data_AF-A0A7D5HG27-F1
#
_entry.id   AF-A0A7D5HG27-F1
#
_cell.length_a   1.000
_cell.length_b   1.000
_cell.length_c   1.000
_cell.angle_alpha   90.00
_cell.angle_beta   90.00
_cell.angle_gamma   90.00
#
_symmetry.space_group_name_H-M   'P 1'
#
loop_
_entity.id
_entity.type
_entity.pdbx_description
1 polymer ?
#
loop_
_entity_poly.entity_id
_entity_poly.type
_entity_poly.pdbx_seq_one_letter_code
_entity_poly.pdbx_strand_id
1 'polypeptide(L)'
;MASVSRFLGALTRWGLGLCALVLVLVALYVSLGRQLVPLVDQYRDDVQDKATQALGLPVSIGSLEGRWSGMAPVLLAHDVMVGEGDSALRLDQVRVVPALWASLRSRQVRLAHLLVSGLQLTAEEDQDGKWSLKGVPAQNDEPMDPGQVLTRLQQVAKVSLLDSQLTLEPYDRAPLTLTYVGASLTTGYSRQRLDLRLTLPDGQPVALNLRTRIDAAHWQDAGVQAYLSLPQSDWSRWLPPQWLQKWKADQLKAGGEFWLDWDKGALQSAAVRLNAPTLQGAYADRKATRIDNLALDAWFQRNSGGYELTVNSLALSLGKARWESRLQLREADATDTAPQSYHLQADRLDLTPITPVLDSLVPIPDKVAAVIDQLKVTGGLRNVLLDYRPQSTGDDRLSFAANLDNVGFQATHGAPAAGSVSGAVSGDLGHGELRLATDKFMLHLDPIFANPWYYHQANARLVWTLNHDGFTLVAPYLKVKGDEGDIAGDFLIRLPFSPDVEPYMDLRVGLTHGDGRYTAKYLPQVLSPAVDHWLRTAILEGAVDQGYFQYQGSLSHAAPDHARSITLYFKVHDARLAFQPGWPEVSKVAGDVFIQDGDVRIQASKGQLLGTQVSDVQVTVPHVPADQHSHLYVKGGFDGTLGDGIKILQDAPIGTGPIFAGWQGTGPLTGNLNLDIPLVKGEEPKVVVDFKTEGADLKIKEPALDLSQLKGDFRFDYDKGLSGQGITAQAFDKPVSAQIFAEGKPGSPLTRITAKGSIALQRLTDWLQVTAKLPASGELPYQLQVALGGSNSQLSIKSDLKGLAIDLPAPFGKAATDSRDTQFQMNLQGPDRRIDVSYADLATLGYLAPGGKLADGRGELLLGKGTPQLPADKGLRVRGSLDSLDVTPWKAQVDRYAGDDPGGSARQALNSVDLKIGKITGFGFDLDQARVLLNRSASAWNLSVDSQQLNGTASLPDAKGVPILVDMQSVRLPAPDPKAVTDENAPDPLASVDPRKIPAVDVKILKLYQGNDLMGAWALKIRPNGKGIALKDLDLGLKGISLVGQGSWEGAPGASASWLKGNLKGKNLADVLKAWGYAPSTTSQNFELNVDGSWPGSPAWAALKRFSGSLDATLNRGQFVEVEGGAQALRVFGLLNFNSIGRRLRLDFSDLVDKGLSYDRVKGLLVASNGVFVTREPITMTGPSTNLELNGTLDMNQDRVDAKLLVTLPVTTNLPIAALLVGAPAVGGALFLVDKLLGDRVARFASVQYKVEGPWKEPKITFDKPFQKAN
;
A
#
# COMPACT_ATOMS: atom_id res chain seq x y z
N MET A 1 82.53 -115.90 23.61
CA MET A 1 81.06 -115.77 23.50
C MET A 1 80.26 -116.68 24.46
N ALA A 2 80.80 -117.82 24.94
CA ALA A 2 80.06 -118.74 25.83
C ALA A 2 80.01 -118.36 27.33
N SER A 3 80.85 -117.45 27.83
CA SER A 3 80.84 -117.01 29.25
C SER A 3 79.82 -115.91 29.53
N VAL A 4 79.59 -115.02 28.56
CA VAL A 4 78.62 -113.91 28.66
C VAL A 4 77.18 -114.42 28.64
N SER A 5 76.87 -115.46 27.86
CA SER A 5 75.54 -116.09 27.84
C SER A 5 75.20 -116.81 29.15
N ARG A 6 76.19 -117.41 29.82
CA ARG A 6 76.00 -118.03 31.15
C ARG A 6 75.83 -117.01 32.27
N PHE A 7 76.55 -115.88 32.22
CA PHE A 7 76.37 -114.78 33.17
C PHE A 7 75.00 -114.11 32.99
N LEU A 8 74.58 -113.85 31.75
CA LEU A 8 73.23 -113.37 31.43
C LEU A 8 72.13 -114.37 31.80
N GLY A 9 72.37 -115.69 31.66
CA GLY A 9 71.45 -116.74 32.09
C GLY A 9 71.30 -116.84 33.62
N ALA A 10 72.39 -116.65 34.37
CA ALA A 10 72.35 -116.61 35.82
C ALA A 10 71.70 -115.31 36.34
N LEU A 11 72.00 -114.18 35.71
CA LEU A 11 71.44 -112.88 36.06
C LEU A 11 69.95 -112.78 35.70
N THR A 12 69.51 -113.41 34.61
CA THR A 12 68.08 -113.56 34.30
C THR A 12 67.39 -114.54 35.25
N ARG A 13 68.03 -115.63 35.69
CA ARG A 13 67.41 -116.56 36.66
C ARG A 13 67.33 -115.97 38.08
N TRP A 14 68.35 -115.22 38.51
CA TRP A 14 68.31 -114.45 39.75
C TRP A 14 67.36 -113.27 39.64
N GLY A 15 67.30 -112.60 38.49
CA GLY A 15 66.33 -111.56 38.20
C GLY A 15 64.90 -112.08 38.23
N LEU A 16 64.62 -113.24 37.61
CA LEU A 16 63.31 -113.89 37.63
C LEU A 16 62.95 -114.44 39.01
N GLY A 17 63.92 -115.00 39.75
CA GLY A 17 63.72 -115.46 41.12
C GLY A 17 63.42 -114.30 42.09
N LEU A 18 64.13 -113.18 41.94
CA LEU A 18 63.87 -111.95 42.68
C LEU A 18 62.51 -111.34 42.29
N CYS A 19 62.15 -111.35 41.00
CA CYS A 19 60.82 -110.95 40.53
C CYS A 19 59.71 -111.85 41.11
N ALA A 20 59.90 -113.17 41.16
CA ALA A 20 58.94 -114.10 41.74
C ALA A 20 58.79 -113.89 43.25
N LEU A 21 59.89 -113.69 43.99
CA LEU A 21 59.87 -113.34 45.41
C LEU A 21 59.11 -112.03 45.65
N VAL A 22 59.40 -111.00 44.86
CA VAL A 22 58.72 -109.70 44.94
C VAL A 22 57.23 -109.86 44.64
N LEU A 23 56.85 -110.65 43.64
CA LEU A 23 55.44 -110.93 43.33
C LEU A 23 54.71 -111.66 44.47
N VAL A 24 55.35 -112.64 45.10
CA VAL A 24 54.78 -113.34 46.27
C VAL A 24 54.63 -112.40 47.47
N LEU A 25 55.63 -111.55 47.74
CA LEU A 25 55.56 -110.55 48.82
C LEU A 25 54.49 -109.50 48.55
N VAL A 26 54.32 -109.04 47.31
CA VAL A 26 53.26 -108.12 46.91
C VAL A 26 51.88 -108.78 47.04
N ALA A 27 51.74 -110.04 46.61
CA ALA A 27 50.50 -110.80 46.75
C ALA A 27 50.13 -111.02 48.23
N LEU A 28 51.11 -111.35 49.08
CA LEU A 28 50.94 -111.47 50.53
C LEU A 28 50.52 -110.14 51.14
N TYR A 29 51.19 -109.05 50.79
CA TYR A 29 50.87 -107.70 51.25
C TYR A 29 49.43 -107.29 50.87
N VAL A 30 49.01 -107.52 49.62
CA VAL A 30 47.65 -107.20 49.16
C VAL A 30 46.61 -108.10 49.86
N SER A 31 46.90 -109.39 50.03
CA SER A 31 45.99 -110.32 50.70
C SER A 31 45.82 -109.98 52.19
N LEU A 32 46.93 -109.73 52.89
CA LEU A 32 46.94 -109.34 54.30
C LEU A 32 46.21 -108.00 54.50
N GLY A 33 46.51 -107.03 53.63
CA GLY A 33 45.84 -105.73 53.63
C GLY A 33 44.32 -105.84 53.45
N ARG A 34 43.85 -106.67 52.51
CA ARG A 34 42.41 -106.89 52.29
C ARG A 34 41.70 -107.51 53.49
N GLN A 35 42.40 -108.33 54.28
CA GLN A 35 41.83 -109.01 55.43
C GLN A 35 41.86 -108.14 56.71
N LEU A 36 42.88 -107.28 56.86
CA LEU A 36 43.06 -106.41 58.03
C LEU A 36 42.32 -105.07 57.93
N VAL A 37 42.17 -104.50 56.74
CA VAL A 37 41.62 -103.15 56.58
C VAL A 37 40.14 -103.00 56.98
N PRO A 38 39.26 -103.99 56.79
CA PRO A 38 37.89 -103.91 57.33
C PRO A 38 37.83 -103.81 58.86
N LEU A 39 38.87 -104.23 59.59
CA LEU A 39 38.93 -104.15 61.07
C LEU A 39 39.23 -102.73 61.58
N VAL A 40 39.48 -101.76 60.70
CA VAL A 40 39.83 -100.38 61.08
C VAL A 40 38.70 -99.67 61.85
N ASP A 41 37.45 -100.11 61.69
CA ASP A 41 36.30 -99.62 62.48
C ASP A 41 36.52 -99.80 64.00
N GLN A 42 37.23 -100.86 64.42
CA GLN A 42 37.57 -101.10 65.85
C GLN A 42 38.58 -100.10 66.40
N TYR A 43 39.29 -99.36 65.54
CA TYR A 43 40.29 -98.35 65.90
C TYR A 43 39.75 -96.92 65.74
N ARG A 44 38.43 -96.74 65.64
CA ARG A 44 37.78 -95.42 65.50
C ARG A 44 38.24 -94.44 66.57
N ASP A 45 38.22 -94.85 67.85
CA ASP A 45 38.60 -93.98 68.98
C ASP A 45 40.10 -93.63 68.94
N ASP A 46 40.98 -94.59 68.62
CA ASP A 46 42.42 -94.36 68.45
C ASP A 46 42.74 -93.40 67.28
N VAL A 47 41.98 -93.49 66.18
CA VAL A 47 42.11 -92.60 65.02
C VAL A 47 41.59 -91.21 65.37
N GLN A 48 40.51 -91.12 66.14
CA GLN A 48 39.94 -89.87 66.63
C GLN A 48 40.92 -89.13 67.58
N ASP A 49 41.53 -89.85 68.51
CA ASP A 49 42.52 -89.29 69.45
C ASP A 49 43.78 -88.81 68.72
N LYS A 50 44.29 -89.60 67.78
CA LYS A 50 45.45 -89.20 66.95
C LYS A 50 45.12 -88.03 66.02
N ALA A 51 43.91 -87.99 65.46
CA ALA A 51 43.45 -86.85 64.65
C ALA A 51 43.32 -85.59 65.51
N THR A 52 42.80 -85.71 66.73
CA THR A 52 42.70 -84.63 67.71
C THR A 52 44.08 -84.09 68.10
N GLN A 53 45.04 -84.99 68.35
CA GLN A 53 46.42 -84.62 68.65
C GLN A 53 47.14 -83.96 67.45
N ALA A 54 46.88 -84.43 66.24
CA ALA A 54 47.52 -83.90 65.02
C ALA A 54 46.93 -82.55 64.58
N LEU A 55 45.62 -82.33 64.78
CA LEU A 55 44.92 -81.10 64.40
C LEU A 55 44.88 -80.06 65.53
N GLY A 56 45.18 -80.46 66.77
CA GLY A 56 45.08 -79.58 67.94
C GLY A 56 43.65 -79.16 68.29
N LEU A 57 42.65 -79.86 67.74
CA LEU A 57 41.21 -79.61 67.83
C LEU A 57 40.48 -80.91 68.15
N PRO A 58 39.42 -80.91 68.99
CA PRO A 58 38.63 -82.10 69.24
C PRO A 58 37.98 -82.58 67.93
N VAL A 59 38.28 -83.82 67.53
CA VAL A 59 37.66 -84.45 66.36
C VAL A 59 36.65 -85.47 66.87
N SER A 60 35.46 -85.53 66.26
CA SER A 60 34.48 -86.59 66.45
C SER A 60 34.18 -87.23 65.10
N ILE A 61 34.30 -88.55 65.00
CA ILE A 61 34.05 -89.30 63.76
C ILE A 61 32.78 -90.12 63.95
N GLY A 62 31.74 -90.02 63.12
CA GLY A 62 30.52 -90.83 63.26
C GLY A 62 30.72 -92.32 62.99
N SER A 63 31.33 -92.66 61.85
CA SER A 63 31.71 -94.05 61.49
C SER A 63 33.01 -94.09 60.69
N LEU A 64 33.79 -95.18 60.84
CA LEU A 64 35.08 -95.35 60.16
C LEU A 64 35.10 -96.67 59.36
N GLU A 65 35.15 -96.56 58.03
CA GLU A 65 35.18 -97.71 57.13
C GLU A 65 36.56 -97.84 56.47
N GLY A 66 37.15 -99.04 56.51
CA GLY A 66 38.36 -99.37 55.76
C GLY A 66 38.05 -100.19 54.52
N ARG A 67 38.52 -99.74 53.34
CA ARG A 67 38.48 -100.51 52.08
C ARG A 67 39.86 -100.68 51.48
N TRP A 68 40.10 -101.76 50.75
CA TRP A 68 41.35 -101.95 50.02
C TRP A 68 41.16 -101.68 48.53
N SER A 69 41.99 -100.82 47.94
CA SER A 69 41.93 -100.50 46.50
C SER A 69 43.33 -100.57 45.89
N GLY A 70 43.50 -101.46 44.89
CA GLY A 70 44.80 -101.70 44.25
C GLY A 70 45.87 -102.23 45.24
N MET A 71 46.90 -101.42 45.49
CA MET A 71 47.99 -101.70 46.45
C MET A 71 47.95 -100.80 47.70
N ALA A 72 46.85 -100.09 47.97
CA ALA A 72 46.75 -99.17 49.11
C ALA A 72 45.45 -99.37 49.91
N PRO A 73 45.50 -99.16 51.24
CA PRO A 73 44.31 -99.02 52.05
C PRO A 73 43.64 -97.67 51.76
N VAL A 74 42.32 -97.63 51.91
CA VAL A 74 41.47 -96.46 51.78
C VAL A 74 40.67 -96.36 53.07
N LEU A 75 40.83 -95.27 53.80
CA LEU A 75 40.09 -95.01 55.02
C LEU A 75 38.98 -94.00 54.70
N LEU A 76 37.74 -94.30 55.05
CA LEU A 76 36.59 -93.42 54.88
C LEU A 76 35.97 -93.13 56.24
N ALA A 77 36.03 -91.89 56.67
CA ALA A 77 35.34 -91.40 57.85
C ALA A 77 34.07 -90.67 57.41
N HIS A 78 32.92 -90.98 58.02
CA HIS A 78 31.65 -90.30 57.76
C HIS A 78 31.24 -89.48 58.98
N ASP A 79 30.51 -88.39 58.74
CA ASP A 79 30.01 -87.47 59.77
C ASP A 79 31.14 -87.00 60.70
N VAL A 80 32.18 -86.42 60.11
CA VAL A 80 33.34 -85.92 60.85
C VAL A 80 33.03 -84.50 61.33
N MET A 81 33.17 -84.26 62.63
CA MET A 81 33.09 -82.95 63.25
C MET A 81 34.47 -82.58 63.80
N VAL A 82 34.96 -81.37 63.52
CA VAL A 82 36.25 -80.87 64.01
C VAL A 82 35.99 -79.55 64.76
N GLY A 83 36.21 -79.53 66.08
CA GLY A 83 35.93 -78.40 66.98
C GLY A 83 34.79 -78.66 67.96
N GLU A 84 34.49 -77.67 68.81
CA GLU A 84 33.44 -77.73 69.85
C GLU A 84 32.39 -76.61 69.66
N GLY A 85 31.14 -76.91 70.04
CA GLY A 85 30.01 -75.96 70.02
C GLY A 85 29.42 -75.68 68.63
N ASP A 86 28.65 -74.60 68.51
CA ASP A 86 28.01 -74.13 67.26
C ASP A 86 29.03 -73.73 66.16
N SER A 87 30.32 -73.79 66.48
CA SER A 87 31.43 -73.50 65.59
C SER A 87 32.14 -74.74 65.06
N ALA A 88 31.70 -75.96 65.38
CA ALA A 88 32.34 -77.16 64.87
C ALA A 88 32.27 -77.27 63.33
N LEU A 89 33.41 -77.55 62.69
CA LEU A 89 33.46 -77.82 61.25
C LEU A 89 32.81 -79.16 60.96
N ARG A 90 31.73 -79.13 60.17
CA ARG A 90 31.02 -80.34 59.75
C ARG A 90 31.51 -80.80 58.39
N LEU A 91 31.88 -82.07 58.30
CA LEU A 91 32.28 -82.75 57.07
C LEU A 91 31.45 -84.03 56.90
N ASP A 92 30.74 -84.16 55.78
CA ASP A 92 29.92 -85.35 55.52
C ASP A 92 30.77 -86.62 55.34
N GLN A 93 31.91 -86.49 54.64
CA GLN A 93 32.80 -87.61 54.37
C GLN A 93 34.27 -87.17 54.18
N VAL A 94 35.20 -87.87 54.82
CA VAL A 94 36.64 -87.70 54.66
C VAL A 94 37.26 -89.02 54.23
N ARG A 95 37.85 -89.04 53.03
CA ARG A 95 38.55 -90.20 52.47
C ARG A 95 40.06 -89.95 52.46
N VAL A 96 40.80 -90.81 53.13
CA VAL A 96 42.25 -90.74 53.26
C VAL A 96 42.89 -91.97 52.61
N VAL A 97 43.79 -91.75 51.66
CA VAL A 97 44.60 -92.79 51.02
C VAL A 97 46.08 -92.55 51.35
N PRO A 98 46.70 -93.31 52.26
CA PRO A 98 48.11 -93.18 52.58
C PRO A 98 49.00 -93.63 51.41
N ALA A 99 50.10 -92.92 51.18
CA ALA A 99 51.10 -93.26 50.19
C ALA A 99 52.15 -94.19 50.82
N LEU A 100 51.83 -95.47 51.01
CA LEU A 100 52.65 -96.39 51.80
C LEU A 100 54.11 -96.49 51.32
N TRP A 101 54.35 -96.64 50.01
CA TRP A 101 55.71 -96.67 49.45
C TRP A 101 56.46 -95.34 49.59
N ALA A 102 55.79 -94.22 49.33
CA ALA A 102 56.41 -92.91 49.47
C ALA A 102 56.76 -92.62 50.94
N SER A 103 55.88 -93.02 51.85
CA SER A 103 56.02 -92.83 53.30
C SER A 103 57.18 -93.66 53.88
N LEU A 104 57.29 -94.93 53.46
CA LEU A 104 58.41 -95.82 53.79
C LEU A 104 59.75 -95.24 53.31
N ARG A 105 59.80 -94.71 52.07
CA ARG A 105 61.01 -94.10 51.51
C ARG A 105 61.40 -92.80 52.22
N SER A 106 60.43 -91.97 52.60
CA SER A 106 60.68 -90.69 53.28
C SER A 106 60.78 -90.80 54.81
N ARG A 107 60.55 -91.98 55.39
CA ARG A 107 60.44 -92.19 56.86
C ARG A 107 59.47 -91.21 57.55
N GLN A 108 58.47 -90.75 56.80
CA GLN A 108 57.47 -89.76 57.22
C GLN A 108 56.14 -90.15 56.59
N VAL A 109 55.03 -89.96 57.31
CA VAL A 109 53.69 -90.27 56.78
C VAL A 109 53.36 -89.30 55.64
N ARG A 110 53.10 -89.84 54.45
CA ARG A 110 52.68 -89.08 53.26
C ARG A 110 51.34 -89.60 52.77
N LEU A 111 50.50 -88.70 52.27
CA LEU A 111 49.18 -89.04 51.75
C LEU A 111 49.19 -89.01 50.22
N ALA A 112 48.62 -90.05 49.59
CA ALA A 112 48.46 -90.14 48.15
C ALA A 112 47.23 -89.34 47.68
N HIS A 113 46.13 -89.42 48.43
CA HIS A 113 44.90 -88.67 48.15
C HIS A 113 44.16 -88.38 49.44
N LEU A 114 43.86 -87.11 49.67
CA LEU A 114 42.94 -86.63 50.70
C LEU A 114 41.71 -86.07 50.00
N LEU A 115 40.53 -86.67 50.19
CA LEU A 115 39.27 -86.19 49.66
C LEU A 115 38.34 -85.82 50.80
N VAL A 116 37.81 -84.60 50.75
CA VAL A 116 36.86 -84.05 51.70
C VAL A 116 35.56 -83.74 50.95
N SER A 117 34.43 -84.21 51.46
CA SER A 117 33.12 -84.00 50.88
C SER A 117 32.19 -83.34 51.89
N GLY A 118 31.35 -82.40 51.44
CA GLY A 118 30.34 -81.77 52.29
C GLY A 118 30.92 -80.86 53.38
N LEU A 119 32.07 -80.21 53.12
CA LEU A 119 32.64 -79.25 54.07
C LEU A 119 31.76 -78.00 54.11
N GLN A 120 31.29 -77.63 55.29
CA GLN A 120 30.61 -76.35 55.53
C GLN A 120 31.54 -75.42 56.30
N LEU A 121 31.93 -74.31 55.68
CA LEU A 121 32.87 -73.34 56.26
C LEU A 121 32.24 -71.95 56.26
N THR A 122 32.36 -71.23 57.38
CA THR A 122 31.96 -69.82 57.47
C THR A 122 33.19 -68.98 57.80
N ALA A 123 33.45 -67.95 56.98
CA ALA A 123 34.52 -66.98 57.21
C ALA A 123 33.90 -65.61 57.53
N GLU A 124 34.33 -64.98 58.62
CA GLU A 124 33.79 -63.71 59.11
C GLU A 124 34.89 -62.64 59.09
N GLU A 125 34.56 -61.46 58.55
CA GLU A 125 35.45 -60.29 58.49
C GLU A 125 35.22 -59.39 59.72
N ASP A 126 36.29 -59.05 60.43
CA ASP A 126 36.23 -58.14 61.57
C ASP A 126 36.27 -56.65 61.16
N GLN A 127 36.16 -55.76 62.15
CA GLN A 127 36.22 -54.29 61.95
C GLN A 127 37.54 -53.80 61.32
N ASP A 128 38.62 -54.55 61.51
CA ASP A 128 39.95 -54.24 60.96
C ASP A 128 40.14 -54.84 59.55
N GLY A 129 39.10 -55.48 58.99
CA GLY A 129 39.13 -56.12 57.67
C GLY A 129 39.88 -57.46 57.66
N LYS A 130 40.15 -58.06 58.83
CA LYS A 130 40.77 -59.38 58.93
C LYS A 130 39.71 -60.47 58.84
N TRP A 131 39.99 -61.47 58.00
CA TRP A 131 39.12 -62.63 57.83
C TRP A 131 39.52 -63.72 58.83
N SER A 132 38.54 -64.19 59.61
CA SER A 132 38.69 -65.31 60.54
C SER A 132 37.76 -66.46 60.14
N LEU A 133 38.18 -67.70 60.37
CA LEU A 133 37.35 -68.88 60.10
C LEU A 133 36.60 -69.27 61.37
N LYS A 134 35.27 -69.28 61.30
CA LYS A 134 34.41 -69.68 62.40
C LYS A 134 34.64 -71.16 62.70
N GLY A 135 35.12 -71.48 63.91
CA GLY A 135 35.41 -72.86 64.32
C GLY A 135 36.87 -73.29 64.38
N VAL A 136 37.78 -72.45 63.88
CA VAL A 136 39.22 -72.72 63.92
C VAL A 136 39.89 -71.71 64.87
N PRO A 137 40.54 -72.13 65.96
CA PRO A 137 41.23 -71.22 66.87
C PRO A 137 42.37 -70.54 66.12
N ALA A 138 42.44 -69.21 66.23
CA ALA A 138 43.55 -68.43 65.70
C ALA A 138 44.85 -68.85 66.41
N GLN A 139 45.73 -69.59 65.73
CA GLN A 139 47.11 -69.76 66.18
C GLN A 139 47.86 -68.43 66.00
N ASN A 140 48.72 -68.12 66.98
CA ASN A 140 49.44 -66.85 67.19
C ASN A 140 49.88 -66.10 65.92
N ASP A 141 49.90 -64.76 66.06
CA ASP A 141 50.26 -63.67 65.14
C ASP A 141 51.66 -63.74 64.45
N GLU A 142 52.28 -64.93 64.32
CA GLU A 142 53.49 -65.10 63.52
C GLU A 142 53.16 -65.06 62.02
N PRO A 143 53.86 -64.22 61.22
CA PRO A 143 53.64 -64.18 59.78
C PRO A 143 53.98 -65.54 59.16
N MET A 144 52.98 -66.16 58.52
CA MET A 144 53.16 -67.44 57.85
C MET A 144 54.20 -67.32 56.72
N ASP A 145 55.32 -68.04 56.82
CA ASP A 145 56.31 -68.15 55.74
C ASP A 145 55.75 -69.01 54.59
N PRO A 146 55.53 -68.44 53.38
CA PRO A 146 54.98 -69.16 52.24
C PRO A 146 55.80 -70.39 51.86
N GLY A 147 57.14 -70.34 52.01
CA GLY A 147 58.02 -71.46 51.70
C GLY A 147 57.73 -72.69 52.55
N GLN A 148 57.43 -72.49 53.84
CA GLN A 148 57.07 -73.56 54.77
C GLN A 148 55.69 -74.14 54.46
N VAL A 149 54.72 -73.30 54.09
CA VAL A 149 53.36 -73.74 53.71
C VAL A 149 53.40 -74.57 52.43
N LEU A 150 54.13 -74.13 51.39
CA LEU A 150 54.32 -74.91 50.16
C LEU A 150 54.99 -76.25 50.43
N THR A 151 55.98 -76.28 51.34
CA THR A 151 56.67 -77.53 51.73
C THR A 151 55.74 -78.50 52.47
N ARG A 152 54.84 -78.00 53.32
CA ARG A 152 53.80 -78.81 53.99
C ARG A 152 52.77 -79.36 52.99
N LEU A 153 52.32 -78.54 52.04
CA LEU A 153 51.38 -78.96 51.00
C LEU A 153 51.95 -80.06 50.07
N GLN A 154 53.27 -80.10 49.87
CA GLN A 154 53.94 -81.17 49.12
C GLN A 154 53.93 -82.54 49.84
N GLN A 155 53.52 -82.62 51.10
CA GLN A 155 53.38 -83.90 51.83
C GLN A 155 52.13 -84.69 51.40
N VAL A 156 51.19 -84.03 50.72
CA VAL A 156 49.95 -84.62 50.21
C VAL A 156 49.91 -84.52 48.68
N ALA A 157 49.98 -85.64 47.98
CA ALA A 157 50.10 -85.66 46.51
C ALA A 157 48.84 -85.14 45.78
N LYS A 158 47.65 -85.38 46.35
CA LYS A 158 46.39 -84.86 45.83
C LYS A 158 45.43 -84.52 46.98
N VAL A 159 44.87 -83.31 46.96
CA VAL A 159 43.75 -82.88 47.79
C VAL A 159 42.55 -82.66 46.90
N SER A 160 41.36 -83.10 47.32
CA SER A 160 40.11 -82.86 46.60
C SER A 160 39.01 -82.48 47.59
N LEU A 161 38.30 -81.41 47.29
CA LEU A 161 37.15 -80.90 48.00
C LEU A 161 35.95 -81.05 47.05
N LEU A 162 34.86 -81.67 47.51
CA LEU A 162 33.65 -81.88 46.73
C LEU A 162 32.42 -81.43 47.52
N ASP A 163 31.39 -81.00 46.79
CA ASP A 163 30.06 -80.69 47.31
C ASP A 163 30.06 -79.83 48.60
N SER A 164 30.99 -78.87 48.66
CA SER A 164 31.22 -78.05 49.86
C SER A 164 30.55 -76.68 49.75
N GLN A 165 30.32 -76.04 50.90
CA GLN A 165 29.68 -74.74 51.01
C GLN A 165 30.59 -73.78 51.79
N LEU A 166 30.84 -72.60 51.25
CA LEU A 166 31.61 -71.53 51.89
C LEU A 166 30.74 -70.29 52.04
N THR A 167 30.42 -69.92 53.28
CA THR A 167 29.69 -68.67 53.58
C THR A 167 30.69 -67.61 54.02
N LEU A 168 30.77 -66.50 53.30
CA LEU A 168 31.57 -65.34 53.69
C LEU A 168 30.64 -64.31 54.35
N GLU A 169 30.97 -63.82 55.53
CA GLU A 169 30.23 -62.80 56.29
C GLU A 169 31.11 -61.54 56.39
N PRO A 170 31.05 -60.63 55.39
CA PRO A 170 31.86 -59.42 55.39
C PRO A 170 31.32 -58.41 56.41
N TYR A 171 32.21 -57.55 56.95
CA TYR A 171 31.82 -56.55 57.94
C TYR A 171 30.86 -55.53 57.32
N ASP A 172 29.69 -55.34 57.93
CA ASP A 172 28.61 -54.42 57.48
C ASP A 172 28.04 -54.72 56.07
N ARG A 173 28.03 -56.00 55.65
CA ARG A 173 27.44 -56.44 54.37
C ARG A 173 26.63 -57.73 54.50
N ALA A 174 25.85 -58.02 53.47
CA ALA A 174 25.11 -59.27 53.38
C ALA A 174 26.05 -60.48 53.23
N PRO A 175 25.77 -61.60 53.92
CA PRO A 175 26.56 -62.82 53.81
C PRO A 175 26.48 -63.41 52.39
N LEU A 176 27.62 -63.91 51.89
CA LEU A 176 27.80 -64.50 50.58
C LEU A 176 28.00 -66.00 50.69
N THR A 177 26.99 -66.78 50.29
CA THR A 177 27.08 -68.24 50.31
C THR A 177 27.50 -68.80 48.95
N LEU A 178 28.70 -69.36 48.87
CA LEU A 178 29.23 -70.09 47.72
C LEU A 178 28.85 -71.58 47.85
N THR A 179 28.16 -72.12 46.86
CA THR A 179 27.66 -73.51 46.86
C THR A 179 28.41 -74.36 45.84
N TYR A 180 28.35 -75.69 46.01
CA TYR A 180 29.04 -76.65 45.14
C TYR A 180 30.53 -76.34 44.96
N VAL A 181 31.20 -75.91 46.03
CA VAL A 181 32.63 -75.60 46.04
C VAL A 181 33.39 -76.91 45.84
N GLY A 182 33.92 -77.08 44.63
CA GLY A 182 34.77 -78.18 44.22
C GLY A 182 36.20 -77.68 43.99
N ALA A 183 37.16 -78.18 44.75
CA ALA A 183 38.57 -77.84 44.57
C ALA A 183 39.41 -79.10 44.40
N SER A 184 40.40 -79.11 43.52
CA SER A 184 41.37 -80.19 43.44
C SER A 184 42.76 -79.63 43.28
N LEU A 185 43.63 -79.94 44.25
CA LEU A 185 45.03 -79.57 44.24
C LEU A 185 45.85 -80.84 44.02
N THR A 186 46.64 -80.87 42.96
CA THR A 186 47.63 -81.92 42.70
C THR A 186 49.01 -81.35 42.85
N THR A 187 49.84 -81.97 43.68
CA THR A 187 51.19 -81.50 44.00
C THR A 187 52.22 -82.50 43.48
N GLY A 188 53.20 -81.99 42.72
CA GLY A 188 54.39 -82.72 42.28
C GLY A 188 55.66 -82.09 42.84
N TYR A 189 56.83 -82.55 42.37
CA TYR A 189 58.12 -82.06 42.87
C TYR A 189 58.35 -80.56 42.57
N SER A 190 57.95 -80.08 41.40
CA SER A 190 58.10 -78.68 40.99
C SER A 190 56.89 -78.12 40.25
N ARG A 191 55.82 -78.92 40.10
CA ARG A 191 54.59 -78.52 39.40
C ARG A 191 53.40 -78.74 40.30
N GLN A 192 52.50 -77.77 40.35
CA GLN A 192 51.23 -77.91 41.03
C GLN A 192 50.10 -77.54 40.08
N ARG A 193 48.95 -78.18 40.25
CA ARG A 193 47.74 -77.82 39.53
C ARG A 193 46.58 -77.74 40.51
N LEU A 194 45.96 -76.57 40.56
CA LEU A 194 44.77 -76.26 41.30
C LEU A 194 43.61 -76.06 40.31
N ASP A 195 42.58 -76.87 40.42
CA ASP A 195 41.30 -76.66 39.76
C ASP A 195 40.28 -76.28 40.83
N LEU A 196 39.65 -75.11 40.72
CA LEU A 196 38.61 -74.63 41.61
C LEU A 196 37.34 -74.34 40.79
N ARG A 197 36.21 -74.81 41.28
CA ARG A 197 34.88 -74.59 40.71
C ARG A 197 33.93 -74.26 41.86
N LEU A 198 33.08 -73.27 41.67
CA LEU A 198 32.09 -72.88 42.68
C LEU A 198 30.90 -72.22 41.99
N THR A 199 29.76 -72.22 42.67
CA THR A 199 28.54 -71.55 42.21
C THR A 199 28.26 -70.35 43.11
N LEU A 200 28.11 -69.18 42.48
CA LEU A 200 27.74 -67.93 43.15
C LEU A 200 26.29 -67.98 43.67
N PRO A 201 25.88 -67.07 44.57
CA PRO A 201 24.50 -67.04 45.09
C PRO A 201 23.43 -66.80 44.02
N ASP A 202 23.79 -66.25 42.85
CA ASP A 202 22.91 -66.06 41.70
C ASP A 202 22.75 -67.33 40.83
N GLY A 203 23.36 -68.46 41.24
CA GLY A 203 23.32 -69.73 40.55
C GLY A 203 24.36 -69.89 39.43
N GLN A 204 25.25 -68.91 39.24
CA GLN A 204 26.20 -68.92 38.13
C GLN A 204 27.54 -69.57 38.49
N PRO A 205 28.14 -70.38 37.59
CA PRO A 205 29.38 -71.11 37.87
C PRO A 205 30.62 -70.24 37.62
N VAL A 206 31.56 -70.27 38.56
CA VAL A 206 32.91 -69.71 38.45
C VAL A 206 33.90 -70.87 38.38
N ALA A 207 34.89 -70.77 37.49
CA ALA A 207 35.96 -71.75 37.40
C ALA A 207 37.34 -71.10 37.32
N LEU A 208 38.30 -71.64 38.07
CA LEU A 208 39.70 -71.24 38.09
C LEU A 208 40.56 -72.48 37.87
N ASN A 209 41.43 -72.46 36.87
CA ASN A 209 42.51 -73.42 36.69
C ASN A 209 43.84 -72.68 36.87
N LEU A 210 44.66 -73.15 37.80
CA LEU A 210 45.95 -72.57 38.10
C LEU A 210 47.00 -73.68 38.01
N ARG A 211 47.97 -73.50 37.12
CA ARG A 211 49.12 -74.39 36.94
C ARG A 211 50.36 -73.62 37.31
N THR A 212 51.12 -74.14 38.26
CA THR A 212 52.31 -73.46 38.74
C THR A 212 53.53 -74.34 38.58
N ARG A 213 54.67 -73.69 38.38
CA ARG A 213 55.99 -74.27 38.44
C ARG A 213 56.77 -73.53 39.53
N ILE A 214 56.81 -74.11 40.73
CA ILE A 214 57.33 -73.45 41.93
C ILE A 214 58.37 -74.34 42.60
N ASP A 215 59.51 -73.74 42.94
CA ASP A 215 60.44 -74.26 43.94
C ASP A 215 60.16 -73.55 45.26
N ALA A 216 59.97 -74.30 46.35
CA ALA A 216 59.62 -73.73 47.66
C ALA A 216 60.69 -72.75 48.19
N ALA A 217 61.96 -72.94 47.82
CA ALA A 217 63.05 -72.06 48.22
C ALA A 217 63.11 -70.73 47.42
N HIS A 218 62.62 -70.72 46.17
CA HIS A 218 62.66 -69.57 45.25
C HIS A 218 61.27 -69.27 44.71
N TRP A 219 60.27 -69.21 45.59
CA TRP A 219 58.87 -69.11 45.19
C TRP A 219 58.54 -67.81 44.43
N GLN A 220 59.37 -66.77 44.55
CA GLN A 220 59.22 -65.47 43.87
C GLN A 220 59.45 -65.56 42.35
N ASP A 221 60.24 -66.54 41.90
CA ASP A 221 60.50 -66.81 40.48
C ASP A 221 59.52 -67.84 39.89
N ALA A 222 58.42 -68.12 40.60
CA ALA A 222 57.41 -69.08 40.18
C ALA A 222 56.84 -68.75 38.80
N GLY A 223 56.78 -69.78 37.95
CA GLY A 223 55.97 -69.75 36.75
C GLY A 223 54.51 -70.02 37.08
N VAL A 224 53.58 -69.15 36.70
CA VAL A 224 52.15 -69.28 36.99
C VAL A 224 51.35 -69.10 35.71
N GLN A 225 50.66 -70.16 35.30
CA GLN A 225 49.64 -70.11 34.26
C GLN A 225 48.26 -70.20 34.91
N ALA A 226 47.47 -69.14 34.78
CA ALA A 226 46.12 -69.08 35.33
C ALA A 226 45.09 -68.91 34.22
N TYR A 227 43.98 -69.65 34.35
CA TYR A 227 42.77 -69.51 33.55
C TYR A 227 41.58 -69.28 34.47
N LEU A 228 40.89 -68.16 34.32
CA LEU A 228 39.73 -67.79 35.11
C LEU A 228 38.53 -67.57 34.18
N SER A 229 37.43 -68.27 34.46
CA SER A 229 36.16 -68.14 33.77
C SER A 229 35.15 -67.54 34.75
N LEU A 230 34.72 -66.31 34.46
CA LEU A 230 33.73 -65.56 35.22
C LEU A 230 32.39 -65.54 34.47
N PRO A 231 31.28 -65.90 35.14
CA PRO A 231 29.96 -65.82 34.53
C PRO A 231 29.46 -64.38 34.42
N GLN A 232 28.42 -64.17 33.62
CA GLN A 232 27.75 -62.87 33.49
C GLN A 232 26.87 -62.58 34.70
N SER A 233 27.49 -61.94 35.68
CA SER A 233 26.99 -61.81 37.03
C SER A 233 27.19 -60.35 37.49
N ASP A 234 26.38 -59.84 38.41
CA ASP A 234 26.42 -58.44 38.88
C ASP A 234 27.49 -58.22 39.97
N TRP A 235 28.74 -58.01 39.53
CA TRP A 235 29.91 -57.93 40.40
C TRP A 235 29.94 -56.72 41.32
N SER A 236 29.12 -55.69 41.10
CA SER A 236 29.02 -54.54 42.01
C SER A 236 28.51 -54.93 43.41
N ARG A 237 27.82 -56.08 43.50
CA ARG A 237 27.29 -56.62 44.75
C ARG A 237 28.31 -57.46 45.54
N TRP A 238 29.37 -57.93 44.87
CA TRP A 238 30.32 -58.88 45.45
C TRP A 238 31.74 -58.31 45.57
N LEU A 239 32.10 -57.33 44.74
CA LEU A 239 33.42 -56.69 44.78
C LEU A 239 33.53 -55.72 45.96
N PRO A 240 34.59 -55.83 46.79
CA PRO A 240 34.86 -54.84 47.82
C PRO A 240 35.11 -53.45 47.21
N PRO A 241 34.50 -52.36 47.75
CA PRO A 241 34.74 -50.99 47.28
C PRO A 241 36.22 -50.60 47.30
N GLN A 242 36.99 -51.15 48.25
CA GLN A 242 38.44 -50.98 48.34
C GLN A 242 39.19 -51.40 47.07
N TRP A 243 38.68 -52.37 46.31
CA TRP A 243 39.30 -52.79 45.03
C TRP A 243 38.99 -51.81 43.89
N LEU A 244 37.89 -51.05 43.99
CA LEU A 244 37.48 -50.06 43.00
C LEU A 244 38.06 -48.66 43.26
N GLN A 245 38.72 -48.43 44.41
CA GLN A 245 39.32 -47.14 44.79
C GLN A 245 38.35 -45.95 44.64
N LYS A 246 38.63 -45.01 43.71
CA LYS A 246 37.78 -43.84 43.41
C LYS A 246 36.65 -44.14 42.42
N TRP A 247 36.61 -45.33 41.84
CA TRP A 247 35.56 -45.73 40.92
C TRP A 247 34.33 -46.20 41.70
N LYS A 248 33.19 -45.58 41.42
CA LYS A 248 31.89 -45.98 41.96
C LYS A 248 31.16 -46.75 40.86
N ALA A 249 30.80 -48.00 41.12
CA ALA A 249 30.06 -48.84 40.18
C ALA A 249 28.70 -49.18 40.79
N ASP A 250 27.65 -48.50 40.34
CA ASP A 250 26.27 -48.75 40.78
C ASP A 250 25.77 -50.11 40.25
N GLN A 251 26.18 -50.46 39.03
CA GLN A 251 25.84 -51.73 38.39
C GLN A 251 27.00 -52.24 37.54
N LEU A 252 27.41 -53.50 37.72
CA LEU A 252 28.52 -54.12 37.00
C LEU A 252 28.16 -55.54 36.60
N LYS A 253 27.28 -55.67 35.59
CA LYS A 253 26.96 -56.96 35.00
C LYS A 253 28.02 -57.30 33.97
N ALA A 254 28.94 -58.18 34.33
CA ALA A 254 30.06 -58.57 33.50
C ALA A 254 30.35 -60.06 33.62
N GLY A 255 30.87 -60.66 32.55
CA GLY A 255 31.41 -62.02 32.53
C GLY A 255 32.55 -62.09 31.54
N GLY A 256 33.42 -63.08 31.65
CA GLY A 256 34.61 -63.15 30.81
C GLY A 256 35.57 -64.26 31.14
N GLU A 257 36.55 -64.41 30.26
CA GLU A 257 37.63 -65.38 30.36
C GLU A 257 38.98 -64.65 30.42
N PHE A 258 39.83 -65.08 31.33
CA PHE A 258 41.15 -64.48 31.57
C PHE A 258 42.20 -65.57 31.51
N TRP A 259 43.21 -65.39 30.67
CA TRP A 259 44.41 -66.23 30.61
C TRP A 259 45.61 -65.39 31.02
N LEU A 260 46.40 -65.86 31.97
CA LEU A 260 47.55 -65.16 32.51
C LEU A 260 48.76 -66.09 32.51
N ASP A 261 49.91 -65.61 32.06
CA ASP A 261 51.20 -66.29 32.15
C ASP A 261 52.24 -65.37 32.82
N TRP A 262 52.67 -65.77 34.01
CA TRP A 262 53.62 -65.05 34.85
C TRP A 262 54.89 -65.89 34.99
N ASP A 263 56.05 -65.28 34.81
CA ASP A 263 57.35 -65.96 34.97
C ASP A 263 58.42 -64.95 35.40
N LYS A 264 59.38 -65.38 36.23
CA LYS A 264 60.51 -64.56 36.72
C LYS A 264 60.10 -63.19 37.29
N GLY A 265 59.05 -63.16 38.11
CA GLY A 265 58.59 -61.93 38.75
C GLY A 265 57.85 -60.93 37.83
N ALA A 266 57.59 -61.27 36.56
CA ALA A 266 56.86 -60.40 35.64
C ALA A 266 55.77 -61.13 34.84
N LEU A 267 54.71 -60.39 34.47
CA LEU A 267 53.70 -60.85 33.53
C LEU A 267 54.30 -60.95 32.11
N GLN A 268 54.29 -62.15 31.53
CA GLN A 268 54.82 -62.42 30.19
C GLN A 268 53.75 -62.26 29.12
N SER A 269 52.56 -62.83 29.35
CA SER A 269 51.41 -62.64 28.49
C SER A 269 50.10 -62.67 29.27
N ALA A 270 49.10 -61.95 28.76
CA ALA A 270 47.74 -62.02 29.24
C ALA A 270 46.76 -61.89 28.08
N ALA A 271 45.70 -62.69 28.09
CA ALA A 271 44.57 -62.55 27.20
C ALA A 271 43.29 -62.36 28.02
N VAL A 272 42.46 -61.41 27.61
CA VAL A 272 41.22 -61.06 28.29
C VAL A 272 40.10 -61.03 27.25
N ARG A 273 39.04 -61.79 27.53
CA ARG A 273 37.76 -61.68 26.82
C ARG A 273 36.71 -61.29 27.84
N LEU A 274 36.21 -60.06 27.75
CA LEU A 274 35.23 -59.51 28.68
C LEU A 274 33.96 -59.13 27.92
N ASN A 275 32.81 -59.50 28.46
CA ASN A 275 31.50 -59.07 28.00
C ASN A 275 30.69 -58.55 29.18
N ALA A 276 30.41 -57.25 29.17
CA ALA A 276 29.58 -56.57 30.14
C ALA A 276 28.31 -56.02 29.47
N PRO A 277 27.17 -56.71 29.60
CA PRO A 277 25.89 -56.24 29.07
C PRO A 277 25.47 -54.88 29.62
N THR A 278 25.80 -54.58 30.88
CA THR A 278 25.48 -53.30 31.51
C THR A 278 26.54 -52.94 32.54
N LEU A 279 27.16 -51.78 32.32
CA LEU A 279 28.12 -51.15 33.21
C LEU A 279 27.63 -49.73 33.50
N GLN A 280 27.40 -49.40 34.77
CA GLN A 280 27.04 -48.05 35.20
C GLN A 280 27.96 -47.62 36.33
N GLY A 281 28.68 -46.52 36.11
CA GLY A 281 29.58 -45.99 37.12
C GLY A 281 30.12 -44.61 36.80
N ALA A 282 30.90 -44.08 37.74
CA ALA A 282 31.57 -42.80 37.64
C ALA A 282 32.96 -42.87 38.28
N TYR A 283 33.84 -41.97 37.84
CA TYR A 283 35.07 -41.68 38.56
C TYR A 283 34.83 -40.56 39.60
N ALA A 284 35.13 -40.82 40.87
CA ALA A 284 34.99 -39.89 41.99
C ALA A 284 33.55 -39.33 42.14
N ASP A 285 33.38 -38.01 42.01
CA ASP A 285 32.09 -37.30 42.16
C ASP A 285 31.50 -36.87 40.80
N ARG A 286 32.04 -37.38 39.69
CA ARG A 286 31.52 -37.14 38.35
C ARG A 286 30.18 -37.84 38.16
N LYS A 287 29.42 -37.38 37.16
CA LYS A 287 28.12 -37.96 36.83
C LYS A 287 28.30 -39.39 36.30
N ALA A 288 27.53 -40.33 36.82
CA ALA A 288 27.57 -41.72 36.35
C ALA A 288 27.10 -41.84 34.90
N THR A 289 27.85 -42.61 34.12
CA THR A 289 27.51 -42.95 32.72
C THR A 289 27.20 -44.42 32.63
N ARG A 290 26.16 -44.73 31.85
CA ARG A 290 25.76 -46.09 31.53
C ARG A 290 26.35 -46.50 30.19
N ILE A 291 27.03 -47.65 30.19
CA ILE A 291 27.61 -48.32 29.03
C ILE A 291 26.89 -49.66 28.88
N ASP A 292 26.27 -49.89 27.73
CA ASP A 292 25.60 -51.14 27.43
C ASP A 292 26.43 -51.97 26.42
N ASN A 293 26.33 -53.29 26.47
CA ASN A 293 26.99 -54.22 25.53
C ASN A 293 28.49 -53.95 25.30
N LEU A 294 29.25 -53.74 26.39
CA LEU A 294 30.70 -53.62 26.34
C LEU A 294 31.32 -55.00 26.06
N ALA A 295 31.94 -55.16 24.91
CA ALA A 295 32.74 -56.31 24.54
C ALA A 295 34.20 -55.87 24.38
N LEU A 296 35.11 -56.61 25.00
CA LEU A 296 36.54 -56.33 25.01
C LEU A 296 37.32 -57.63 24.79
N ASP A 297 38.06 -57.71 23.69
CA ASP A 297 39.10 -58.71 23.45
C ASP A 297 40.47 -58.03 23.48
N ALA A 298 41.25 -58.28 24.53
CA ALA A 298 42.58 -57.71 24.71
C ALA A 298 43.66 -58.79 24.86
N TRP A 299 44.83 -58.51 24.32
CA TRP A 299 46.03 -59.33 24.42
C TRP A 299 47.20 -58.43 24.83
N PHE A 300 47.82 -58.73 25.96
CA PHE A 300 49.10 -58.19 26.40
C PHE A 300 50.24 -59.20 26.19
N GLN A 301 51.37 -58.75 25.64
CA GLN A 301 52.59 -59.55 25.50
C GLN A 301 53.83 -58.71 25.81
N ARG A 302 54.73 -59.26 26.63
CA ARG A 302 56.04 -58.68 26.91
C ARG A 302 57.09 -59.30 25.97
N ASN A 303 57.87 -58.45 25.31
CA ASN A 303 58.96 -58.84 24.41
C ASN A 303 60.30 -58.32 24.96
N SER A 304 61.41 -58.58 24.25
CA SER A 304 62.76 -58.18 24.70
C SER A 304 63.07 -56.68 24.65
N GLY A 305 62.17 -55.85 24.12
CA GLY A 305 62.38 -54.40 23.95
C GLY A 305 61.15 -53.55 24.31
N GLY A 306 60.33 -54.04 25.24
CA GLY A 306 59.10 -53.39 25.71
C GLY A 306 57.92 -54.35 25.78
N TYR A 307 56.73 -53.80 26.00
CA TYR A 307 55.47 -54.55 25.94
C TYR A 307 54.53 -54.03 24.85
N GLU A 308 53.65 -54.92 24.40
CA GLU A 308 52.61 -54.64 23.44
C GLU A 308 51.26 -55.03 24.06
N LEU A 309 50.32 -54.07 24.07
CA LEU A 309 48.93 -54.28 24.44
C LEU A 309 48.06 -54.02 23.21
N THR A 310 47.45 -55.07 22.70
CA THR A 310 46.52 -55.00 21.57
C THR A 310 45.10 -55.26 22.04
N VAL A 311 44.22 -54.33 21.74
CA VAL A 311 42.77 -54.41 21.93
C VAL A 311 42.17 -54.66 20.55
N ASN A 312 41.95 -55.94 20.23
CA ASN A 312 41.49 -56.37 18.90
C ASN A 312 40.03 -55.97 18.63
N SER A 313 39.22 -55.98 19.67
CA SER A 313 37.84 -55.53 19.62
C SER A 313 37.53 -54.81 20.93
N LEU A 314 37.19 -53.53 20.84
CA LEU A 314 36.54 -52.79 21.92
C LEU A 314 35.28 -52.19 21.34
N ALA A 315 34.14 -52.71 21.78
CA ALA A 315 32.88 -52.40 21.17
C ALA A 315 31.84 -52.19 22.28
N LEU A 316 31.29 -50.99 22.38
CA LEU A 316 30.38 -50.57 23.44
C LEU A 316 29.23 -49.73 22.89
N SER A 317 28.11 -49.69 23.61
CA SER A 317 26.93 -48.91 23.23
C SER A 317 26.70 -47.79 24.24
N LEU A 318 26.63 -46.56 23.74
CA LEU A 318 26.42 -45.33 24.51
C LEU A 318 25.10 -44.72 24.06
N GLY A 319 24.03 -45.01 24.80
CA GLY A 319 22.67 -44.68 24.40
C GLY A 319 22.27 -45.41 23.11
N LYS A 320 22.02 -44.66 22.02
CA LYS A 320 21.68 -45.24 20.70
C LYS A 320 22.90 -45.46 19.79
N ALA A 321 24.06 -44.93 20.15
CA ALA A 321 25.26 -44.99 19.32
C ALA A 321 26.10 -46.22 19.68
N ARG A 322 26.52 -46.98 18.66
CA ARG A 322 27.51 -48.05 18.78
C ARG A 322 28.90 -47.44 18.55
N TRP A 323 29.83 -47.70 19.45
CA TRP A 323 31.22 -47.25 19.36
C TRP A 323 32.13 -48.47 19.28
N GLU A 324 33.00 -48.51 18.28
CA GLU A 324 33.91 -49.61 18.03
C GLU A 324 35.29 -49.06 17.71
N SER A 325 36.33 -49.64 18.31
CA SER A 325 37.71 -49.23 18.10
C SER A 325 38.65 -50.41 18.30
N ARG A 326 39.78 -50.36 17.60
CA ARG A 326 40.94 -51.22 17.82
C ARG A 326 42.07 -50.35 18.31
N LEU A 327 42.63 -50.71 19.46
CA LEU A 327 43.68 -49.93 20.10
C LEU A 327 44.94 -50.78 20.17
N GLN A 328 46.08 -50.19 19.87
CA GLN A 328 47.37 -50.80 20.08
C GLN A 328 48.24 -49.83 20.86
N LEU A 329 48.75 -50.27 22.01
CA LEU A 329 49.74 -49.54 22.78
C LEU A 329 51.03 -50.35 22.75
N ARG A 330 52.08 -49.75 22.20
CA ARG A 330 53.42 -50.32 22.16
C ARG A 330 54.38 -49.42 22.91
N GLU A 331 55.07 -49.99 23.88
CA GLU A 331 56.25 -49.37 24.46
C GLU A 331 57.48 -49.73 23.63
N ALA A 332 58.30 -48.73 23.34
CA ALA A 332 59.66 -48.91 22.88
C ALA A 332 60.60 -48.50 24.01
N ASP A 333 61.40 -49.45 24.49
CA ASP A 333 62.43 -49.18 25.50
C ASP A 333 63.43 -48.13 24.99
N ALA A 334 64.01 -47.38 25.92
CA ALA A 334 65.08 -46.45 25.61
C ALA A 334 66.30 -47.22 25.05
N THR A 335 66.82 -46.74 23.93
CA THR A 335 68.07 -47.22 23.31
C THR A 335 69.13 -46.12 23.40
N ASP A 336 70.41 -46.43 23.15
CA ASP A 336 71.49 -45.41 23.12
C ASP A 336 71.20 -44.25 22.14
N THR A 337 70.29 -44.44 21.18
CA THR A 337 69.95 -43.48 20.13
C THR A 337 68.54 -42.88 20.23
N ALA A 338 67.65 -43.40 21.08
CA ALA A 338 66.27 -42.93 21.16
C ALA A 338 65.71 -43.04 22.60
N PRO A 339 65.05 -41.99 23.12
CA PRO A 339 64.40 -42.05 24.42
C PRO A 339 63.21 -43.03 24.37
N GLN A 340 62.81 -43.50 25.55
CA GLN A 340 61.63 -44.34 25.71
C GLN A 340 60.40 -43.66 25.08
N SER A 341 59.63 -44.40 24.29
CA SER A 341 58.42 -43.87 23.64
C SER A 341 57.24 -44.83 23.76
N TYR A 342 56.06 -44.25 23.93
CA TYR A 342 54.79 -44.95 23.88
C TYR A 342 54.09 -44.61 22.58
N HIS A 343 53.90 -45.61 21.74
CA HIS A 343 53.16 -45.52 20.49
C HIS A 343 51.75 -46.02 20.73
N LEU A 344 50.79 -45.10 20.73
CA LEU A 344 49.37 -45.42 20.78
C LEU A 344 48.78 -45.29 19.38
N GLN A 345 48.15 -46.35 18.91
CA GLN A 345 47.45 -46.39 17.63
C GLN A 345 45.97 -46.72 17.84
N ALA A 346 45.10 -46.02 17.11
CA ALA A 346 43.69 -46.36 17.01
C ALA A 346 43.23 -46.32 15.55
N ASP A 347 42.52 -47.35 15.09
CA ASP A 347 42.00 -47.40 13.72
C ASP A 347 40.90 -46.34 13.48
N ARG A 348 40.00 -46.20 14.46
CA ARG A 348 38.90 -45.26 14.46
C ARG A 348 38.55 -44.83 15.89
N LEU A 349 38.31 -43.54 16.08
CA LEU A 349 37.74 -42.96 17.30
C LEU A 349 36.57 -42.07 16.90
N ASP A 350 35.34 -42.55 17.11
CA ASP A 350 34.16 -41.68 16.94
C ASP A 350 34.06 -40.74 18.15
N LEU A 351 34.15 -39.44 17.89
CA LEU A 351 34.22 -38.39 18.91
C LEU A 351 32.84 -38.06 19.48
N THR A 352 31.78 -38.13 18.66
CA THR A 352 30.42 -37.77 19.08
C THR A 352 29.89 -38.57 20.28
N PRO A 353 29.98 -39.92 20.32
CA PRO A 353 29.43 -40.69 21.44
C PRO A 353 30.39 -40.79 22.63
N ILE A 354 31.69 -40.54 22.49
CA ILE A 354 32.70 -40.82 23.53
C ILE A 354 32.85 -39.68 24.54
N THR A 355 32.47 -38.45 24.21
CA THR A 355 32.57 -37.27 25.11
C THR A 355 31.98 -37.53 26.51
N PRO A 356 30.73 -38.04 26.66
CA PRO A 356 30.17 -38.33 27.97
C PRO A 356 30.97 -39.38 28.77
N VAL A 357 31.63 -40.31 28.08
CA VAL A 357 32.49 -41.34 28.72
C VAL A 357 33.80 -40.71 29.20
N LEU A 358 34.39 -39.82 28.40
CA LEU A 358 35.60 -39.08 28.80
C LEU A 358 35.33 -38.21 30.03
N ASP A 359 34.19 -37.51 30.06
CA ASP A 359 33.83 -36.64 31.18
C ASP A 359 33.53 -37.40 32.46
N SER A 360 33.00 -38.63 32.37
CA SER A 360 32.57 -39.41 33.53
C SER A 360 33.60 -40.40 34.07
N LEU A 361 34.37 -41.05 33.18
CA LEU A 361 35.25 -42.17 33.53
C LEU A 361 36.75 -41.85 33.37
N VAL A 362 37.15 -40.86 32.56
CA VAL A 362 38.57 -40.57 32.32
C VAL A 362 39.07 -39.39 33.16
N PRO A 363 40.17 -39.52 33.93
CA PRO A 363 40.70 -38.45 34.77
C PRO A 363 41.42 -37.35 33.94
N ILE A 364 40.64 -36.49 33.28
CA ILE A 364 41.10 -35.35 32.47
C ILE A 364 41.19 -34.07 33.34
N PRO A 365 42.20 -33.18 33.15
CA PRO A 365 42.28 -31.88 33.83
C PRO A 365 41.09 -30.95 33.52
N ASP A 366 40.63 -30.18 34.51
CA ASP A 366 39.42 -29.34 34.39
C ASP A 366 39.44 -28.34 33.24
N LYS A 367 40.61 -27.73 32.95
CA LYS A 367 40.76 -26.80 31.82
C LYS A 367 40.56 -27.48 30.46
N VAL A 368 40.99 -28.73 30.33
CA VAL A 368 40.84 -29.52 29.09
C VAL A 368 39.40 -30.01 28.95
N ALA A 369 38.81 -30.47 30.06
CA ALA A 369 37.41 -30.86 30.10
C ALA A 369 36.49 -29.69 29.69
N ALA A 370 36.71 -28.48 30.24
CA ALA A 370 35.93 -27.29 29.88
C ALA A 370 36.01 -26.94 28.38
N VAL A 371 37.18 -27.14 27.74
CA VAL A 371 37.35 -26.89 26.30
C VAL A 371 36.61 -27.94 25.46
N ILE A 372 36.70 -29.23 25.82
CA ILE A 372 36.01 -30.32 25.12
C ILE A 372 34.48 -30.13 25.20
N ASP A 373 33.99 -29.76 26.38
CA ASP A 373 32.55 -29.58 26.66
C ASP A 373 31.98 -28.35 25.93
N GLN A 374 32.79 -27.29 25.78
CA GLN A 374 32.42 -26.08 25.02
C GLN A 374 32.45 -26.29 23.51
N LEU A 375 33.46 -26.99 22.98
CA LEU A 375 33.62 -27.20 21.54
C LEU A 375 32.59 -28.19 20.97
N LYS A 376 32.04 -29.08 21.81
CA LYS A 376 31.10 -30.14 21.43
C LYS A 376 31.52 -30.84 20.13
N VAL A 377 32.73 -31.38 20.15
CA VAL A 377 33.35 -31.97 18.96
C VAL A 377 32.53 -33.18 18.49
N THR A 378 32.29 -33.23 17.19
CA THR A 378 31.56 -34.30 16.50
C THR A 378 32.41 -34.88 15.37
N GLY A 379 32.01 -36.04 14.86
CA GLY A 379 32.68 -36.74 13.76
C GLY A 379 33.59 -37.86 14.26
N GLY A 380 34.53 -38.29 13.42
CA GLY A 380 35.45 -39.38 13.75
C GLY A 380 36.89 -39.04 13.38
N LEU A 381 37.82 -39.63 14.12
CA LEU A 381 39.23 -39.70 13.77
C LEU A 381 39.53 -41.10 13.25
N ARG A 382 40.35 -41.21 12.21
CA ARG A 382 40.85 -42.48 11.67
C ARG A 382 42.36 -42.50 11.65
N ASN A 383 42.96 -43.69 11.74
CA ASN A 383 44.42 -43.85 11.74
C ASN A 383 45.11 -42.93 12.76
N VAL A 384 44.58 -42.91 13.98
CA VAL A 384 45.09 -42.05 15.06
C VAL A 384 46.41 -42.63 15.52
N LEU A 385 47.44 -41.81 15.48
CA LEU A 385 48.79 -42.10 15.94
C LEU A 385 49.14 -41.06 16.99
N LEU A 386 49.55 -41.52 18.16
CA LEU A 386 49.97 -40.66 19.26
C LEU A 386 51.26 -41.22 19.85
N ASP A 387 52.33 -40.45 19.75
CA ASP A 387 53.64 -40.80 20.29
C ASP A 387 53.91 -39.94 21.51
N TYR A 388 54.06 -40.59 22.66
CA TYR A 388 54.39 -39.92 23.92
C TYR A 388 55.82 -40.24 24.34
N ARG A 389 56.64 -39.21 24.52
CA ARG A 389 58.06 -39.29 24.92
C ARG A 389 58.22 -38.67 26.31
N PRO A 390 58.07 -39.44 27.40
CA PRO A 390 58.05 -38.90 28.76
C PRO A 390 59.31 -38.14 29.17
N GLN A 391 60.46 -38.43 28.55
CA GLN A 391 61.76 -37.82 28.87
C GLN A 391 62.02 -36.50 28.10
N SER A 392 61.22 -36.17 27.08
CA SER A 392 61.35 -34.88 26.37
C SER A 392 60.67 -33.76 27.16
N THR A 393 61.32 -32.59 27.24
CA THR A 393 60.86 -31.42 28.02
C THR A 393 60.22 -30.31 27.18
N GLY A 394 60.17 -30.46 25.85
CA GLY A 394 59.62 -29.48 24.91
C GLY A 394 58.34 -29.96 24.23
N ASP A 395 58.04 -29.34 23.09
CA ASP A 395 56.82 -29.60 22.33
C ASP A 395 56.77 -31.03 21.74
N ASP A 396 57.96 -31.62 21.50
CA ASP A 396 58.19 -32.96 20.98
C ASP A 396 57.80 -34.09 21.94
N ARG A 397 57.45 -33.74 23.19
CA ARG A 397 56.98 -34.66 24.22
C ARG A 397 55.74 -35.44 23.79
N LEU A 398 54.90 -34.83 22.95
CA LEU A 398 53.73 -35.45 22.38
C LEU A 398 53.64 -35.10 20.90
N SER A 399 53.69 -36.10 20.02
CA SER A 399 53.35 -35.93 18.60
C SER A 399 52.09 -36.71 18.25
N PHE A 400 51.29 -36.16 17.36
CA PHE A 400 50.04 -36.77 16.92
C PHE A 400 49.87 -36.69 15.42
N ALA A 401 49.15 -37.67 14.86
CA ALA A 401 48.66 -37.64 13.50
C ALA A 401 47.31 -38.37 13.41
N ALA A 402 46.37 -37.85 12.64
CA ALA A 402 45.08 -38.49 12.41
C ALA A 402 44.44 -38.03 11.10
N ASN A 403 43.60 -38.88 10.52
CA ASN A 403 42.70 -38.50 9.45
C ASN A 403 41.37 -38.04 10.06
N LEU A 404 40.92 -36.85 9.72
CA LEU A 404 39.64 -36.31 10.14
C LEU A 404 38.55 -36.81 9.20
N ASP A 405 37.46 -37.33 9.77
CA ASP A 405 36.28 -37.83 9.05
C ASP A 405 35.03 -37.07 9.53
N ASN A 406 34.60 -36.09 8.74
CA ASN A 406 33.42 -35.26 9.00
C ASN A 406 33.43 -34.62 10.41
N VAL A 407 34.59 -34.12 10.84
CA VAL A 407 34.77 -33.50 12.15
C VAL A 407 34.06 -32.14 12.19
N GLY A 408 33.41 -31.82 13.30
CA GLY A 408 32.78 -30.52 13.49
C GLY A 408 32.86 -30.05 14.93
N PHE A 409 32.90 -28.74 15.14
CA PHE A 409 32.95 -28.08 16.44
C PHE A 409 32.12 -26.78 16.42
N GLN A 410 31.58 -26.41 17.58
CA GLN A 410 30.75 -25.22 17.75
C GLN A 410 31.61 -23.96 18.00
N ALA A 411 31.05 -22.79 17.66
CA ALA A 411 31.67 -21.51 17.95
C ALA A 411 31.70 -21.27 19.47
N THR A 412 32.84 -20.80 19.98
CA THR A 412 33.03 -20.49 21.40
C THR A 412 34.00 -19.32 21.54
N HIS A 413 33.64 -18.32 22.36
CA HIS A 413 34.49 -17.15 22.69
C HIS A 413 35.18 -16.47 21.49
N GLY A 414 34.48 -16.31 20.37
CA GLY A 414 35.00 -15.66 19.16
C GLY A 414 35.75 -16.59 18.19
N ALA A 415 35.93 -17.87 18.52
CA ALA A 415 36.39 -18.88 17.57
C ALA A 415 35.25 -19.31 16.62
N PRO A 416 35.54 -19.55 15.32
CA PRO A 416 34.52 -20.00 14.37
C PRO A 416 33.96 -21.37 14.73
N ALA A 417 32.72 -21.65 14.30
CA ALA A 417 32.26 -23.03 14.18
C ALA A 417 32.71 -23.58 12.82
N ALA A 418 33.11 -24.84 12.77
CA ALA A 418 33.32 -25.54 11.51
C ALA A 418 32.62 -26.89 11.52
N GLY A 419 32.12 -27.31 10.37
CA GLY A 419 31.45 -28.58 10.21
C GLY A 419 31.93 -29.31 8.97
N SER A 420 31.86 -30.65 9.03
CA SER A 420 32.25 -31.52 7.93
C SER A 420 33.71 -31.37 7.49
N VAL A 421 34.58 -31.07 8.45
CA VAL A 421 36.03 -31.00 8.28
C VAL A 421 36.57 -32.41 8.06
N SER A 422 37.02 -32.69 6.85
CA SER A 422 37.68 -33.96 6.50
C SER A 422 39.07 -33.69 5.95
N GLY A 423 40.03 -34.56 6.25
CA GLY A 423 41.42 -34.29 5.88
C GLY A 423 42.43 -35.03 6.75
N ALA A 424 43.63 -34.48 6.86
CA ALA A 424 44.69 -35.00 7.72
C ALA A 424 45.20 -33.90 8.66
N VAL A 425 45.36 -34.25 9.93
CA VAL A 425 45.94 -33.39 10.96
C VAL A 425 47.21 -34.05 11.51
N SER A 426 48.28 -33.29 11.70
CA SER A 426 49.51 -33.78 12.31
C SER A 426 50.28 -32.66 12.99
N GLY A 427 50.96 -32.94 14.10
CA GLY A 427 51.74 -31.94 14.82
C GLY A 427 52.28 -32.44 16.14
N ASP A 428 52.77 -31.50 16.94
CA ASP A 428 53.18 -31.68 18.33
C ASP A 428 52.50 -30.63 19.23
N LEU A 429 52.98 -30.44 20.47
CA LEU A 429 52.36 -29.49 21.41
C LEU A 429 52.49 -28.02 20.98
N GLY A 430 53.47 -27.69 20.13
CA GLY A 430 53.83 -26.31 19.77
C GLY A 430 53.54 -25.97 18.31
N HIS A 431 53.52 -26.95 17.40
CA HIS A 431 53.22 -26.70 15.99
C HIS A 431 52.38 -27.81 15.36
N GLY A 432 51.60 -27.47 14.35
CA GLY A 432 50.88 -28.48 13.59
C GLY A 432 50.33 -28.00 12.26
N GLU A 433 49.88 -28.96 11.47
CA GLU A 433 49.35 -28.80 10.14
C GLU A 433 48.01 -29.53 10.00
N LEU A 434 47.04 -28.84 9.40
CA LEU A 434 45.76 -29.39 8.97
C LEU A 434 45.66 -29.25 7.45
N ARG A 435 45.59 -30.38 6.75
CA ARG A 435 45.26 -30.45 5.32
C ARG A 435 43.80 -30.78 5.18
N LEU A 436 42.98 -29.76 4.95
CA LEU A 436 41.55 -29.88 4.69
C LEU A 436 41.32 -30.28 3.24
N ALA A 437 40.52 -31.32 3.03
CA ALA A 437 39.98 -31.72 1.73
C ALA A 437 38.59 -32.33 1.97
N THR A 438 37.54 -31.55 1.75
CA THR A 438 36.16 -31.98 2.01
C THR A 438 35.20 -31.57 0.90
N ASP A 439 34.19 -32.41 0.66
CA ASP A 439 33.10 -32.21 -0.30
C ASP A 439 31.83 -31.60 0.34
N LYS A 440 31.89 -31.29 1.63
CA LYS A 440 30.89 -30.50 2.35
C LYS A 440 31.62 -29.73 3.41
N PHE A 441 31.59 -28.41 3.33
CA PHE A 441 32.23 -27.57 4.34
C PHE A 441 31.22 -26.58 4.90
N MET A 442 31.14 -26.52 6.22
CA MET A 442 30.40 -25.49 6.94
C MET A 442 31.39 -24.65 7.73
N LEU A 443 31.28 -23.33 7.63
CA LEU A 443 32.00 -22.35 8.45
C LEU A 443 31.00 -21.35 9.02
N HIS A 444 31.02 -21.11 10.31
CA HIS A 444 30.17 -20.09 10.95
C HIS A 444 31.04 -19.13 11.77
N LEU A 445 30.96 -17.86 11.43
CA LEU A 445 31.72 -16.78 12.05
C LEU A 445 30.80 -15.94 12.95
N ASP A 446 30.28 -16.56 14.02
CA ASP A 446 29.42 -15.90 15.01
C ASP A 446 30.23 -15.00 15.96
N PRO A 447 29.79 -13.77 16.31
CA PRO A 447 28.53 -13.10 15.93
C PRO A 447 28.64 -12.19 14.70
N ILE A 448 29.76 -12.20 13.96
CA ILE A 448 30.01 -11.29 12.83
C ILE A 448 29.01 -11.55 11.70
N PHE A 449 28.70 -12.82 11.42
CA PHE A 449 27.73 -13.23 10.42
C PHE A 449 26.62 -14.06 11.07
N ALA A 450 25.37 -13.68 10.79
CA ALA A 450 24.19 -14.30 11.39
C ALA A 450 24.04 -15.79 11.02
N ASN A 451 24.40 -16.14 9.77
CA ASN A 451 24.13 -17.45 9.20
C ASN A 451 25.43 -18.21 8.91
N PRO A 452 25.45 -19.55 9.08
CA PRO A 452 26.56 -20.39 8.68
C PRO A 452 26.74 -20.39 7.15
N TRP A 453 27.99 -20.43 6.72
CA TRP A 453 28.38 -20.53 5.32
C TRP A 453 28.58 -21.99 4.94
N TYR A 454 27.82 -22.44 3.94
CA TYR A 454 27.95 -23.76 3.36
C TYR A 454 28.66 -23.69 2.01
N TYR A 455 29.53 -24.66 1.77
CA TYR A 455 30.32 -24.79 0.55
C TYR A 455 30.34 -26.24 0.10
N HIS A 456 30.37 -26.43 -1.23
CA HIS A 456 30.42 -27.75 -1.87
C HIS A 456 31.80 -28.38 -1.79
N GLN A 457 32.88 -27.58 -1.80
CA GLN A 457 34.22 -28.11 -1.65
C GLN A 457 35.09 -27.12 -0.88
N ALA A 458 35.97 -27.62 -0.01
CA ALA A 458 36.99 -26.80 0.65
C ALA A 458 38.32 -27.56 0.71
N ASN A 459 39.35 -26.94 0.15
CA ASN A 459 40.73 -27.39 0.19
C ASN A 459 41.56 -26.30 0.85
N ALA A 460 42.23 -26.62 1.95
CA ALA A 460 43.06 -25.64 2.64
C ALA A 460 44.23 -26.33 3.34
N ARG A 461 45.36 -25.61 3.43
CA ARG A 461 46.47 -25.98 4.30
C ARG A 461 46.52 -24.96 5.43
N LEU A 462 46.24 -25.38 6.65
CA LEU A 462 46.36 -24.54 7.84
C LEU A 462 47.58 -25.00 8.63
N VAL A 463 48.42 -24.07 9.04
CA VAL A 463 49.57 -24.31 9.90
C VAL A 463 49.42 -23.42 11.12
N TRP A 464 49.56 -23.99 12.31
CA TRP A 464 49.54 -23.20 13.54
C TRP A 464 50.82 -23.39 14.34
N THR A 465 51.14 -22.37 15.12
CA THR A 465 52.20 -22.39 16.14
C THR A 465 51.65 -21.83 17.44
N LEU A 466 51.88 -22.53 18.53
CA LEU A 466 51.50 -22.20 19.90
C LEU A 466 52.77 -22.13 20.73
N ASN A 467 53.11 -20.95 21.24
CA ASN A 467 54.25 -20.75 22.13
C ASN A 467 53.85 -19.90 23.34
N HIS A 468 54.82 -19.50 24.16
CA HIS A 468 54.56 -18.65 25.32
C HIS A 468 54.05 -17.24 24.97
N ASP A 469 54.30 -16.74 23.75
CA ASP A 469 53.95 -15.38 23.34
C ASP A 469 52.51 -15.31 22.81
N GLY A 470 52.04 -16.39 22.19
CA GLY A 470 50.69 -16.48 21.67
C GLY A 470 50.45 -17.62 20.70
N PHE A 471 49.30 -17.54 20.03
CA PHE A 471 48.88 -18.45 18.99
C PHE A 471 48.95 -17.77 17.62
N THR A 472 49.60 -18.40 16.65
CA THR A 472 49.61 -17.95 15.26
C THR A 472 48.98 -19.02 14.38
N LEU A 473 48.03 -18.63 13.53
CA LEU A 473 47.40 -19.50 12.54
C LEU A 473 47.60 -18.90 11.15
N VAL A 474 48.12 -19.70 10.22
CA VAL A 474 48.39 -19.29 8.85
C VAL A 474 47.74 -20.28 7.89
N ALA A 475 46.99 -19.76 6.93
CA ALA A 475 46.59 -20.51 5.76
C ALA A 475 47.21 -19.84 4.52
N PRO A 476 48.37 -20.31 4.03
CA PRO A 476 49.03 -19.69 2.87
C PRO A 476 48.22 -19.84 1.58
N TYR A 477 47.32 -20.83 1.54
CA TYR A 477 46.39 -21.03 0.43
C TYR A 477 45.16 -21.80 0.92
N LEU A 478 43.99 -21.25 0.63
CA LEU A 478 42.69 -21.91 0.75
C LEU A 478 41.93 -21.74 -0.57
N LYS A 479 41.18 -22.77 -0.95
CA LYS A 479 40.28 -22.76 -2.11
C LYS A 479 38.96 -23.37 -1.70
N VAL A 480 37.88 -22.64 -1.95
CA VAL A 480 36.53 -23.01 -1.57
C VAL A 480 35.61 -22.84 -2.77
N LYS A 481 34.70 -23.78 -2.99
CA LYS A 481 33.72 -23.74 -4.08
C LYS A 481 32.31 -23.70 -3.50
N GLY A 482 31.59 -22.62 -3.77
CA GLY A 482 30.21 -22.42 -3.34
C GLY A 482 29.26 -22.22 -4.52
N ASP A 483 27.99 -21.97 -4.21
CA ASP A 483 27.01 -21.56 -5.23
C ASP A 483 27.30 -20.13 -5.74
N GLU A 484 27.92 -19.32 -4.88
CA GLU A 484 28.33 -17.95 -5.13
C GLU A 484 29.54 -17.79 -6.06
N GLY A 485 30.27 -18.87 -6.38
CA GLY A 485 31.46 -18.86 -7.23
C GLY A 485 32.67 -19.60 -6.65
N ASP A 486 33.80 -19.48 -7.34
CA ASP A 486 35.09 -20.06 -6.94
C ASP A 486 35.88 -19.05 -6.10
N ILE A 487 36.15 -19.39 -4.85
CA ILE A 487 36.84 -18.55 -3.86
C ILE A 487 38.24 -19.10 -3.63
N ALA A 488 39.24 -18.23 -3.60
CA ALA A 488 40.59 -18.57 -3.16
C ALA A 488 41.13 -17.47 -2.24
N GLY A 489 42.00 -17.81 -1.30
CA GLY A 489 42.55 -16.81 -0.41
C GLY A 489 43.71 -17.30 0.42
N ASP A 490 44.19 -16.41 1.28
CA ASP A 490 45.18 -16.69 2.29
C ASP A 490 44.93 -15.81 3.51
N PHE A 491 45.35 -16.30 4.67
CA PHE A 491 45.25 -15.51 5.89
C PHE A 491 46.36 -15.82 6.89
N LEU A 492 46.60 -14.84 7.76
CA LEU A 492 47.45 -14.93 8.94
C LEU A 492 46.71 -14.28 10.10
N ILE A 493 46.58 -15.02 11.20
CA ILE A 493 46.01 -14.54 12.46
C ILE A 493 47.08 -14.71 13.55
N ARG A 494 47.32 -13.65 14.32
CA ARG A 494 48.18 -13.67 15.51
C ARG A 494 47.38 -13.23 16.72
N LEU A 495 47.26 -14.13 17.69
CA LEU A 495 46.58 -13.94 18.97
C LEU A 495 47.62 -13.99 20.09
N PRO A 496 48.19 -12.86 20.50
CA PRO A 496 49.10 -12.81 21.64
C PRO A 496 48.37 -13.14 22.95
N PHE A 497 49.05 -13.79 23.89
CA PHE A 497 48.50 -14.03 25.24
C PHE A 497 48.69 -12.83 26.17
N SER A 498 49.64 -11.94 25.85
CA SER A 498 49.81 -10.69 26.58
C SER A 498 48.74 -9.67 26.17
N PRO A 499 48.01 -9.06 27.12
CA PRO A 499 47.02 -8.03 26.82
C PRO A 499 47.64 -6.72 26.28
N ASP A 500 48.96 -6.54 26.40
CA ASP A 500 49.68 -5.34 25.94
C ASP A 500 49.99 -5.35 24.43
N VAL A 501 49.78 -6.49 23.75
CA VAL A 501 50.03 -6.67 22.32
C VAL A 501 48.70 -6.84 21.61
N GLU A 502 48.43 -6.02 20.60
CA GLU A 502 47.17 -6.12 19.87
C GLU A 502 47.10 -7.39 18.99
N PRO A 503 45.95 -8.08 18.96
CA PRO A 503 45.73 -9.19 18.05
C PRO A 503 45.66 -8.67 16.60
N TYR A 504 46.29 -9.39 15.67
CA TYR A 504 46.45 -8.94 14.28
C TYR A 504 45.91 -9.99 13.30
N MET A 505 45.24 -9.53 12.24
CA MET A 505 44.82 -10.36 11.11
C MET A 505 45.18 -9.72 9.77
N ASP A 506 45.65 -10.55 8.86
CA ASP A 506 45.77 -10.28 7.42
C ASP A 506 44.96 -11.37 6.70
N LEU A 507 43.96 -10.98 5.92
CA LEU A 507 43.08 -11.89 5.18
C LEU A 507 42.87 -11.34 3.78
N ARG A 508 43.21 -12.14 2.77
CA ARG A 508 43.03 -11.82 1.36
C ARG A 508 42.17 -12.90 0.73
N VAL A 509 41.10 -12.49 0.05
CA VAL A 509 40.14 -13.39 -0.58
C VAL A 509 39.85 -12.88 -1.99
N GLY A 510 40.06 -13.74 -2.98
CA GLY A 510 39.63 -13.55 -4.36
C GLY A 510 38.41 -14.40 -4.67
N LEU A 511 37.49 -13.84 -5.46
CA LEU A 511 36.30 -14.49 -6.01
C LEU A 511 36.36 -14.42 -7.53
N THR A 512 36.06 -15.53 -8.20
CA THR A 512 35.92 -15.59 -9.66
C THR A 512 34.66 -16.35 -10.04
N HIS A 513 34.10 -16.03 -11.21
CA HIS A 513 32.81 -16.58 -11.67
C HIS A 513 31.70 -16.41 -10.62
N GLY A 514 31.68 -15.23 -9.98
CA GLY A 514 30.80 -14.98 -8.86
C GLY A 514 29.38 -14.63 -9.28
N ASP A 515 28.42 -14.92 -8.39
CA ASP A 515 27.01 -14.58 -8.58
C ASP A 515 26.53 -13.60 -7.51
N GLY A 516 26.21 -12.37 -7.95
CA GLY A 516 25.78 -11.26 -7.10
C GLY A 516 24.51 -11.53 -6.29
N ARG A 517 23.71 -12.55 -6.64
CA ARG A 517 22.52 -12.97 -5.85
C ARG A 517 22.88 -13.43 -4.44
N TYR A 518 24.12 -13.89 -4.24
CA TYR A 518 24.61 -14.37 -2.95
C TYR A 518 25.22 -13.26 -2.07
N THR A 519 25.18 -12.00 -2.49
CA THR A 519 25.72 -10.87 -1.69
C THR A 519 25.20 -10.88 -0.25
N ALA A 520 23.91 -11.16 -0.06
CA ALA A 520 23.27 -11.22 1.25
C ALA A 520 23.87 -12.26 2.23
N LYS A 521 24.56 -13.30 1.74
CA LYS A 521 25.28 -14.32 2.54
C LYS A 521 26.51 -13.74 3.24
N TYR A 522 27.11 -12.70 2.65
CA TYR A 522 28.39 -12.11 3.04
C TYR A 522 28.28 -10.71 3.64
N LEU A 523 27.08 -10.28 4.05
CA LEU A 523 26.88 -9.02 4.76
C LEU A 523 27.05 -9.20 6.28
N PRO A 524 27.98 -8.47 6.92
CA PRO A 524 28.23 -8.60 8.36
C PRO A 524 27.18 -7.84 9.19
N GLN A 525 26.99 -8.26 10.44
CA GLN A 525 26.05 -7.66 11.40
C GLN A 525 26.43 -6.23 11.86
N VAL A 526 27.61 -5.74 11.50
CA VAL A 526 28.12 -4.41 11.89
C VAL A 526 27.64 -3.27 10.98
N LEU A 527 27.02 -3.58 9.83
CA LEU A 527 26.46 -2.55 8.94
C LEU A 527 25.23 -1.88 9.58
N SER A 528 24.98 -0.61 9.25
CA SER A 528 23.76 0.06 9.69
C SER A 528 22.52 -0.65 9.09
N PRO A 529 21.39 -0.73 9.83
CA PRO A 529 20.19 -1.42 9.33
C PRO A 529 19.69 -0.90 7.97
N ALA A 530 19.91 0.38 7.68
CA ALA A 530 19.53 1.00 6.41
C ALA A 530 20.40 0.51 5.23
N VAL A 531 21.73 0.41 5.43
CA VAL A 531 22.66 -0.04 4.40
C VAL A 531 22.53 -1.55 4.15
N ASP A 532 22.36 -2.35 5.21
CA ASP A 532 22.10 -3.79 5.07
C ASP A 532 20.81 -4.06 4.29
N HIS A 533 19.70 -3.38 4.66
CA HIS A 533 18.44 -3.52 3.94
C HIS A 533 18.55 -3.09 2.47
N TRP A 534 19.24 -1.97 2.20
CA TRP A 534 19.47 -1.50 0.83
C TRP A 534 20.29 -2.50 0.01
N LEU A 535 21.43 -3.00 0.52
CA LEU A 535 22.27 -3.97 -0.21
C LEU A 535 21.55 -5.29 -0.49
N ARG A 536 20.70 -5.77 0.44
CA ARG A 536 19.91 -6.99 0.26
C ARG A 536 18.79 -6.87 -0.77
N THR A 537 18.25 -5.67 -0.97
CA THR A 537 17.09 -5.43 -1.85
C THR A 537 17.48 -4.82 -3.19
N ALA A 538 18.60 -4.10 -3.25
CA ALA A 538 19.05 -3.39 -4.44
C ALA A 538 19.73 -4.29 -5.47
N ILE A 539 20.38 -5.38 -5.06
CA ILE A 539 21.12 -6.28 -5.96
C ILE A 539 20.25 -7.50 -6.27
N LEU A 540 19.62 -7.53 -7.45
CA LEU A 540 18.72 -8.62 -7.86
C LEU A 540 19.44 -9.77 -8.56
N GLU A 541 20.37 -9.43 -9.47
CA GLU A 541 21.23 -10.36 -10.21
C GLU A 541 22.47 -9.62 -10.72
N GLY A 542 23.55 -10.35 -11.00
CA GLY A 542 24.76 -9.80 -11.63
C GLY A 542 25.90 -10.80 -11.61
N ALA A 543 26.66 -10.87 -12.71
CA ALA A 543 27.82 -11.73 -12.82
C ALA A 543 29.07 -10.97 -12.35
N VAL A 544 29.81 -11.56 -11.42
CA VAL A 544 31.05 -11.00 -10.86
C VAL A 544 32.22 -11.70 -11.52
N ASP A 545 32.89 -11.03 -12.45
CA ASP A 545 34.08 -11.55 -13.12
C ASP A 545 35.22 -11.77 -12.10
N GLN A 546 35.42 -10.75 -11.26
CA GLN A 546 36.49 -10.68 -10.28
C GLN A 546 35.98 -9.98 -9.03
N GLY A 547 36.15 -10.61 -7.88
CA GLY A 547 35.97 -10.02 -6.57
C GLY A 547 37.26 -10.10 -5.77
N TYR A 548 37.57 -9.09 -4.99
CA TYR A 548 38.72 -9.06 -4.09
C TYR A 548 38.29 -8.46 -2.76
N PHE A 549 38.59 -9.13 -1.66
CA PHE A 549 38.40 -8.68 -0.30
C PHE A 549 39.73 -8.73 0.43
N GLN A 550 40.07 -7.66 1.14
CA GLN A 550 41.23 -7.59 2.00
C GLN A 550 40.85 -7.01 3.35
N TYR A 551 41.30 -7.68 4.41
CA TYR A 551 41.32 -7.16 5.76
C TYR A 551 42.76 -7.15 6.25
N GLN A 552 43.20 -6.04 6.82
CA GLN A 552 44.53 -5.94 7.42
C GLN A 552 44.48 -5.05 8.67
N GLY A 553 44.87 -5.58 9.83
CA GLY A 553 45.01 -4.80 11.06
C GLY A 553 44.52 -5.48 12.33
N SER A 554 44.15 -4.66 13.32
CA SER A 554 43.81 -5.08 14.69
C SER A 554 42.44 -5.76 14.79
N LEU A 555 42.39 -6.94 15.43
CA LEU A 555 41.14 -7.65 15.77
C LEU A 555 40.50 -7.14 17.07
N SER A 556 41.15 -6.20 17.78
CA SER A 556 40.64 -5.67 19.05
C SER A 556 39.38 -4.83 18.84
N HIS A 557 38.33 -5.10 19.63
CA HIS A 557 37.08 -4.32 19.58
C HIS A 557 37.26 -2.86 20.04
N ALA A 558 38.30 -2.59 20.84
CA ALA A 558 38.61 -1.26 21.37
C ALA A 558 39.59 -0.47 20.49
N ALA A 559 40.11 -1.06 19.40
CA ALA A 559 41.03 -0.38 18.51
C ALA A 559 40.30 0.72 17.71
N PRO A 560 40.93 1.89 17.49
CA PRO A 560 40.33 2.95 16.69
C PRO A 560 40.18 2.51 15.22
N ASP A 561 39.24 3.09 14.48
CA ASP A 561 38.89 2.59 13.13
C ASP A 561 40.06 2.57 12.12
N HIS A 562 41.06 3.44 12.30
CA HIS A 562 42.28 3.46 11.47
C HIS A 562 43.30 2.36 11.81
N ALA A 563 43.08 1.58 12.88
CA ALA A 563 43.92 0.44 13.23
C ALA A 563 43.65 -0.81 12.37
N ARG A 564 42.68 -0.72 11.44
CA ARG A 564 42.32 -1.75 10.46
C ARG A 564 41.98 -1.11 9.12
N SER A 565 42.31 -1.81 8.04
CA SER A 565 41.97 -1.46 6.66
C SER A 565 41.07 -2.55 6.09
N ILE A 566 39.93 -2.16 5.53
CA ILE A 566 38.99 -3.08 4.87
C ILE A 566 38.79 -2.60 3.44
N THR A 567 39.16 -3.42 2.47
CA THR A 567 39.04 -3.11 1.04
C THR A 567 38.25 -4.19 0.32
N LEU A 568 37.25 -3.78 -0.46
CA LEU A 568 36.51 -4.64 -1.38
C LEU A 568 36.55 -4.07 -2.78
N TYR A 569 36.74 -4.93 -3.76
CA TYR A 569 36.65 -4.62 -5.18
C TYR A 569 35.79 -5.67 -5.88
N PHE A 570 34.88 -5.24 -6.74
CA PHE A 570 34.10 -6.13 -7.60
C PHE A 570 34.03 -5.58 -9.02
N LYS A 571 34.36 -6.42 -9.99
CA LYS A 571 34.11 -6.20 -11.41
C LYS A 571 32.85 -6.94 -11.82
N VAL A 572 31.80 -6.20 -12.14
CA VAL A 572 30.46 -6.75 -12.36
C VAL A 572 29.98 -6.44 -13.77
N HIS A 573 29.33 -7.41 -14.42
CA HIS A 573 28.62 -7.23 -15.67
C HIS A 573 27.23 -7.88 -15.64
N ASP A 574 26.37 -7.43 -16.56
CA ASP A 574 24.98 -7.88 -16.69
C ASP A 574 24.18 -7.82 -15.38
N ALA A 575 24.50 -6.82 -14.53
CA ALA A 575 23.78 -6.63 -13.28
C ALA A 575 22.41 -5.98 -13.49
N ARG A 576 21.43 -6.43 -12.69
CA ARG A 576 20.11 -5.83 -12.55
C ARG A 576 19.96 -5.30 -11.13
N LEU A 577 19.70 -4.00 -11.03
CA LEU A 577 19.70 -3.26 -9.76
C LEU A 577 18.36 -2.57 -9.54
N ALA A 578 17.74 -2.86 -8.40
CA ALA A 578 16.62 -2.10 -7.84
C ALA A 578 17.16 -1.03 -6.89
N PHE A 579 17.89 -0.06 -7.44
CA PHE A 579 18.68 0.91 -6.66
C PHE A 579 17.87 1.74 -5.65
N GLN A 580 16.55 1.89 -5.84
CA GLN A 580 15.65 2.51 -4.87
C GLN A 580 14.20 2.01 -5.05
N PRO A 581 13.43 1.75 -3.96
CA PRO A 581 12.02 1.37 -4.06
C PRO A 581 11.19 2.39 -4.83
N GLY A 582 10.34 1.92 -5.75
CA GLY A 582 9.47 2.77 -6.59
C GLY A 582 10.14 3.30 -7.86
N TRP A 583 11.46 3.18 -8.01
CA TRP A 583 12.15 3.48 -9.27
C TRP A 583 12.17 2.24 -10.19
N PRO A 584 12.19 2.41 -11.52
CA PRO A 584 12.37 1.29 -12.44
C PRO A 584 13.75 0.66 -12.27
N GLU A 585 13.86 -0.65 -12.47
CA GLU A 585 15.13 -1.38 -12.36
C GLU A 585 16.11 -0.96 -13.47
N VAL A 586 17.39 -0.79 -13.12
CA VAL A 586 18.46 -0.65 -14.09
C VAL A 586 18.98 -2.04 -14.44
N SER A 587 19.15 -2.34 -15.71
CA SER A 587 19.62 -3.63 -16.24
C SER A 587 20.89 -3.47 -17.07
N LYS A 588 21.57 -4.59 -17.36
CA LYS A 588 22.81 -4.63 -18.17
C LYS A 588 23.91 -3.70 -17.65
N VAL A 589 23.96 -3.51 -16.33
CA VAL A 589 24.97 -2.66 -15.69
C VAL A 589 26.32 -3.37 -15.78
N ALA A 590 27.33 -2.64 -16.25
CA ALA A 590 28.71 -3.10 -16.23
C ALA A 590 29.62 -2.04 -15.60
N GLY A 591 30.31 -2.41 -14.52
CA GLY A 591 31.08 -1.45 -13.74
C GLY A 591 31.95 -2.07 -12.67
N ASP A 592 32.81 -1.22 -12.12
CA ASP A 592 33.72 -1.51 -11.03
C ASP A 592 33.17 -0.91 -9.73
N VAL A 593 33.07 -1.73 -8.69
CA VAL A 593 32.65 -1.34 -7.34
C VAL A 593 33.86 -1.38 -6.43
N PHE A 594 34.15 -0.27 -5.75
CA PHE A 594 35.20 -0.14 -4.76
C PHE A 594 34.58 0.22 -3.41
N ILE A 595 34.96 -0.50 -2.35
CA ILE A 595 34.61 -0.18 -0.98
C ILE A 595 35.89 -0.11 -0.17
N GLN A 596 36.17 1.01 0.48
CA GLN A 596 37.36 1.18 1.31
C GLN A 596 36.98 1.88 2.60
N ASP A 597 37.21 1.21 3.74
CA ASP A 597 37.00 1.78 5.08
C ASP A 597 35.61 2.43 5.28
N GLY A 598 34.59 1.90 4.60
CA GLY A 598 33.21 2.40 4.64
C GLY A 598 32.81 3.36 3.51
N ASP A 599 33.77 3.87 2.73
CA ASP A 599 33.50 4.65 1.51
C ASP A 599 33.14 3.72 0.35
N VAL A 600 32.01 3.97 -0.32
CA VAL A 600 31.59 3.22 -1.52
C VAL A 600 31.75 4.10 -2.75
N ARG A 601 32.45 3.60 -3.77
CA ARG A 601 32.60 4.23 -5.09
C ARG A 601 32.28 3.23 -6.18
N ILE A 602 31.34 3.56 -7.06
CA ILE A 602 30.97 2.73 -8.21
C ILE A 602 31.24 3.52 -9.49
N GLN A 603 31.93 2.88 -10.43
CA GLN A 603 32.17 3.40 -11.77
C GLN A 603 31.52 2.43 -12.77
N ALA A 604 30.35 2.79 -13.28
CA ALA A 604 29.66 2.00 -14.28
C ALA A 604 29.82 2.62 -15.67
N SER A 605 30.42 1.84 -16.58
CA SER A 605 30.66 2.23 -17.96
C SER A 605 29.37 2.32 -18.78
N LYS A 606 28.40 1.44 -18.48
CA LYS A 606 27.10 1.36 -19.15
C LYS A 606 26.03 0.81 -18.21
N GLY A 607 24.79 1.21 -18.45
CA GLY A 607 23.57 0.62 -17.88
C GLY A 607 22.36 0.95 -18.74
N GLN A 608 21.27 0.23 -18.56
CA GLN A 608 20.02 0.43 -19.30
C GLN A 608 18.85 0.58 -18.32
N LEU A 609 18.19 1.72 -18.33
CA LEU A 609 16.96 1.99 -17.57
C LEU A 609 15.81 2.16 -18.55
N LEU A 610 14.83 1.24 -18.55
CA LEU A 610 13.81 1.15 -19.61
C LEU A 610 14.47 1.01 -21.02
N GLY A 611 14.19 1.94 -21.93
CA GLY A 611 14.86 2.05 -23.24
C GLY A 611 16.05 3.02 -23.25
N THR A 612 16.36 3.67 -22.13
CA THR A 612 17.39 4.72 -22.03
C THR A 612 18.74 4.11 -21.65
N GLN A 613 19.77 4.39 -22.47
CA GLN A 613 21.15 3.99 -22.23
C GLN A 613 21.81 5.03 -21.33
N VAL A 614 22.42 4.59 -20.23
CA VAL A 614 23.17 5.43 -19.31
C VAL A 614 24.65 5.06 -19.43
N SER A 615 25.52 6.07 -19.44
CA SER A 615 26.98 5.92 -19.61
C SER A 615 27.75 6.82 -18.63
N ASP A 616 29.00 6.46 -18.35
CA ASP A 616 29.91 7.20 -17.47
C ASP A 616 29.31 7.50 -16.09
N VAL A 617 28.62 6.50 -15.51
CA VAL A 617 27.93 6.65 -14.23
C VAL A 617 28.93 6.53 -13.08
N GLN A 618 29.01 7.57 -12.28
CA GLN A 618 29.77 7.61 -11.04
C GLN A 618 28.80 7.68 -9.87
N VAL A 619 28.90 6.70 -8.96
CA VAL A 619 28.17 6.69 -7.70
C VAL A 619 29.17 6.81 -6.56
N THR A 620 28.89 7.65 -5.57
CA THR A 620 29.72 7.78 -4.37
C THR A 620 28.83 7.87 -3.13
N VAL A 621 29.14 7.06 -2.13
CA VAL A 621 28.56 7.11 -0.78
C VAL A 621 29.72 7.28 0.19
N PRO A 622 30.00 8.51 0.67
CA PRO A 622 31.07 8.74 1.63
C PRO A 622 30.70 8.16 3.00
N HIS A 623 31.69 7.68 3.72
CA HIS A 623 31.56 7.33 5.13
C HIS A 623 31.34 8.61 5.94
N VAL A 624 30.33 8.60 6.81
CA VAL A 624 30.00 9.71 7.70
C VAL A 624 29.90 9.20 9.14
N PRO A 625 30.27 10.02 10.14
CA PRO A 625 30.13 9.63 11.54
C PRO A 625 28.65 9.42 11.92
N ALA A 626 28.41 8.70 13.02
CA ALA A 626 27.07 8.25 13.42
C ALA A 626 26.03 9.38 13.69
N ASP A 627 26.48 10.64 13.82
CA ASP A 627 25.64 11.82 14.01
C ASP A 627 25.22 12.52 12.70
N GLN A 628 25.69 12.04 11.54
CA GLN A 628 25.39 12.58 10.21
C GLN A 628 24.65 11.55 9.34
N HIS A 629 23.79 12.03 8.44
CA HIS A 629 23.08 11.18 7.48
C HIS A 629 23.96 10.90 6.26
N SER A 630 24.01 9.65 5.78
CA SER A 630 24.75 9.31 4.56
C SER A 630 23.99 9.79 3.32
N HIS A 631 24.72 10.31 2.33
CA HIS A 631 24.19 10.76 1.05
C HIS A 631 24.69 9.86 -0.09
N LEU A 632 23.80 9.54 -1.04
CA LEU A 632 24.12 8.85 -2.28
C LEU A 632 24.23 9.89 -3.40
N TYR A 633 25.45 10.09 -3.89
CA TYR A 633 25.72 10.96 -5.04
C TYR A 633 25.79 10.15 -6.32
N VAL A 634 24.99 10.51 -7.33
CA VAL A 634 25.00 9.85 -8.64
C VAL A 634 25.21 10.89 -9.74
N LYS A 635 26.22 10.69 -10.59
CA LYS A 635 26.48 11.50 -11.79
C LYS A 635 26.57 10.60 -13.00
N GLY A 636 25.96 10.98 -14.13
CA GLY A 636 26.08 10.20 -15.36
C GLY A 636 25.43 10.86 -16.57
N GLY A 637 25.85 10.44 -17.76
CA GLY A 637 25.23 10.81 -19.02
C GLY A 637 24.15 9.82 -19.42
N PHE A 638 23.12 10.28 -20.13
CA PHE A 638 22.08 9.42 -20.68
C PHE A 638 21.72 9.77 -22.12
N ASP A 639 21.40 8.74 -22.90
CA ASP A 639 20.85 8.80 -24.24
C ASP A 639 19.59 7.93 -24.29
N GLY A 640 18.44 8.56 -24.51
CA GLY A 640 17.16 7.88 -24.44
C GLY A 640 16.07 8.61 -25.20
N THR A 641 14.84 8.38 -24.79
CA THR A 641 13.66 8.96 -25.43
C THR A 641 12.91 9.88 -24.47
N LEU A 642 12.23 10.89 -25.01
CA LEU A 642 11.37 11.76 -24.22
C LEU A 642 10.25 10.96 -23.51
N GLY A 643 9.79 9.87 -24.13
CA GLY A 643 8.80 8.96 -23.54
C GLY A 643 9.30 8.28 -22.28
N ASP A 644 10.53 7.76 -22.29
CA ASP A 644 11.15 7.18 -21.09
C ASP A 644 11.35 8.23 -20.00
N GLY A 645 11.79 9.44 -20.36
CA GLY A 645 11.96 10.55 -19.40
C GLY A 645 10.65 10.94 -18.70
N ILE A 646 9.55 11.06 -19.46
CA ILE A 646 8.22 11.34 -18.89
C ILE A 646 7.74 10.18 -18.01
N LYS A 647 7.97 8.93 -18.44
CA LYS A 647 7.60 7.75 -17.65
C LYS A 647 8.34 7.70 -16.32
N ILE A 648 9.62 8.05 -16.29
CA ILE A 648 10.39 8.17 -15.04
C ILE A 648 9.77 9.25 -14.14
N LEU A 649 9.40 10.42 -14.66
CA LEU A 649 8.75 11.48 -13.87
C LEU A 649 7.33 11.13 -13.38
N GLN A 650 6.67 10.18 -14.04
CA GLN A 650 5.35 9.66 -13.65
C GLN A 650 5.46 8.60 -12.55
N ASP A 651 6.40 7.66 -12.70
CA ASP A 651 6.52 6.47 -11.86
C ASP A 651 7.43 6.70 -10.64
N ALA A 652 8.45 7.56 -10.75
CA ALA A 652 9.43 7.76 -9.67
C ALA A 652 8.82 8.48 -8.45
N PRO A 653 9.17 8.06 -7.22
CA PRO A 653 8.65 8.61 -5.97
C PRO A 653 9.26 9.97 -5.59
N ILE A 654 9.37 10.90 -6.55
CA ILE A 654 9.91 12.26 -6.38
C ILE A 654 8.81 13.34 -6.29
N GLY A 655 7.54 12.94 -6.15
CA GLY A 655 6.39 13.84 -5.96
C GLY A 655 5.86 14.50 -7.24
N THR A 656 6.43 14.20 -8.42
CA THR A 656 6.05 14.81 -9.71
C THR A 656 4.92 14.09 -10.43
N GLY A 657 4.58 12.86 -10.04
CA GLY A 657 3.59 12.01 -10.72
C GLY A 657 2.26 12.71 -11.06
N PRO A 658 1.59 13.41 -10.12
CA PRO A 658 0.34 14.12 -10.41
C PRO A 658 0.46 15.22 -11.47
N ILE A 659 1.63 15.86 -11.60
CA ILE A 659 1.87 16.97 -12.54
C ILE A 659 2.01 16.45 -13.97
N PHE A 660 2.75 15.35 -14.14
CA PHE A 660 3.02 14.74 -15.45
C PHE A 660 1.99 13.67 -15.82
N ALA A 661 0.95 13.48 -15.00
CA ALA A 661 -0.11 12.51 -15.25
C ALA A 661 -0.78 12.77 -16.61
N GLY A 662 -0.71 11.77 -17.51
CA GLY A 662 -1.27 11.85 -18.86
C GLY A 662 -0.40 12.55 -19.90
N TRP A 663 0.80 13.02 -19.55
CA TRP A 663 1.77 13.50 -20.55
C TRP A 663 2.35 12.30 -21.31
N GLN A 664 2.57 12.47 -22.61
CA GLN A 664 3.18 11.46 -23.49
C GLN A 664 4.18 12.16 -24.40
N GLY A 665 5.32 11.53 -24.68
CA GLY A 665 6.32 12.13 -25.55
C GLY A 665 7.05 11.09 -26.39
N THR A 666 7.47 11.49 -27.58
CA THR A 666 8.26 10.68 -28.51
C THR A 666 9.40 11.51 -29.09
N GLY A 667 10.53 10.88 -29.39
CA GLY A 667 11.71 11.57 -29.92
C GLY A 667 12.94 11.46 -29.02
N PRO A 668 14.10 11.89 -29.51
CA PRO A 668 15.38 11.72 -28.81
C PRO A 668 15.50 12.67 -27.62
N LEU A 669 16.12 12.19 -26.55
CA LEU A 669 16.42 12.95 -25.33
C LEU A 669 17.83 12.56 -24.86
N THR A 670 18.74 13.53 -24.82
CA THR A 670 20.12 13.31 -24.35
C THR A 670 20.45 14.31 -23.25
N GLY A 671 21.25 13.93 -22.27
CA GLY A 671 21.56 14.81 -21.15
C GLY A 671 22.51 14.25 -20.12
N ASN A 672 22.70 15.03 -19.06
CA ASN A 672 23.48 14.67 -17.89
C ASN A 672 22.61 14.78 -16.63
N LEU A 673 22.82 13.86 -15.71
CA LEU A 673 22.10 13.75 -14.45
C LEU A 673 23.07 13.93 -13.28
N ASN A 674 22.65 14.67 -12.27
CA ASN A 674 23.31 14.78 -10.98
C ASN A 674 22.26 14.65 -9.86
N LEU A 675 22.36 13.59 -9.07
CA LEU A 675 21.48 13.26 -7.95
C LEU A 675 22.25 13.32 -6.63
N ASP A 676 21.60 13.86 -5.62
CA ASP A 676 22.00 13.82 -4.22
C ASP A 676 20.81 13.31 -3.40
N ILE A 677 20.89 12.04 -2.97
CA ILE A 677 19.80 11.33 -2.29
C ILE A 677 20.22 11.06 -0.84
N PRO A 678 19.57 11.69 0.16
CA PRO A 678 19.76 11.35 1.56
C PRO A 678 19.25 9.92 1.85
N LEU A 679 20.05 9.08 2.51
CA LEU A 679 19.66 7.72 2.90
C LEU A 679 18.88 7.69 4.24
N VAL A 680 18.03 8.68 4.46
CA VAL A 680 17.18 8.83 5.66
C VAL A 680 15.72 9.06 5.26
N LYS A 681 14.77 8.58 6.06
CA LYS A 681 13.34 8.80 5.80
C LYS A 681 12.95 10.26 6.08
N GLY A 682 12.31 10.90 5.09
CA GLY A 682 11.65 12.20 5.26
C GLY A 682 12.41 13.40 4.67
N GLU A 683 13.63 13.22 4.18
CA GLU A 683 14.35 14.24 3.41
C GLU A 683 14.15 14.03 1.90
N GLU A 684 13.91 15.11 1.16
CA GLU A 684 13.67 15.06 -0.28
C GLU A 684 15.00 15.02 -1.07
N PRO A 685 15.09 14.22 -2.14
CA PRO A 685 16.31 14.15 -2.96
C PRO A 685 16.49 15.43 -3.78
N LYS A 686 17.73 15.88 -3.93
CA LYS A 686 18.07 16.98 -4.83
C LYS A 686 18.41 16.43 -6.21
N VAL A 687 17.71 16.96 -7.21
CA VAL A 687 17.79 16.49 -8.59
C VAL A 687 18.17 17.65 -9.50
N VAL A 688 19.27 17.51 -10.25
CA VAL A 688 19.65 18.41 -11.33
C VAL A 688 19.82 17.62 -12.61
N VAL A 689 19.09 18.01 -13.65
CA VAL A 689 19.13 17.37 -14.98
C VAL A 689 19.33 18.44 -16.03
N ASP A 690 20.40 18.34 -16.80
CA ASP A 690 20.60 19.14 -18.02
C ASP A 690 20.29 18.24 -19.22
N PHE A 691 19.31 18.60 -20.05
CA PHE A 691 18.86 17.77 -21.17
C PHE A 691 18.54 18.59 -22.42
N LYS A 692 18.72 17.97 -23.59
CA LYS A 692 18.39 18.55 -24.88
C LYS A 692 17.56 17.59 -25.71
N THR A 693 16.71 18.14 -26.56
CA THR A 693 15.91 17.39 -27.51
C THR A 693 15.88 18.09 -28.86
N GLU A 694 15.79 17.31 -29.93
CA GLU A 694 15.70 17.81 -31.30
C GLU A 694 14.65 17.00 -32.06
N GLY A 695 13.56 17.68 -32.45
CA GLY A 695 12.47 17.09 -33.22
C GLY A 695 11.54 16.18 -32.42
N ALA A 696 11.41 16.37 -31.10
CA ALA A 696 10.50 15.58 -30.28
C ALA A 696 9.05 16.05 -30.39
N ASP A 697 8.12 15.12 -30.12
CA ASP A 697 6.70 15.41 -30.00
C ASP A 697 6.29 15.23 -28.53
N LEU A 698 5.53 16.17 -27.99
CA LEU A 698 5.02 16.18 -26.61
C LEU A 698 3.50 16.40 -26.63
N LYS A 699 2.77 15.47 -26.03
CA LYS A 699 1.32 15.55 -25.83
C LYS A 699 1.02 15.74 -24.34
N ILE A 700 0.26 16.77 -24.02
CA ILE A 700 -0.21 17.08 -22.67
C ILE A 700 -1.70 16.81 -22.65
N LYS A 701 -2.20 16.07 -21.65
CA LYS A 701 -3.62 15.68 -21.59
C LYS A 701 -4.53 16.82 -21.08
N GLU A 702 -4.07 17.55 -20.08
CA GLU A 702 -4.87 18.57 -19.38
C GLU A 702 -4.04 19.85 -19.16
N PRO A 703 -4.27 20.91 -19.96
CA PRO A 703 -5.15 20.96 -21.12
C PRO A 703 -4.57 20.17 -22.32
N ALA A 704 -5.44 19.68 -23.20
CA ALA A 704 -5.06 18.81 -24.32
C ALA A 704 -4.17 19.54 -25.35
N LEU A 705 -2.84 19.48 -25.26
CA LEU A 705 -1.93 20.23 -26.12
C LEU A 705 -0.93 19.30 -26.79
N ASP A 706 -0.87 19.34 -28.12
CA ASP A 706 0.11 18.64 -28.92
C ASP A 706 1.18 19.64 -29.41
N LEU A 707 2.43 19.40 -29.01
CA LEU A 707 3.62 20.10 -29.48
C LEU A 707 4.42 19.13 -30.36
N SER A 708 4.72 19.53 -31.58
CA SER A 708 5.56 18.76 -32.51
C SER A 708 6.83 19.50 -32.88
N GLN A 709 7.85 18.78 -33.35
CA GLN A 709 9.16 19.34 -33.71
C GLN A 709 9.83 20.15 -32.57
N LEU A 710 9.62 19.73 -31.31
CA LEU A 710 10.21 20.36 -30.14
C LEU A 710 11.73 20.29 -30.20
N LYS A 711 12.35 21.47 -30.11
CA LYS A 711 13.80 21.65 -30.03
C LYS A 711 14.12 22.64 -28.94
N GLY A 712 15.13 22.37 -28.13
CA GLY A 712 15.62 23.29 -27.10
C GLY A 712 16.57 22.63 -26.11
N ASP A 713 17.31 23.47 -25.39
CA ASP A 713 18.14 23.08 -24.27
C ASP A 713 17.39 23.39 -22.97
N PHE A 714 17.34 22.42 -22.07
CA PHE A 714 16.56 22.49 -20.84
C PHE A 714 17.44 22.10 -19.64
N ARG A 715 17.14 22.71 -18.50
CA ARG A 715 17.72 22.35 -17.20
C ARG A 715 16.63 22.32 -16.16
N PHE A 716 16.45 21.16 -15.54
CA PHE A 716 15.60 20.99 -14.38
C PHE A 716 16.47 21.00 -13.12
N ASP A 717 16.10 21.84 -12.16
CA ASP A 717 16.73 21.95 -10.85
C ASP A 717 15.60 21.88 -9.81
N TYR A 718 15.65 20.89 -8.92
CA TYR A 718 14.59 20.64 -7.95
C TYR A 718 14.26 21.89 -7.09
N ASP A 719 15.27 22.68 -6.72
CA ASP A 719 15.10 23.87 -5.87
C ASP A 719 14.62 25.10 -6.68
N LYS A 720 15.03 25.22 -7.95
CA LYS A 720 14.78 26.43 -8.75
C LYS A 720 13.63 26.29 -9.77
N GLY A 721 13.32 25.07 -10.20
CA GLY A 721 12.35 24.76 -11.24
C GLY A 721 12.98 24.42 -12.61
N LEU A 722 12.15 24.44 -13.65
CA LEU A 722 12.58 24.19 -15.03
C LEU A 722 13.07 25.49 -15.67
N SER A 723 14.16 25.42 -16.43
CA SER A 723 14.65 26.49 -17.29
C SER A 723 14.95 25.94 -18.68
N GLY A 724 14.88 26.81 -19.69
CA GLY A 724 15.16 26.39 -21.06
C GLY A 724 15.31 27.56 -22.02
N GLN A 725 16.23 27.41 -22.96
CA GLN A 725 16.61 28.43 -23.93
C GLN A 725 16.51 27.87 -25.36
N GLY A 726 16.27 28.77 -26.32
CA GLY A 726 16.17 28.39 -27.74
C GLY A 726 15.01 27.46 -28.07
N ILE A 727 13.92 27.50 -27.28
CA ILE A 727 12.81 26.54 -27.45
C ILE A 727 11.99 26.92 -28.68
N THR A 728 11.92 26.01 -29.64
CA THR A 728 11.07 26.11 -30.83
C THR A 728 10.23 24.84 -30.97
N ALA A 729 8.95 24.99 -31.30
CA ALA A 729 8.04 23.87 -31.56
C ALA A 729 6.94 24.30 -32.54
N GLN A 730 6.13 23.36 -33.00
CA GLN A 730 4.88 23.61 -33.72
C GLN A 730 3.69 23.21 -32.84
N ALA A 731 2.79 24.15 -32.58
CA ALA A 731 1.54 23.95 -31.84
C ALA A 731 0.37 24.47 -32.68
N PHE A 732 -0.75 23.74 -32.74
CA PHE A 732 -1.91 24.11 -33.56
C PHE A 732 -1.54 24.42 -35.03
N ASP A 733 -0.66 23.61 -35.61
CA ASP A 733 -0.09 23.74 -36.96
C ASP A 733 0.76 25.01 -37.21
N LYS A 734 1.09 25.79 -36.18
CA LYS A 734 1.85 27.05 -36.28
C LYS A 734 3.14 27.02 -35.46
N PRO A 735 4.20 27.72 -35.89
CA PRO A 735 5.44 27.78 -35.14
C PRO A 735 5.26 28.60 -33.85
N VAL A 736 5.83 28.10 -32.76
CA VAL A 736 5.86 28.73 -31.44
C VAL A 736 7.31 28.80 -30.96
N SER A 737 7.71 29.99 -30.51
CA SER A 737 8.99 30.21 -29.82
C SER A 737 8.74 30.43 -28.34
N ALA A 738 9.51 29.77 -27.48
CA ALA A 738 9.38 29.90 -26.03
C ALA A 738 10.73 30.07 -25.30
N GLN A 739 10.66 30.60 -24.09
CA GLN A 739 11.77 30.66 -23.13
C GLN A 739 11.20 30.32 -21.74
N ILE A 740 11.95 29.54 -20.97
CA ILE A 740 11.58 29.11 -19.63
C ILE A 740 12.65 29.60 -18.65
N PHE A 741 12.21 30.29 -17.59
CA PHE A 741 13.07 30.83 -16.54
C PHE A 741 12.76 30.12 -15.22
N ALA A 742 13.81 29.60 -14.55
CA ALA A 742 13.73 29.07 -13.20
C ALA A 742 14.02 30.20 -12.20
N GLU A 743 12.98 30.72 -11.55
CA GLU A 743 13.02 31.85 -10.61
C GLU A 743 12.73 31.41 -9.16
N GLY A 744 12.68 30.09 -8.91
CA GLY A 744 12.37 29.51 -7.61
C GLY A 744 13.47 29.69 -6.56
N LYS A 745 13.09 29.40 -5.31
CA LYS A 745 14.01 29.25 -4.16
C LYS A 745 13.80 27.86 -3.55
N PRO A 746 14.78 27.31 -2.81
CA PRO A 746 14.62 26.04 -2.11
C PRO A 746 13.30 25.98 -1.32
N GLY A 747 12.50 24.92 -1.53
CA GLY A 747 11.16 24.75 -0.95
C GLY A 747 10.02 25.55 -1.62
N SER A 748 10.30 26.35 -2.66
CA SER A 748 9.32 27.14 -3.42
C SER A 748 9.72 27.29 -4.89
N PRO A 749 9.66 26.20 -5.69
CA PRO A 749 10.02 26.24 -7.10
C PRO A 749 9.07 27.18 -7.86
N LEU A 750 9.63 28.07 -8.69
CA LEU A 750 8.88 29.02 -9.52
C LEU A 750 9.43 28.96 -10.94
N THR A 751 8.60 28.54 -11.89
CA THR A 751 8.94 28.46 -13.31
C THR A 751 8.12 29.49 -14.09
N ARG A 752 8.79 30.40 -14.80
CA ARG A 752 8.15 31.38 -15.67
C ARG A 752 8.37 31.02 -17.14
N ILE A 753 7.30 30.70 -17.84
CA ILE A 753 7.28 30.37 -19.27
C ILE A 753 6.81 31.60 -20.04
N THR A 754 7.56 32.00 -21.06
CA THR A 754 7.14 33.02 -22.03
C THR A 754 7.11 32.41 -23.41
N ALA A 755 6.02 32.56 -24.15
CA ALA A 755 5.85 32.01 -25.49
C ALA A 755 5.20 33.04 -26.43
N LYS A 756 5.56 32.99 -27.71
CA LYS A 756 4.98 33.81 -28.78
C LYS A 756 4.57 32.93 -29.93
N GLY A 757 3.37 33.17 -30.47
CA GLY A 757 2.81 32.40 -31.58
C GLY A 757 1.54 33.04 -32.13
N SER A 758 0.86 32.30 -33.01
CA SER A 758 -0.43 32.68 -33.60
C SER A 758 -1.32 31.45 -33.67
N ILE A 759 -2.62 31.60 -33.39
CA ILE A 759 -3.61 30.51 -33.49
C ILE A 759 -4.81 30.98 -34.32
N ALA A 760 -5.34 30.12 -35.19
CA ALA A 760 -6.61 30.40 -35.86
C ALA A 760 -7.76 30.32 -34.84
N LEU A 761 -8.70 31.26 -34.87
CA LEU A 761 -9.80 31.29 -33.89
C LEU A 761 -10.60 29.97 -33.88
N GLN A 762 -10.83 29.37 -35.04
CA GLN A 762 -11.52 28.08 -35.15
C GLN A 762 -10.79 26.96 -34.38
N ARG A 763 -9.46 26.89 -34.51
CA ARG A 763 -8.65 25.90 -33.78
C ARG A 763 -8.71 26.15 -32.27
N LEU A 764 -8.73 27.41 -31.85
CA LEU A 764 -8.88 27.77 -30.43
C LEU A 764 -10.27 27.39 -29.90
N THR A 765 -11.35 27.63 -30.64
CA THR A 765 -12.71 27.27 -30.23
C THR A 765 -12.93 25.76 -30.22
N ASP A 766 -12.37 25.04 -31.19
CA ASP A 766 -12.42 23.57 -31.22
C ASP A 766 -11.68 22.99 -30.00
N TRP A 767 -10.52 23.54 -29.68
CA TRP A 767 -9.73 23.16 -28.50
C TRP A 767 -10.44 23.45 -27.17
N LEU A 768 -11.09 24.62 -27.05
CA LEU A 768 -11.88 25.00 -25.88
C LEU A 768 -13.28 24.34 -25.84
N GLN A 769 -13.64 23.56 -26.85
CA GLN A 769 -14.96 22.95 -27.01
C GLN A 769 -16.11 23.97 -27.00
N VAL A 770 -15.86 25.18 -27.50
CA VAL A 770 -16.87 26.24 -27.61
C VAL A 770 -17.73 25.95 -28.84
N THR A 771 -18.93 25.40 -28.62
CA THR A 771 -19.87 25.06 -29.70
C THR A 771 -20.69 26.25 -30.19
N ALA A 772 -20.69 27.37 -29.47
CA ALA A 772 -21.39 28.58 -29.86
C ALA A 772 -20.66 29.28 -31.02
N LYS A 773 -21.40 29.66 -32.07
CA LYS A 773 -20.86 30.50 -33.15
C LYS A 773 -20.45 31.85 -32.58
N LEU A 774 -19.16 32.20 -32.68
CA LEU A 774 -18.65 33.48 -32.24
C LEU A 774 -18.73 34.53 -33.36
N PRO A 775 -18.99 35.80 -33.03
CA PRO A 775 -18.94 36.92 -33.97
C PRO A 775 -17.51 37.36 -34.26
N ALA A 776 -16.60 36.41 -34.52
CA ALA A 776 -15.21 36.68 -34.83
C ALA A 776 -14.63 35.59 -35.74
N SER A 777 -13.65 35.94 -36.56
CA SER A 777 -12.92 34.98 -37.42
C SER A 777 -11.55 35.52 -37.82
N GLY A 778 -10.61 34.64 -38.14
CA GLY A 778 -9.25 34.99 -38.54
C GLY A 778 -8.17 34.39 -37.64
N GLU A 779 -6.99 35.01 -37.64
CA GLU A 779 -5.83 34.59 -36.85
C GLU A 779 -5.61 35.49 -35.63
N LEU A 780 -5.32 34.87 -34.49
CA LEU A 780 -5.06 35.51 -33.21
C LEU A 780 -3.56 35.40 -32.88
N PRO A 781 -2.77 36.47 -33.04
CA PRO A 781 -1.42 36.51 -32.50
C PRO A 781 -1.47 36.57 -30.97
N TYR A 782 -0.58 35.87 -30.28
CA TYR A 782 -0.53 35.89 -28.82
C TYR A 782 0.89 35.95 -28.27
N GLN A 783 1.05 36.68 -27.17
CA GLN A 783 2.19 36.60 -26.28
C GLN A 783 1.70 36.05 -24.95
N LEU A 784 2.13 34.84 -24.63
CA LEU A 784 1.72 34.10 -23.45
C LEU A 784 2.83 34.16 -22.40
N GLN A 785 2.45 34.43 -21.16
CA GLN A 785 3.30 34.31 -20.00
C GLN A 785 2.58 33.46 -18.96
N VAL A 786 3.23 32.39 -18.51
CA VAL A 786 2.72 31.49 -17.47
C VAL A 786 3.71 31.49 -16.33
N ALA A 787 3.26 31.80 -15.12
CA ALA A 787 4.00 31.56 -13.90
C ALA A 787 3.45 30.28 -13.24
N LEU A 788 4.33 29.32 -12.93
CA LEU A 788 4.02 28.06 -12.25
C LEU A 788 4.79 28.03 -10.93
N GLY A 789 4.11 28.20 -9.79
CA GLY A 789 4.77 28.31 -8.48
C GLY A 789 3.80 28.13 -7.31
N GLY A 790 3.09 27.01 -7.30
CA GLY A 790 2.04 26.73 -6.30
C GLY A 790 0.88 27.74 -6.38
N SER A 791 0.49 28.30 -5.23
CA SER A 791 -0.68 29.17 -5.06
C SER A 791 -0.70 30.44 -5.94
N ASN A 792 0.44 30.86 -6.50
CA ASN A 792 0.57 32.03 -7.37
C ASN A 792 0.57 31.71 -8.88
N SER A 793 0.11 30.53 -9.28
CA SER A 793 0.15 30.13 -10.69
C SER A 793 -0.86 30.93 -11.54
N GLN A 794 -0.35 31.76 -12.45
CA GLN A 794 -1.14 32.69 -13.27
C GLN A 794 -0.75 32.61 -14.74
N LEU A 795 -1.76 32.60 -15.61
CA LEU A 795 -1.66 32.76 -17.05
C LEU A 795 -1.99 34.20 -17.42
N SER A 796 -1.11 34.87 -18.18
CA SER A 796 -1.41 36.14 -18.83
C SER A 796 -1.14 36.03 -20.32
N ILE A 797 -2.10 36.45 -21.12
CA ILE A 797 -2.01 36.51 -22.58
C ILE A 797 -2.22 37.96 -23.01
N LYS A 798 -1.32 38.47 -23.85
CA LYS A 798 -1.45 39.77 -24.52
C LYS A 798 -1.58 39.55 -26.01
N SER A 799 -2.52 40.24 -26.64
CA SER A 799 -2.73 40.23 -28.09
C SER A 799 -3.10 41.63 -28.56
N ASP A 800 -2.61 42.00 -29.74
CA ASP A 800 -3.02 43.21 -30.46
C ASP A 800 -4.24 42.94 -31.38
N LEU A 801 -4.72 41.70 -31.43
CA LEU A 801 -5.81 41.19 -32.28
C LEU A 801 -5.63 41.48 -33.79
N LYS A 802 -4.41 41.81 -34.24
CA LYS A 802 -4.14 42.08 -35.65
C LYS A 802 -4.21 40.77 -36.44
N GLY A 803 -5.11 40.69 -37.42
CA GLY A 803 -5.45 39.46 -38.14
C GLY A 803 -6.80 38.84 -37.74
N LEU A 804 -7.42 39.29 -36.64
CA LEU A 804 -8.73 38.86 -36.19
C LEU A 804 -9.80 39.91 -36.53
N ALA A 805 -10.86 39.52 -37.25
CA ALA A 805 -12.05 40.33 -37.48
C ALA A 805 -13.10 40.04 -36.41
N ILE A 806 -13.75 41.07 -35.87
CA ILE A 806 -14.85 41.00 -34.90
C ILE A 806 -16.10 41.62 -35.55
N ASP A 807 -17.08 40.79 -35.87
CA ASP A 807 -18.36 41.15 -36.49
C ASP A 807 -19.40 41.51 -35.42
N LEU A 808 -19.11 42.57 -34.67
CA LEU A 808 -20.06 43.18 -33.71
C LEU A 808 -20.42 44.60 -34.17
N PRO A 809 -21.63 45.11 -33.85
CA PRO A 809 -21.96 46.50 -34.15
C PRO A 809 -21.03 47.47 -33.42
N ALA A 810 -20.91 48.68 -33.96
CA ALA A 810 -20.16 49.75 -33.29
C ALA A 810 -20.67 49.96 -31.85
N PRO A 811 -19.80 50.21 -30.86
CA PRO A 811 -18.35 50.47 -30.98
C PRO A 811 -17.45 49.22 -30.89
N PHE A 812 -18.00 48.00 -30.79
CA PHE A 812 -17.21 46.80 -30.47
C PHE A 812 -16.59 46.09 -31.67
N GLY A 813 -17.13 46.29 -32.88
CA GLY A 813 -16.62 45.70 -34.11
C GLY A 813 -15.20 46.14 -34.47
N LYS A 814 -14.50 45.27 -35.21
CA LYS A 814 -13.10 45.47 -35.61
C LYS A 814 -12.81 44.76 -36.95
N ALA A 815 -12.17 45.41 -37.92
CA ALA A 815 -11.69 44.74 -39.13
C ALA A 815 -10.39 43.97 -38.87
N ALA A 816 -10.06 42.97 -39.70
CA ALA A 816 -8.84 42.16 -39.51
C ALA A 816 -7.54 42.99 -39.53
N THR A 817 -7.51 44.11 -40.26
CA THR A 817 -6.36 45.02 -40.38
C THR A 817 -6.10 45.88 -39.15
N ASP A 818 -7.14 46.13 -38.35
CA ASP A 818 -7.06 47.03 -37.20
C ASP A 818 -6.35 46.36 -36.03
N SER A 819 -5.88 47.14 -35.07
CA SER A 819 -5.27 46.65 -33.83
C SER A 819 -6.13 47.06 -32.63
N ARG A 820 -6.32 46.14 -31.67
CA ARG A 820 -7.03 46.37 -30.42
C ARG A 820 -6.33 45.61 -29.31
N ASP A 821 -5.66 46.36 -28.43
CA ASP A 821 -4.97 45.78 -27.29
C ASP A 821 -5.95 45.01 -26.40
N THR A 822 -5.65 43.73 -26.23
CA THR A 822 -6.46 42.79 -25.47
C THR A 822 -5.57 42.04 -24.50
N GLN A 823 -5.94 42.07 -23.23
CA GLN A 823 -5.25 41.31 -22.20
C GLN A 823 -6.22 40.33 -21.54
N PHE A 824 -5.79 39.08 -21.49
CA PHE A 824 -6.47 37.99 -20.80
C PHE A 824 -5.60 37.55 -19.62
N GLN A 825 -6.21 37.35 -18.46
CA GLN A 825 -5.56 36.82 -17.26
C GLN A 825 -6.42 35.72 -16.64
N MET A 826 -5.77 34.66 -16.15
CA MET A 826 -6.45 33.55 -15.50
C MET A 826 -5.56 32.93 -14.41
N ASN A 827 -6.12 32.59 -13.25
CA ASN A 827 -5.42 31.75 -12.28
C ASN A 827 -5.51 30.26 -12.69
N LEU A 828 -4.40 29.53 -12.53
CA LEU A 828 -4.29 28.13 -12.94
C LEU A 828 -4.56 27.15 -11.78
N GLN A 829 -4.60 27.64 -10.54
CA GLN A 829 -4.79 26.84 -9.33
C GLN A 829 -5.88 27.44 -8.42
N GLY A 830 -6.39 26.63 -7.50
CA GLY A 830 -7.52 26.96 -6.61
C GLY A 830 -8.84 26.32 -7.06
N PRO A 831 -9.85 26.31 -6.18
CA PRO A 831 -11.17 25.72 -6.44
C PRO A 831 -11.96 26.49 -7.51
N ASP A 832 -11.70 27.80 -7.62
CA ASP A 832 -12.33 28.69 -8.59
C ASP A 832 -11.31 29.17 -9.63
N ARG A 833 -11.79 29.33 -10.86
CA ARG A 833 -11.12 29.94 -12.00
C ARG A 833 -11.63 31.37 -12.17
N ARG A 834 -10.80 32.33 -11.82
CA ARG A 834 -10.96 33.75 -12.11
C ARG A 834 -10.38 34.04 -13.50
N ILE A 835 -11.20 34.65 -14.35
CA ILE A 835 -10.87 35.06 -15.71
C ILE A 835 -11.12 36.56 -15.78
N ASP A 836 -10.07 37.32 -16.09
CA ASP A 836 -10.16 38.75 -16.35
C ASP A 836 -9.79 39.01 -17.82
N VAL A 837 -10.66 39.69 -18.56
CA VAL A 837 -10.44 40.03 -19.97
C VAL A 837 -10.66 41.53 -20.17
N SER A 838 -9.70 42.20 -20.79
CA SER A 838 -9.83 43.60 -21.20
C SER A 838 -9.77 43.68 -22.72
N TYR A 839 -10.72 44.40 -23.31
CA TYR A 839 -10.82 44.64 -24.75
C TYR A 839 -10.77 46.15 -24.99
N ALA A 840 -9.55 46.66 -25.22
CA ALA A 840 -9.25 48.09 -25.26
C ALA A 840 -9.89 48.84 -24.08
N ASP A 841 -10.33 50.07 -24.30
CA ASP A 841 -11.11 50.88 -23.34
C ASP A 841 -12.63 50.65 -23.47
N LEU A 842 -13.06 49.61 -24.21
CA LEU A 842 -14.46 49.40 -24.58
C LEU A 842 -15.19 48.43 -23.65
N ALA A 843 -14.51 47.37 -23.19
CA ALA A 843 -15.11 46.38 -22.31
C ALA A 843 -14.07 45.69 -21.42
N THR A 844 -14.45 45.45 -20.17
CA THR A 844 -13.68 44.63 -19.23
C THR A 844 -14.59 43.58 -18.59
N LEU A 845 -14.21 42.31 -18.69
CA LEU A 845 -14.89 41.18 -18.07
C LEU A 845 -14.12 40.72 -16.84
N GLY A 846 -14.80 40.54 -15.72
CA GLY A 846 -14.32 39.81 -14.56
C GLY A 846 -15.26 38.66 -14.27
N TYR A 847 -14.78 37.42 -14.39
CA TYR A 847 -15.59 36.21 -14.27
C TYR A 847 -14.95 35.23 -13.30
N LEU A 848 -15.73 34.60 -12.44
CA LEU A 848 -15.28 33.60 -11.47
C LEU A 848 -16.17 32.35 -11.60
N ALA A 849 -15.57 31.20 -11.89
CA ALA A 849 -16.30 29.94 -12.05
C ALA A 849 -15.64 28.78 -11.30
N PRO A 850 -16.41 27.81 -10.78
CA PRO A 850 -15.83 26.58 -10.24
C PRO A 850 -14.99 25.83 -11.29
N GLY A 851 -13.91 25.18 -10.87
CA GLY A 851 -13.03 24.40 -11.74
C GLY A 851 -13.81 23.38 -12.61
N GLY A 852 -13.61 23.44 -13.92
CA GLY A 852 -14.27 22.55 -14.89
C GLY A 852 -15.75 22.87 -15.19
N LYS A 853 -16.35 23.88 -14.53
CA LYS A 853 -17.76 24.26 -14.72
C LYS A 853 -17.91 25.75 -15.04
N LEU A 854 -17.38 26.17 -16.19
CA LEU A 854 -17.45 27.57 -16.65
C LEU A 854 -18.89 28.12 -16.68
N ALA A 855 -19.90 27.30 -16.98
CA ALA A 855 -21.31 27.73 -17.00
C ALA A 855 -21.93 28.01 -15.60
N ASP A 856 -21.28 27.55 -14.53
CA ASP A 856 -21.72 27.76 -13.14
C ASP A 856 -21.13 29.03 -12.51
N GLY A 857 -20.42 29.84 -13.29
CA GLY A 857 -19.74 31.04 -12.81
C GLY A 857 -20.62 32.27 -12.63
N ARG A 858 -20.00 33.27 -12.02
CA ARG A 858 -20.55 34.60 -11.77
C ARG A 858 -19.57 35.66 -12.26
N GLY A 859 -20.05 36.73 -12.86
CA GLY A 859 -19.16 37.78 -13.33
C GLY A 859 -19.85 39.05 -13.77
N GLU A 860 -19.05 40.07 -14.01
CA GLU A 860 -19.51 41.36 -14.53
C GLU A 860 -18.75 41.69 -15.83
N LEU A 861 -19.52 41.98 -16.88
CA LEU A 861 -19.05 42.62 -18.10
C LEU A 861 -19.31 44.13 -17.98
N LEU A 862 -18.25 44.89 -17.76
CA LEU A 862 -18.28 46.34 -17.69
C LEU A 862 -18.03 46.93 -19.09
N LEU A 863 -19.00 47.68 -19.63
CA LEU A 863 -18.85 48.43 -20.88
C LEU A 863 -18.32 49.84 -20.57
N GLY A 864 -17.19 50.20 -21.18
CA GLY A 864 -16.41 51.41 -20.89
C GLY A 864 -15.28 51.18 -19.89
N LYS A 865 -14.83 52.26 -19.25
CA LYS A 865 -13.68 52.24 -18.32
C LYS A 865 -14.09 51.86 -16.89
N GLY A 866 -13.26 51.06 -16.24
CA GLY A 866 -13.36 50.72 -14.81
C GLY A 866 -12.95 49.29 -14.50
N THR A 867 -13.19 48.84 -13.27
CA THR A 867 -12.87 47.47 -12.84
C THR A 867 -14.17 46.72 -12.56
N PRO A 868 -14.35 45.51 -13.13
CA PRO A 868 -15.55 44.71 -12.89
C PRO A 868 -15.62 44.23 -11.43
N GLN A 869 -16.81 44.29 -10.85
CA GLN A 869 -17.10 43.78 -9.51
C GLN A 869 -17.86 42.45 -9.62
N LEU A 870 -17.34 41.39 -8.98
CA LEU A 870 -17.97 40.08 -9.02
C LEU A 870 -19.33 40.11 -8.30
N PRO A 871 -20.44 39.73 -8.97
CA PRO A 871 -21.74 39.66 -8.33
C PRO A 871 -21.80 38.50 -7.32
N ALA A 872 -22.74 38.56 -6.38
CA ALA A 872 -22.97 37.47 -5.43
C ALA A 872 -23.65 36.26 -6.11
N ASP A 873 -24.63 36.54 -6.96
CA ASP A 873 -25.45 35.57 -7.67
C ASP A 873 -24.75 34.98 -8.89
N LYS A 874 -25.18 33.77 -9.28
CA LYS A 874 -24.74 33.10 -10.51
C LYS A 874 -25.17 33.91 -11.75
N GLY A 875 -24.36 33.84 -12.81
CA GLY A 875 -24.61 34.48 -14.09
C GLY A 875 -23.79 35.75 -14.33
N LEU A 876 -23.94 36.28 -15.54
CA LEU A 876 -23.26 37.47 -16.03
C LEU A 876 -24.12 38.71 -15.78
N ARG A 877 -23.54 39.73 -15.16
CA ARG A 877 -24.10 41.07 -15.08
C ARG A 877 -23.44 41.95 -16.14
N VAL A 878 -24.23 42.65 -16.93
CA VAL A 878 -23.73 43.66 -17.88
C VAL A 878 -24.00 45.05 -17.31
N ARG A 879 -22.95 45.85 -17.11
CA ARG A 879 -23.09 47.21 -16.58
C ARG A 879 -22.24 48.16 -17.40
N GLY A 880 -22.67 49.41 -17.55
CA GLY A 880 -21.80 50.41 -18.16
C GLY A 880 -22.53 51.59 -18.75
N SER A 881 -21.78 52.35 -19.54
CA SER A 881 -22.30 53.49 -20.29
C SER A 881 -21.96 53.37 -21.78
N LEU A 882 -22.91 53.69 -22.63
CA LEU A 882 -22.75 53.77 -24.08
C LEU A 882 -23.18 55.16 -24.56
N ASP A 883 -22.45 55.75 -25.50
CA ASP A 883 -22.84 57.05 -26.07
C ASP A 883 -24.12 56.92 -26.90
N SER A 884 -24.21 55.86 -27.71
CA SER A 884 -25.38 55.56 -28.52
C SER A 884 -25.57 54.05 -28.69
N LEU A 885 -26.82 53.60 -28.80
CA LEU A 885 -27.19 52.22 -29.11
C LEU A 885 -28.23 52.21 -30.24
N ASP A 886 -27.85 51.67 -31.39
CA ASP A 886 -28.80 51.34 -32.46
C ASP A 886 -29.29 49.90 -32.28
N VAL A 887 -30.56 49.72 -31.94
CA VAL A 887 -31.11 48.40 -31.58
C VAL A 887 -31.26 47.49 -32.80
N THR A 888 -31.37 48.03 -34.00
CA THR A 888 -31.61 47.26 -35.24
C THR A 888 -30.45 46.31 -35.60
N PRO A 889 -29.18 46.75 -35.71
CA PRO A 889 -28.06 45.86 -36.00
C PRO A 889 -27.80 44.87 -34.84
N TRP A 890 -28.03 45.27 -33.60
CA TRP A 890 -27.93 44.35 -32.44
C TRP A 890 -28.99 43.26 -32.49
N LYS A 891 -30.23 43.58 -32.85
CA LYS A 891 -31.29 42.57 -33.06
C LYS A 891 -30.91 41.57 -34.16
N ALA A 892 -30.39 42.06 -35.29
CA ALA A 892 -29.96 41.19 -36.39
C ALA A 892 -28.84 40.23 -35.96
N GLN A 893 -27.91 40.69 -35.12
CA GLN A 893 -26.86 39.82 -34.56
C GLN A 893 -27.42 38.82 -33.55
N VAL A 894 -28.34 39.22 -32.67
CA VAL A 894 -29.01 38.28 -31.76
C VAL A 894 -29.75 37.21 -32.56
N ASP A 895 -30.53 37.58 -33.59
CA ASP A 895 -31.24 36.61 -34.42
C ASP A 895 -30.29 35.66 -35.19
N ARG A 896 -29.09 36.14 -35.59
CA ARG A 896 -28.06 35.35 -36.27
C ARG A 896 -27.35 34.34 -35.35
N TYR A 897 -27.16 34.69 -34.07
CA TYR A 897 -26.39 33.87 -33.12
C TYR A 897 -27.24 33.15 -32.05
N ALA A 898 -28.53 33.45 -31.92
CA ALA A 898 -29.41 32.86 -30.89
C ALA A 898 -29.86 31.40 -31.16
N GLY A 899 -29.64 30.85 -32.37
CA GLY A 899 -29.98 29.44 -32.70
C GLY A 899 -31.48 29.10 -32.60
N ASP A 900 -31.81 27.80 -32.63
CA ASP A 900 -33.19 27.27 -32.57
C ASP A 900 -33.84 27.29 -31.17
N ASP A 901 -33.14 27.81 -30.16
CA ASP A 901 -33.67 28.01 -28.81
C ASP A 901 -33.56 29.49 -28.39
N PRO A 902 -34.53 30.35 -28.80
CA PRO A 902 -34.50 31.78 -28.52
C PRO A 902 -34.69 32.15 -27.03
N GLY A 903 -34.65 31.18 -26.11
CA GLY A 903 -34.93 31.43 -24.70
C GLY A 903 -34.34 30.51 -23.62
N GLY A 904 -33.73 29.37 -23.93
CA GLY A 904 -33.28 28.43 -22.90
C GLY A 904 -31.92 28.74 -22.29
N SER A 905 -30.83 28.64 -23.05
CA SER A 905 -29.47 28.67 -22.48
C SER A 905 -28.91 30.08 -22.23
N ALA A 906 -29.09 31.01 -23.17
CA ALA A 906 -28.58 32.39 -23.04
C ALA A 906 -29.29 33.20 -21.94
N ARG A 907 -30.58 32.92 -21.68
CA ARG A 907 -31.36 33.57 -20.59
C ARG A 907 -31.00 33.04 -19.20
N GLN A 908 -30.37 31.87 -19.10
CA GLN A 908 -29.89 31.30 -17.83
C GLN A 908 -28.49 31.82 -17.46
N ALA A 909 -27.70 32.25 -18.46
CA ALA A 909 -26.36 32.80 -18.26
C ALA A 909 -26.36 34.30 -17.95
N LEU A 910 -27.29 35.09 -18.50
CA LEU A 910 -27.43 36.52 -18.21
C LEU A 910 -28.34 36.75 -16.99
N ASN A 911 -27.86 37.50 -16.00
CA ASN A 911 -28.60 37.78 -14.77
C ASN A 911 -29.23 39.19 -14.78
N SER A 912 -28.42 40.22 -15.06
CA SER A 912 -28.90 41.60 -15.11
C SER A 912 -28.15 42.46 -16.12
N VAL A 913 -28.83 43.51 -16.61
CA VAL A 913 -28.28 44.56 -17.47
C VAL A 913 -28.61 45.92 -16.86
N ASP A 914 -27.60 46.75 -16.59
CA ASP A 914 -27.75 48.15 -16.15
C ASP A 914 -26.92 49.05 -17.06
N LEU A 915 -27.58 49.61 -18.08
CA LEU A 915 -26.93 50.44 -19.09
C LEU A 915 -27.45 51.87 -19.02
N LYS A 916 -26.51 52.81 -19.00
CA LYS A 916 -26.78 54.23 -19.26
C LYS A 916 -26.42 54.52 -20.70
N ILE A 917 -27.40 54.91 -21.51
CA ILE A 917 -27.23 55.09 -22.94
C ILE A 917 -27.56 56.53 -23.29
N GLY A 918 -26.62 57.24 -23.93
CA GLY A 918 -26.83 58.63 -24.33
C GLY A 918 -28.01 58.78 -25.31
N LYS A 919 -28.03 57.95 -26.36
CA LYS A 919 -29.14 57.88 -27.33
C LYS A 919 -29.45 56.44 -27.75
N ILE A 920 -30.70 56.00 -27.63
CA ILE A 920 -31.18 54.74 -28.22
C ILE A 920 -31.99 55.05 -29.47
N THR A 921 -31.68 54.37 -30.57
CA THR A 921 -32.43 54.47 -31.84
C THR A 921 -32.91 53.07 -32.23
N GLY A 922 -34.19 52.93 -32.58
CA GLY A 922 -34.75 51.65 -33.03
C GLY A 922 -36.27 51.55 -32.94
N PHE A 923 -36.87 50.67 -33.76
CA PHE A 923 -38.32 50.44 -33.79
C PHE A 923 -39.19 51.69 -34.03
N GLY A 924 -38.65 52.72 -34.68
CA GLY A 924 -39.35 53.99 -34.94
C GLY A 924 -39.39 54.95 -33.75
N PHE A 925 -38.64 54.67 -32.68
CA PHE A 925 -38.50 55.54 -31.51
C PHE A 925 -37.04 55.95 -31.29
N ASP A 926 -36.86 57.20 -30.86
CA ASP A 926 -35.60 57.74 -30.35
C ASP A 926 -35.79 57.99 -28.84
N LEU A 927 -34.95 57.36 -28.01
CA LEU A 927 -34.92 57.58 -26.57
C LEU A 927 -33.63 58.29 -26.19
N ASP A 928 -33.76 59.48 -25.62
CA ASP A 928 -32.63 60.27 -25.15
C ASP A 928 -32.38 60.04 -23.66
N GLN A 929 -31.10 59.94 -23.30
CA GLN A 929 -30.62 59.74 -21.92
C GLN A 929 -31.28 58.53 -21.24
N ALA A 930 -31.39 57.43 -21.96
CA ALA A 930 -32.08 56.25 -21.51
C ALA A 930 -31.24 55.46 -20.49
N ARG A 931 -31.80 55.23 -19.30
CA ARG A 931 -31.34 54.16 -18.42
C ARG A 931 -32.20 52.92 -18.63
N VAL A 932 -31.55 51.84 -19.04
CA VAL A 932 -32.20 50.55 -19.26
C VAL A 932 -31.74 49.59 -18.19
N LEU A 933 -32.69 49.17 -17.35
CA LEU A 933 -32.52 48.17 -16.31
C LEU A 933 -33.28 46.91 -16.71
N LEU A 934 -32.58 45.80 -16.90
CA LEU A 934 -33.19 44.52 -17.20
C LEU A 934 -32.72 43.52 -16.16
N ASN A 935 -33.63 43.05 -15.31
CA ASN A 935 -33.31 42.11 -14.24
C ASN A 935 -34.09 40.80 -14.41
N ARG A 936 -33.39 39.69 -14.21
CA ARG A 936 -33.99 38.36 -14.18
C ARG A 936 -34.67 38.11 -12.83
N SER A 937 -35.94 37.71 -12.85
CA SER A 937 -36.62 37.09 -11.70
C SER A 937 -36.72 35.58 -11.89
N ALA A 938 -37.35 34.85 -10.95
CA ALA A 938 -37.47 33.39 -11.06
C ALA A 938 -38.24 32.91 -12.32
N SER A 939 -39.20 33.70 -12.83
CA SER A 939 -40.09 33.28 -13.93
C SER A 939 -40.41 34.37 -14.96
N ALA A 940 -39.78 35.55 -14.85
CA ALA A 940 -39.93 36.66 -15.80
C ALA A 940 -38.66 37.51 -15.91
N TRP A 941 -38.59 38.29 -16.98
CA TRP A 941 -37.65 39.39 -17.16
C TRP A 941 -38.34 40.71 -16.87
N ASN A 942 -37.79 41.49 -15.95
CA ASN A 942 -38.31 42.80 -15.60
C ASN A 942 -37.46 43.88 -16.25
N LEU A 943 -38.04 44.55 -17.24
CA LEU A 943 -37.47 45.69 -17.94
C LEU A 943 -37.99 46.98 -17.29
N SER A 944 -37.09 47.90 -16.96
CA SER A 944 -37.41 49.28 -16.61
C SER A 944 -36.65 50.19 -17.56
N VAL A 945 -37.39 51.13 -18.14
CA VAL A 945 -36.84 52.15 -19.03
C VAL A 945 -37.18 53.51 -18.45
N ASP A 946 -36.14 54.31 -18.25
CA ASP A 946 -36.25 55.69 -17.84
C ASP A 946 -35.55 56.57 -18.87
N SER A 947 -36.31 57.39 -19.59
CA SER A 947 -35.85 58.28 -20.66
C SER A 947 -36.74 59.52 -20.74
N GLN A 948 -36.33 60.52 -21.53
CA GLN A 948 -37.15 61.72 -21.70
C GLN A 948 -38.50 61.44 -22.39
N GLN A 949 -38.54 60.47 -23.30
CA GLN A 949 -39.72 60.12 -24.11
C GLN A 949 -40.60 59.05 -23.46
N LEU A 950 -40.01 58.16 -22.67
CA LEU A 950 -40.68 56.99 -22.10
C LEU A 950 -40.21 56.74 -20.66
N ASN A 951 -41.17 56.58 -19.74
CA ASN A 951 -40.90 56.15 -18.37
C ASN A 951 -41.90 55.05 -17.96
N GLY A 952 -41.38 53.89 -17.55
CA GLY A 952 -42.21 52.78 -17.09
C GLY A 952 -41.46 51.45 -16.94
N THR A 953 -42.24 50.39 -16.76
CA THR A 953 -41.77 49.02 -16.61
C THR A 953 -42.53 48.04 -17.51
N ALA A 954 -41.86 46.96 -17.89
CA ALA A 954 -42.46 45.84 -18.58
C ALA A 954 -41.98 44.52 -17.96
N SER A 955 -42.88 43.57 -17.76
CA SER A 955 -42.55 42.22 -17.30
C SER A 955 -42.81 41.22 -18.42
N LEU A 956 -41.77 40.52 -18.85
CA LEU A 956 -41.78 39.48 -19.89
C LEU A 956 -41.71 38.09 -19.22
N PRO A 957 -42.82 37.36 -19.11
CA PRO A 957 -42.83 36.00 -18.55
C PRO A 957 -42.09 35.01 -19.45
N ASP A 958 -41.47 33.99 -18.84
CA ASP A 958 -40.84 32.91 -19.62
C ASP A 958 -41.88 31.96 -20.26
N ALA A 959 -43.02 31.79 -19.59
CA ALA A 959 -44.09 30.90 -20.03
C ALA A 959 -44.82 31.48 -21.25
N LYS A 960 -44.79 30.73 -22.36
CA LYS A 960 -45.57 31.05 -23.56
C LYS A 960 -47.06 31.09 -23.21
N GLY A 961 -47.74 32.19 -23.57
CA GLY A 961 -49.17 32.38 -23.35
C GLY A 961 -49.54 33.22 -22.13
N VAL A 962 -48.59 33.53 -21.22
CA VAL A 962 -48.82 34.53 -20.16
C VAL A 962 -48.65 35.93 -20.77
N PRO A 963 -49.59 36.88 -20.57
CA PRO A 963 -49.49 38.22 -21.14
C PRO A 963 -48.27 38.99 -20.63
N ILE A 964 -47.65 39.76 -21.52
CA ILE A 964 -46.64 40.76 -21.16
C ILE A 964 -47.35 41.89 -20.42
N LEU A 965 -46.88 42.24 -19.23
CA LEU A 965 -47.44 43.34 -18.46
C LEU A 965 -46.64 44.60 -18.76
N VAL A 966 -47.29 45.64 -19.30
CA VAL A 966 -46.67 46.92 -19.65
C VAL A 966 -47.34 48.02 -18.83
N ASP A 967 -46.61 48.61 -17.88
CA ASP A 967 -47.07 49.72 -17.04
C ASP A 967 -46.19 50.96 -17.28
N MET A 968 -46.77 51.94 -17.97
CA MET A 968 -46.10 53.17 -18.38
C MET A 968 -46.65 54.35 -17.60
N GLN A 969 -45.76 55.06 -16.88
CA GLN A 969 -46.12 56.28 -16.18
C GLN A 969 -46.34 57.43 -17.16
N SER A 970 -45.46 57.54 -18.16
CA SER A 970 -45.59 58.52 -19.23
C SER A 970 -45.02 58.02 -20.54
N VAL A 971 -45.77 58.23 -21.62
CA VAL A 971 -45.35 57.98 -23.00
C VAL A 971 -45.51 59.29 -23.77
N ARG A 972 -44.45 59.75 -24.43
CA ARG A 972 -44.48 60.94 -25.30
C ARG A 972 -44.30 60.52 -26.75
N LEU A 973 -45.36 60.61 -27.53
CA LEU A 973 -45.33 60.44 -28.97
C LEU A 973 -44.83 61.72 -29.65
N PRO A 974 -44.17 61.63 -30.81
CA PRO A 974 -43.78 62.80 -31.58
C PRO A 974 -44.99 63.68 -31.92
N ALA A 975 -44.77 64.99 -32.04
CA ALA A 975 -45.80 65.92 -32.50
C ALA A 975 -46.19 65.57 -33.95
N PRO A 976 -47.48 65.71 -34.34
CA PRO A 976 -47.88 65.57 -35.74
C PRO A 976 -47.16 66.62 -36.59
N ASP A 977 -46.70 66.26 -37.80
CA ASP A 977 -46.09 67.22 -38.71
C ASP A 977 -47.14 68.26 -39.15
N PRO A 978 -46.97 69.55 -38.82
CA PRO A 978 -47.93 70.60 -39.21
C PRO A 978 -48.01 70.83 -40.74
N LYS A 979 -47.06 70.29 -41.52
CA LYS A 979 -47.08 70.37 -43.00
C LYS A 979 -47.75 69.17 -43.68
N ALA A 980 -48.04 68.10 -42.94
CA ALA A 980 -48.80 66.98 -43.48
C ALA A 980 -50.26 67.43 -43.64
N VAL A 981 -50.64 67.79 -44.88
CA VAL A 981 -52.06 67.88 -45.23
C VAL A 981 -52.69 66.55 -44.82
N THR A 982 -53.76 66.58 -44.03
CA THR A 982 -54.53 65.38 -43.68
C THR A 982 -55.12 64.80 -44.96
N ASP A 983 -54.33 64.01 -45.67
CA ASP A 983 -54.80 63.21 -46.79
C ASP A 983 -55.68 62.10 -46.18
N GLU A 984 -57.00 62.27 -46.28
CA GLU A 984 -57.97 61.28 -45.79
C GLU A 984 -57.82 59.92 -46.52
N ASN A 985 -57.07 59.88 -47.63
CA ASN A 985 -56.69 58.69 -48.38
C ASN A 985 -55.27 58.21 -48.12
N ALA A 986 -54.59 58.71 -47.08
CA ALA A 986 -53.27 58.24 -46.69
C ALA A 986 -53.25 56.70 -46.55
N PRO A 987 -52.17 56.02 -46.97
CA PRO A 987 -52.06 54.56 -46.84
C PRO A 987 -52.12 54.14 -45.36
N ASP A 988 -52.59 52.91 -45.10
CA ASP A 988 -52.68 52.38 -43.74
C ASP A 988 -51.27 52.34 -43.09
N PRO A 989 -51.06 53.09 -41.99
CA PRO A 989 -49.74 53.21 -41.35
C PRO A 989 -49.26 51.89 -40.73
N LEU A 990 -50.16 50.93 -40.50
CA LEU A 990 -49.84 49.60 -39.97
C LEU A 990 -50.05 48.48 -41.01
N ALA A 991 -50.11 48.81 -42.31
CA ALA A 991 -50.34 47.82 -43.37
C ALA A 991 -49.31 46.66 -43.37
N SER A 992 -48.05 46.94 -43.01
CA SER A 992 -46.97 45.95 -42.98
C SER A 992 -46.94 45.09 -41.71
N VAL A 993 -47.74 45.42 -40.70
CA VAL A 993 -47.75 44.73 -39.42
C VAL A 993 -48.65 43.50 -39.52
N ASP A 994 -48.13 42.33 -39.13
CA ASP A 994 -48.91 41.10 -39.06
C ASP A 994 -49.57 40.98 -37.68
N PRO A 995 -50.91 41.14 -37.56
CA PRO A 995 -51.60 41.07 -36.28
C PRO A 995 -51.44 39.69 -35.62
N ARG A 996 -51.21 38.62 -36.39
CA ARG A 996 -51.03 37.26 -35.85
C ARG A 996 -49.72 37.09 -35.08
N LYS A 997 -48.75 37.99 -35.27
CA LYS A 997 -47.45 37.96 -34.58
C LYS A 997 -47.43 38.80 -33.30
N ILE A 998 -48.52 39.50 -32.99
CA ILE A 998 -48.61 40.33 -31.78
C ILE A 998 -48.88 39.42 -30.58
N PRO A 999 -48.02 39.42 -29.54
CA PRO A 999 -48.21 38.57 -28.37
C PRO A 999 -49.38 39.04 -27.50
N ALA A 1000 -49.76 38.24 -26.50
CA ALA A 1000 -50.67 38.70 -25.47
C ALA A 1000 -49.99 39.81 -24.64
N VAL A 1001 -50.63 40.97 -24.54
CA VAL A 1001 -50.10 42.14 -23.81
C VAL A 1001 -51.20 42.82 -23.03
N ASP A 1002 -50.93 43.18 -21.78
CA ASP A 1002 -51.75 44.09 -20.97
C ASP A 1002 -51.04 45.43 -20.91
N VAL A 1003 -51.66 46.46 -21.51
CA VAL A 1003 -51.08 47.80 -21.62
C VAL A 1003 -51.82 48.74 -20.69
N LYS A 1004 -51.07 49.45 -19.85
CA LYS A 1004 -51.53 50.56 -19.03
C LYS A 1004 -50.61 51.75 -19.21
N ILE A 1005 -51.16 52.88 -19.63
CA ILE A 1005 -50.44 54.14 -19.80
C ILE A 1005 -51.18 55.20 -18.98
N LEU A 1006 -50.53 55.74 -17.95
CA LEU A 1006 -51.14 56.75 -17.08
C LEU A 1006 -51.26 58.11 -17.77
N LYS A 1007 -50.22 58.53 -18.52
CA LYS A 1007 -50.20 59.78 -19.27
C LYS A 1007 -49.62 59.57 -20.66
N LEU A 1008 -50.48 59.60 -21.68
CA LEU A 1008 -50.07 59.62 -23.09
C LEU A 1008 -50.05 61.05 -23.60
N TYR A 1009 -48.89 61.50 -24.07
CA TYR A 1009 -48.72 62.81 -24.72
C TYR A 1009 -48.51 62.63 -26.22
N GLN A 1010 -49.04 63.55 -27.03
CA GLN A 1010 -48.70 63.71 -28.44
C GLN A 1010 -48.09 65.10 -28.62
N GLY A 1011 -46.78 65.16 -28.87
CA GLY A 1011 -46.03 66.40 -28.69
C GLY A 1011 -46.13 66.90 -27.24
N ASN A 1012 -46.72 68.08 -27.06
CA ASN A 1012 -46.97 68.65 -25.73
C ASN A 1012 -48.42 68.45 -25.25
N ASP A 1013 -49.31 67.92 -26.09
CA ASP A 1013 -50.72 67.74 -25.76
C ASP A 1013 -50.94 66.45 -24.99
N LEU A 1014 -51.70 66.50 -23.87
CA LEU A 1014 -52.12 65.30 -23.14
C LEU A 1014 -53.32 64.66 -23.86
N MET A 1015 -53.15 63.43 -24.37
CA MET A 1015 -54.25 62.64 -24.94
C MET A 1015 -55.17 62.10 -23.83
N GLY A 1016 -54.59 61.50 -22.79
CA GLY A 1016 -55.32 60.85 -21.70
C GLY A 1016 -54.62 59.59 -21.19
N ALA A 1017 -55.28 58.86 -20.28
CA ALA A 1017 -54.85 57.54 -19.82
C ALA A 1017 -55.42 56.45 -20.72
N TRP A 1018 -54.63 55.43 -21.04
CA TRP A 1018 -55.02 54.30 -21.88
C TRP A 1018 -54.85 52.98 -21.12
N ALA A 1019 -55.87 52.13 -21.14
CA ALA A 1019 -55.81 50.76 -20.64
C ALA A 1019 -56.45 49.82 -21.67
N LEU A 1020 -55.75 48.76 -22.04
CA LEU A 1020 -56.29 47.74 -22.96
C LEU A 1020 -55.61 46.37 -22.78
N LYS A 1021 -56.35 45.32 -23.08
CA LYS A 1021 -55.84 43.94 -23.09
C LYS A 1021 -55.86 43.37 -24.50
N ILE A 1022 -54.67 43.09 -25.03
CA ILE A 1022 -54.47 42.50 -26.36
C ILE A 1022 -54.39 40.97 -26.19
N ARG A 1023 -55.23 40.23 -26.91
CA ARG A 1023 -55.24 38.77 -26.89
C ARG A 1023 -55.12 38.23 -28.32
N PRO A 1024 -54.05 37.50 -28.66
CA PRO A 1024 -53.93 36.87 -29.97
C PRO A 1024 -55.02 35.83 -30.17
N ASN A 1025 -55.52 35.73 -31.39
CA ASN A 1025 -56.43 34.69 -31.85
C ASN A 1025 -55.89 34.09 -33.16
N GLY A 1026 -56.49 32.99 -33.64
CA GLY A 1026 -55.99 32.30 -34.85
C GLY A 1026 -56.02 33.14 -36.14
N LYS A 1027 -56.66 34.31 -36.14
CA LYS A 1027 -56.83 35.22 -37.29
C LYS A 1027 -56.15 36.58 -37.11
N GLY A 1028 -55.65 36.92 -35.92
CA GLY A 1028 -55.10 38.24 -35.58
C GLY A 1028 -55.13 38.48 -34.08
N ILE A 1029 -55.72 39.60 -33.65
CA ILE A 1029 -55.86 39.97 -32.23
C ILE A 1029 -57.28 40.41 -31.87
N ALA A 1030 -57.68 40.12 -30.63
CA ALA A 1030 -58.84 40.71 -29.97
C ALA A 1030 -58.38 41.76 -28.94
N LEU A 1031 -59.03 42.91 -28.95
CA LEU A 1031 -58.87 44.00 -27.99
C LEU A 1031 -60.00 43.92 -26.97
N LYS A 1032 -59.66 43.57 -25.73
CA LYS A 1032 -60.58 43.47 -24.59
C LYS A 1032 -60.33 44.59 -23.59
N ASP A 1033 -61.36 44.92 -22.81
CA ASP A 1033 -61.31 45.93 -21.75
C ASP A 1033 -60.69 47.26 -22.24
N LEU A 1034 -61.13 47.74 -23.40
CA LEU A 1034 -60.64 48.99 -23.99
C LEU A 1034 -61.16 50.16 -23.15
N ASP A 1035 -60.27 50.96 -22.55
CA ASP A 1035 -60.57 52.22 -21.88
C ASP A 1035 -59.53 53.27 -22.31
N LEU A 1036 -59.92 54.14 -23.24
CA LEU A 1036 -59.03 55.11 -23.86
C LEU A 1036 -59.51 56.54 -23.61
N GLY A 1037 -58.66 57.35 -22.99
CA GLY A 1037 -58.79 58.80 -22.94
C GLY A 1037 -58.24 59.45 -24.21
N LEU A 1038 -59.06 60.28 -24.86
CA LEU A 1038 -58.79 60.89 -26.16
C LEU A 1038 -59.20 62.38 -26.18
N LYS A 1039 -58.33 63.26 -25.68
CA LYS A 1039 -58.50 64.73 -25.62
C LYS A 1039 -59.91 65.16 -25.17
N GLY A 1040 -60.39 64.62 -24.06
CA GLY A 1040 -61.72 64.93 -23.48
C GLY A 1040 -62.85 63.95 -23.85
N ILE A 1041 -62.58 62.96 -24.71
CA ILE A 1041 -63.46 61.82 -24.98
C ILE A 1041 -62.97 60.61 -24.18
N SER A 1042 -63.89 59.86 -23.57
CA SER A 1042 -63.63 58.53 -23.00
C SER A 1042 -64.28 57.49 -23.90
N LEU A 1043 -63.47 56.59 -24.45
CA LEU A 1043 -63.91 55.44 -25.25
C LEU A 1043 -63.79 54.18 -24.41
N VAL A 1044 -64.91 53.51 -24.16
CA VAL A 1044 -64.96 52.21 -23.48
C VAL A 1044 -65.57 51.15 -24.40
N GLY A 1045 -64.91 50.01 -24.57
CA GLY A 1045 -65.43 48.96 -25.46
C GLY A 1045 -64.52 47.76 -25.72
N GLN A 1046 -64.69 47.17 -26.90
CA GLN A 1046 -63.90 46.05 -27.41
C GLN A 1046 -63.79 46.12 -28.93
N GLY A 1047 -62.79 45.44 -29.49
CA GLY A 1047 -62.60 45.37 -30.93
C GLY A 1047 -61.73 44.20 -31.37
N SER A 1048 -61.48 44.06 -32.66
CA SER A 1048 -60.48 43.12 -33.17
C SER A 1048 -59.78 43.68 -34.40
N TRP A 1049 -58.60 43.11 -34.68
CA TRP A 1049 -57.83 43.36 -35.89
C TRP A 1049 -57.33 42.03 -36.44
N GLU A 1050 -57.85 41.63 -37.60
CA GLU A 1050 -57.67 40.29 -38.16
C GLU A 1050 -57.32 40.34 -39.65
N GLY A 1051 -56.58 39.34 -40.13
CA GLY A 1051 -56.18 39.20 -41.53
C GLY A 1051 -54.66 39.24 -41.74
N ALA A 1052 -54.25 39.16 -43.01
CA ALA A 1052 -52.84 39.23 -43.41
C ALA A 1052 -52.38 40.69 -43.58
N PRO A 1053 -51.07 40.98 -43.48
CA PRO A 1053 -50.53 42.30 -43.81
C PRO A 1053 -51.03 42.79 -45.18
N GLY A 1054 -51.50 44.03 -45.26
CA GLY A 1054 -52.09 44.64 -46.46
C GLY A 1054 -53.52 44.19 -46.81
N ALA A 1055 -54.07 43.17 -46.13
CA ALA A 1055 -55.43 42.65 -46.34
C ALA A 1055 -56.12 42.31 -45.00
N SER A 1056 -56.00 43.21 -44.02
CA SER A 1056 -56.64 43.07 -42.72
C SER A 1056 -57.96 43.84 -42.64
N ALA A 1057 -58.77 43.57 -41.61
CA ALA A 1057 -59.96 44.33 -41.26
C ALA A 1057 -60.03 44.54 -39.75
N SER A 1058 -60.67 45.63 -39.34
CA SER A 1058 -60.87 45.98 -37.94
C SER A 1058 -62.35 46.24 -37.64
N TRP A 1059 -62.77 45.92 -36.43
CA TRP A 1059 -64.08 46.33 -35.92
C TRP A 1059 -63.97 46.83 -34.49
N LEU A 1060 -64.88 47.72 -34.12
CA LEU A 1060 -64.98 48.35 -32.82
C LEU A 1060 -66.45 48.40 -32.40
N LYS A 1061 -66.71 47.91 -31.19
CA LYS A 1061 -67.97 48.11 -30.48
C LYS A 1061 -67.68 48.83 -29.18
N GLY A 1062 -68.17 50.06 -29.04
CA GLY A 1062 -67.85 50.88 -27.88
C GLY A 1062 -68.76 52.08 -27.69
N ASN A 1063 -68.67 52.64 -26.49
CA ASN A 1063 -69.35 53.85 -26.07
C ASN A 1063 -68.34 54.98 -25.97
N LEU A 1064 -68.57 56.06 -26.70
CA LEU A 1064 -67.82 57.31 -26.59
C LEU A 1064 -68.65 58.29 -25.79
N LYS A 1065 -68.07 58.84 -24.72
CA LYS A 1065 -68.74 59.86 -23.90
C LYS A 1065 -67.82 61.03 -23.62
N GLY A 1066 -68.41 62.22 -23.50
CA GLY A 1066 -67.69 63.45 -23.16
C GLY A 1066 -68.59 64.50 -22.54
N LYS A 1067 -67.98 65.60 -22.07
CA LYS A 1067 -68.70 66.75 -21.52
C LYS A 1067 -69.09 67.72 -22.64
N ASN A 1068 -68.31 68.77 -22.83
CA ASN A 1068 -68.57 69.78 -23.86
C ASN A 1068 -67.93 69.39 -25.18
N LEU A 1069 -68.77 69.13 -26.19
CA LEU A 1069 -68.32 68.76 -27.54
C LEU A 1069 -67.53 69.89 -28.20
N ALA A 1070 -67.76 71.16 -27.86
CA ALA A 1070 -66.98 72.27 -28.40
C ALA A 1070 -65.52 72.24 -27.93
N ASP A 1071 -65.27 71.86 -26.68
CA ASP A 1071 -63.90 71.72 -26.14
C ASP A 1071 -63.18 70.54 -26.78
N VAL A 1072 -63.92 69.45 -27.03
CA VAL A 1072 -63.42 68.29 -27.78
C VAL A 1072 -63.06 68.69 -29.21
N LEU A 1073 -63.97 69.33 -29.96
CA LEU A 1073 -63.72 69.78 -31.33
C LEU A 1073 -62.48 70.68 -31.41
N LYS A 1074 -62.35 71.66 -30.51
CA LYS A 1074 -61.15 72.52 -30.41
C LYS A 1074 -59.88 71.73 -30.13
N ALA A 1075 -59.91 70.79 -29.18
CA ALA A 1075 -58.75 69.98 -28.81
C ALA A 1075 -58.28 69.08 -29.97
N TRP A 1076 -59.19 68.71 -30.86
CA TRP A 1076 -58.93 67.94 -32.08
C TRP A 1076 -58.68 68.81 -33.33
N GLY A 1077 -58.63 70.14 -33.21
CA GLY A 1077 -58.33 71.06 -34.31
C GLY A 1077 -59.50 71.36 -35.26
N TYR A 1078 -60.73 70.97 -34.89
CA TYR A 1078 -61.94 71.28 -35.65
C TYR A 1078 -62.60 72.58 -35.16
N ALA A 1079 -63.36 73.23 -36.04
CA ALA A 1079 -64.20 74.37 -35.66
C ALA A 1079 -65.26 73.93 -34.62
N PRO A 1080 -65.50 74.69 -33.55
CA PRO A 1080 -66.48 74.36 -32.50
C PRO A 1080 -67.92 74.60 -32.99
N SER A 1081 -68.37 73.84 -33.98
CA SER A 1081 -69.67 73.98 -34.64
C SER A 1081 -70.86 73.60 -33.77
N THR A 1082 -70.65 72.86 -32.68
CA THR A 1082 -71.69 72.53 -31.70
C THR A 1082 -71.15 72.46 -30.28
N THR A 1083 -71.95 72.89 -29.30
CA THR A 1083 -71.66 72.81 -27.86
C THR A 1083 -72.54 71.74 -27.20
N SER A 1084 -72.15 71.21 -26.04
CA SER A 1084 -73.01 70.29 -25.26
C SER A 1084 -72.69 70.38 -23.77
N GLN A 1085 -73.62 69.98 -22.91
CA GLN A 1085 -73.28 69.70 -21.51
C GLN A 1085 -72.64 68.31 -21.37
N ASN A 1086 -73.21 67.34 -22.08
CA ASN A 1086 -72.68 66.00 -22.26
C ASN A 1086 -73.12 65.45 -23.62
N PHE A 1087 -72.32 64.53 -24.14
CA PHE A 1087 -72.67 63.76 -25.32
C PHE A 1087 -72.27 62.30 -25.14
N GLU A 1088 -73.02 61.43 -25.82
CA GLU A 1088 -72.81 59.99 -25.86
C GLU A 1088 -72.97 59.51 -27.30
N LEU A 1089 -72.06 58.67 -27.76
CA LEU A 1089 -72.06 58.06 -29.07
C LEU A 1089 -71.76 56.57 -28.92
N ASN A 1090 -72.76 55.74 -29.18
CA ASN A 1090 -72.58 54.29 -29.28
C ASN A 1090 -72.18 53.94 -30.72
N VAL A 1091 -71.06 53.24 -30.86
CA VAL A 1091 -70.49 52.82 -32.14
C VAL A 1091 -70.45 51.31 -32.18
N ASP A 1092 -71.01 50.73 -33.25
CA ASP A 1092 -70.83 49.33 -33.61
C ASP A 1092 -70.46 49.30 -35.09
N GLY A 1093 -69.15 49.24 -35.40
CA GLY A 1093 -68.70 49.40 -36.78
C GLY A 1093 -67.37 48.74 -37.10
N SER A 1094 -67.14 48.61 -38.40
CA SER A 1094 -66.00 47.93 -39.00
C SER A 1094 -65.48 48.72 -40.20
N TRP A 1095 -64.19 48.55 -40.49
CA TRP A 1095 -63.51 49.14 -41.63
C TRP A 1095 -62.39 48.21 -42.13
N PRO A 1096 -62.01 48.29 -43.41
CA PRO A 1096 -60.83 47.62 -43.93
C PRO A 1096 -59.54 48.22 -43.32
N GLY A 1097 -58.50 47.40 -43.20
CA GLY A 1097 -57.19 47.77 -42.65
C GLY A 1097 -57.06 47.68 -41.13
N SER A 1098 -56.04 48.35 -40.60
CA SER A 1098 -55.69 48.37 -39.19
C SER A 1098 -56.57 49.31 -38.36
N PRO A 1099 -56.55 49.22 -37.02
CA PRO A 1099 -57.27 50.14 -36.15
C PRO A 1099 -56.86 51.61 -36.33
N ALA A 1100 -55.63 51.86 -36.82
CA ALA A 1100 -55.12 53.20 -37.08
C ALA A 1100 -55.63 53.80 -38.39
N TRP A 1101 -56.28 53.01 -39.27
CA TRP A 1101 -56.79 53.47 -40.57
C TRP A 1101 -58.29 53.83 -40.57
N ALA A 1102 -58.89 53.92 -39.38
CA ALA A 1102 -60.29 54.28 -39.18
C ALA A 1102 -60.61 55.66 -39.76
N ALA A 1103 -61.65 55.75 -40.60
CA ALA A 1103 -62.15 57.02 -41.13
C ALA A 1103 -63.64 56.88 -41.51
N LEU A 1104 -64.38 57.99 -41.47
CA LEU A 1104 -65.81 57.99 -41.83
C LEU A 1104 -66.07 57.48 -43.26
N LYS A 1105 -65.20 57.78 -44.23
CA LYS A 1105 -65.27 57.27 -45.62
C LYS A 1105 -65.17 55.74 -45.73
N ARG A 1106 -64.55 55.07 -44.76
CA ARG A 1106 -64.30 53.61 -44.76
C ARG A 1106 -65.19 52.87 -43.76
N PHE A 1107 -66.09 53.59 -43.08
CA PHE A 1107 -66.88 53.06 -41.98
C PHE A 1107 -68.12 52.31 -42.47
N SER A 1108 -68.36 51.14 -41.88
CA SER A 1108 -69.56 50.31 -42.07
C SER A 1108 -70.09 49.89 -40.70
N GLY A 1109 -71.35 50.18 -40.37
CA GLY A 1109 -71.88 49.91 -39.04
C GLY A 1109 -72.99 50.86 -38.62
N SER A 1110 -73.26 50.95 -37.32
CA SER A 1110 -74.20 51.91 -36.74
C SER A 1110 -73.51 52.93 -35.83
N LEU A 1111 -74.01 54.16 -35.89
CA LEU A 1111 -73.66 55.28 -35.02
C LEU A 1111 -74.93 55.79 -34.37
N ASP A 1112 -75.03 55.63 -33.04
CA ASP A 1112 -76.14 56.14 -32.25
C ASP A 1112 -75.66 57.29 -31.36
N ALA A 1113 -75.96 58.52 -31.76
CA ALA A 1113 -75.49 59.74 -31.13
C ALA A 1113 -76.60 60.42 -30.33
N THR A 1114 -76.28 60.84 -29.10
CA THR A 1114 -77.14 61.69 -28.25
C THR A 1114 -76.34 62.87 -27.72
N LEU A 1115 -76.81 64.09 -27.99
CA LEU A 1115 -76.25 65.32 -27.41
C LEU A 1115 -77.33 65.96 -26.53
N ASN A 1116 -76.96 66.37 -25.32
CA ASN A 1116 -77.89 67.00 -24.39
C ASN A 1116 -77.47 68.44 -24.06
N ARG A 1117 -78.46 69.35 -24.05
CA ARG A 1117 -78.36 70.75 -23.64
C ARG A 1117 -77.16 71.48 -24.27
N GLY A 1118 -77.35 71.97 -25.50
CA GLY A 1118 -76.27 72.55 -26.30
C GLY A 1118 -76.76 73.57 -27.33
N GLN A 1119 -75.85 73.99 -28.20
CA GLN A 1119 -76.12 74.97 -29.26
C GLN A 1119 -75.27 74.70 -30.49
N PHE A 1120 -75.86 74.78 -31.68
CA PHE A 1120 -75.14 74.82 -32.96
C PHE A 1120 -74.64 76.25 -33.20
N VAL A 1121 -73.33 76.42 -33.39
CA VAL A 1121 -72.64 77.73 -33.47
C VAL A 1121 -72.35 78.10 -34.93
N GLU A 1122 -72.53 79.38 -35.27
CA GLU A 1122 -72.27 79.91 -36.62
C GLU A 1122 -70.76 79.89 -36.95
N VAL A 1123 -70.38 79.24 -38.05
CA VAL A 1123 -69.01 79.24 -38.61
C VAL A 1123 -69.06 79.98 -39.95
N GLU A 1124 -68.13 80.90 -40.20
CA GLU A 1124 -68.08 81.69 -41.45
C GLU A 1124 -68.12 80.77 -42.69
N GLY A 1125 -69.17 80.88 -43.53
CA GLY A 1125 -69.16 80.28 -44.87
C GLY A 1125 -70.48 79.73 -45.44
N GLY A 1126 -71.41 79.17 -44.66
CA GLY A 1126 -72.45 78.30 -45.28
C GLY A 1126 -73.92 78.42 -44.85
N ALA A 1127 -74.25 79.08 -43.74
CA ALA A 1127 -75.59 78.93 -43.14
C ALA A 1127 -76.32 80.25 -42.80
N GLN A 1128 -76.28 81.25 -43.69
CA GLN A 1128 -77.05 82.49 -43.53
C GLN A 1128 -78.58 82.27 -43.45
N ALA A 1129 -79.10 81.13 -43.94
CA ALA A 1129 -80.53 80.81 -43.94
C ALA A 1129 -81.12 80.46 -42.57
N LEU A 1130 -80.29 80.04 -41.59
CA LEU A 1130 -80.77 79.64 -40.26
C LEU A 1130 -81.01 80.84 -39.31
N ARG A 1131 -80.53 82.04 -39.68
CA ARG A 1131 -80.72 83.29 -38.92
C ARG A 1131 -82.18 83.67 -38.70
N VAL A 1132 -83.06 83.29 -39.61
CA VAL A 1132 -84.46 83.71 -39.58
C VAL A 1132 -85.25 82.98 -38.49
N PHE A 1133 -84.81 81.79 -38.06
CA PHE A 1133 -85.54 80.98 -37.06
C PHE A 1133 -85.16 81.30 -35.62
N GLY A 1134 -83.92 81.74 -35.35
CA GLY A 1134 -83.48 82.14 -34.00
C GLY A 1134 -84.06 83.48 -33.51
N LEU A 1135 -84.46 84.35 -34.44
CA LEU A 1135 -85.00 85.69 -34.14
C LEU A 1135 -86.48 85.68 -33.73
N LEU A 1136 -87.18 84.55 -33.88
CA LEU A 1136 -88.61 84.41 -33.57
C LEU A 1136 -88.86 83.57 -32.31
N ASN A 1137 -88.13 83.83 -31.23
CA ASN A 1137 -88.38 83.22 -29.92
C ASN A 1137 -89.20 84.14 -29.01
N PHE A 1138 -90.54 84.04 -29.06
CA PHE A 1138 -91.46 84.80 -28.20
C PHE A 1138 -91.40 84.38 -26.71
N ASN A 1139 -90.75 83.26 -26.37
CA ASN A 1139 -90.59 82.79 -24.99
C ASN A 1139 -89.46 83.52 -24.22
N SER A 1140 -88.66 84.34 -24.91
CA SER A 1140 -87.49 85.03 -24.32
C SER A 1140 -87.84 86.31 -23.55
N ILE A 1141 -89.07 86.84 -23.66
CA ILE A 1141 -89.48 88.09 -23.00
C ILE A 1141 -89.58 87.95 -21.47
N GLY A 1142 -90.05 86.79 -20.98
CA GLY A 1142 -90.21 86.56 -19.53
C GLY A 1142 -88.89 86.45 -18.75
N ARG A 1143 -87.79 86.04 -19.41
CA ARG A 1143 -86.47 85.89 -18.80
C ARG A 1143 -85.68 87.21 -18.81
N ARG A 1144 -85.86 88.03 -19.85
CA ARG A 1144 -85.30 89.40 -19.97
C ARG A 1144 -85.86 90.36 -18.94
N LEU A 1145 -87.12 90.17 -18.52
CA LEU A 1145 -87.71 90.89 -17.39
C LEU A 1145 -87.08 90.52 -16.02
N ARG A 1146 -86.31 89.44 -15.94
CA ARG A 1146 -85.51 89.03 -14.76
C ARG A 1146 -84.02 89.38 -14.88
N LEU A 1147 -83.64 90.23 -15.84
CA LEU A 1147 -82.26 90.69 -16.08
C LEU A 1147 -81.25 89.59 -16.51
N ASP A 1148 -81.72 88.46 -17.04
CA ASP A 1148 -80.87 87.41 -17.62
C ASP A 1148 -80.84 87.55 -19.15
N PHE A 1149 -79.71 88.05 -19.67
CA PHE A 1149 -79.47 88.36 -21.09
C PHE A 1149 -78.49 87.38 -21.77
N SER A 1150 -78.28 86.20 -21.19
CA SER A 1150 -77.36 85.19 -21.72
C SER A 1150 -77.64 84.81 -23.18
N ASP A 1151 -78.89 84.90 -23.64
CA ASP A 1151 -79.32 84.62 -25.02
C ASP A 1151 -78.96 85.68 -26.07
N LEU A 1152 -78.51 86.87 -25.69
CA LEU A 1152 -78.20 87.97 -26.63
C LEU A 1152 -76.73 88.06 -27.05
N VAL A 1153 -75.86 87.25 -26.44
CA VAL A 1153 -74.43 87.18 -26.79
C VAL A 1153 -74.14 85.96 -27.69
N ASP A 1154 -75.04 84.98 -27.72
CA ASP A 1154 -74.79 83.68 -28.34
C ASP A 1154 -75.29 83.61 -29.80
N LYS A 1155 -74.35 83.58 -30.75
CA LYS A 1155 -74.62 83.41 -32.19
C LYS A 1155 -74.84 81.92 -32.53
N GLY A 1156 -76.09 81.43 -32.48
CA GLY A 1156 -76.37 80.03 -32.85
C GLY A 1156 -77.77 79.50 -32.49
N LEU A 1157 -78.08 78.26 -32.89
CA LEU A 1157 -79.36 77.57 -32.64
C LEU A 1157 -79.28 76.64 -31.42
N SER A 1158 -80.00 76.95 -30.33
CA SER A 1158 -80.00 76.16 -29.09
C SER A 1158 -80.90 74.91 -29.15
N TYR A 1159 -80.50 73.83 -28.49
CA TYR A 1159 -81.25 72.58 -28.37
C TYR A 1159 -81.20 71.97 -26.97
N ASP A 1160 -82.27 71.29 -26.56
CA ASP A 1160 -82.33 70.49 -25.34
C ASP A 1160 -81.78 69.07 -25.56
N ARG A 1161 -82.09 68.48 -26.72
CA ARG A 1161 -81.64 67.15 -27.10
C ARG A 1161 -81.53 67.00 -28.61
N VAL A 1162 -80.43 66.40 -29.05
CA VAL A 1162 -80.25 65.91 -30.43
C VAL A 1162 -80.06 64.40 -30.33
N LYS A 1163 -80.84 63.63 -31.10
CA LYS A 1163 -80.75 62.16 -31.18
C LYS A 1163 -80.72 61.75 -32.64
N GLY A 1164 -79.75 60.93 -33.03
CA GLY A 1164 -79.63 60.42 -34.39
C GLY A 1164 -79.05 59.01 -34.43
N LEU A 1165 -79.70 58.14 -35.20
CA LEU A 1165 -79.22 56.80 -35.54
C LEU A 1165 -78.86 56.75 -37.03
N LEU A 1166 -77.55 56.69 -37.30
CA LEU A 1166 -77.00 56.56 -38.64
C LEU A 1166 -76.53 55.13 -38.86
N VAL A 1167 -76.88 54.53 -40.00
CA VAL A 1167 -76.32 53.26 -40.44
C VAL A 1167 -75.48 53.50 -41.69
N ALA A 1168 -74.21 53.13 -41.62
CA ALA A 1168 -73.25 53.30 -42.67
C ALA A 1168 -72.96 51.99 -43.42
N SER A 1169 -72.76 52.09 -44.72
CA SER A 1169 -72.20 51.01 -45.54
C SER A 1169 -71.13 51.60 -46.45
N ASN A 1170 -69.86 51.29 -46.15
CA ASN A 1170 -68.66 51.77 -46.84
C ASN A 1170 -68.65 53.29 -47.05
N GLY A 1171 -68.87 54.05 -45.97
CA GLY A 1171 -68.85 55.51 -46.00
C GLY A 1171 -70.12 56.19 -46.50
N VAL A 1172 -71.15 55.43 -46.88
CA VAL A 1172 -72.49 55.96 -47.19
C VAL A 1172 -73.38 55.79 -45.97
N PHE A 1173 -73.75 56.90 -45.33
CA PHE A 1173 -74.55 56.96 -44.11
C PHE A 1173 -76.01 57.24 -44.44
N VAL A 1174 -76.92 56.41 -43.94
CA VAL A 1174 -78.38 56.56 -44.11
C VAL A 1174 -79.03 56.69 -42.75
N THR A 1175 -79.96 57.64 -42.61
CA THR A 1175 -80.82 57.76 -41.43
C THR A 1175 -81.88 56.66 -41.45
N ARG A 1176 -81.81 55.71 -40.50
CA ARG A 1176 -82.86 54.68 -40.33
C ARG A 1176 -84.08 55.25 -39.62
N GLU A 1177 -83.82 56.11 -38.64
CA GLU A 1177 -84.78 56.96 -37.97
C GLU A 1177 -84.39 58.41 -38.27
N PRO A 1178 -85.36 59.33 -38.44
CA PRO A 1178 -85.04 60.74 -38.61
C PRO A 1178 -84.17 61.24 -37.44
N ILE A 1179 -83.12 61.99 -37.74
CA ILE A 1179 -82.37 62.72 -36.71
C ILE A 1179 -83.29 63.77 -36.14
N THR A 1180 -83.53 63.73 -34.84
CA THR A 1180 -84.44 64.64 -34.15
C THR A 1180 -83.66 65.64 -33.32
N MET A 1181 -83.99 66.92 -33.46
CA MET A 1181 -83.57 68.00 -32.57
C MET A 1181 -84.81 68.58 -31.90
N THR A 1182 -84.85 68.49 -30.57
CA THR A 1182 -85.85 69.19 -29.76
C THR A 1182 -85.20 70.41 -29.14
N GLY A 1183 -85.79 71.59 -29.35
CA GLY A 1183 -85.28 72.84 -28.81
C GLY A 1183 -86.39 73.79 -28.37
N PRO A 1184 -86.04 74.84 -27.60
CA PRO A 1184 -87.01 75.75 -26.99
C PRO A 1184 -87.79 76.61 -28.02
N SER A 1185 -87.30 76.72 -29.25
CA SER A 1185 -87.89 77.60 -30.28
C SER A 1185 -88.28 76.87 -31.57
N THR A 1186 -87.78 75.67 -31.83
CA THR A 1186 -88.00 74.91 -33.07
C THR A 1186 -87.67 73.44 -32.85
N ASN A 1187 -88.48 72.54 -33.43
CA ASN A 1187 -88.14 71.12 -33.56
C ASN A 1187 -87.70 70.83 -35.00
N LEU A 1188 -86.59 70.11 -35.17
CA LEU A 1188 -86.08 69.70 -36.49
C LEU A 1188 -86.09 68.18 -36.61
N GLU A 1189 -86.59 67.67 -37.74
CA GLU A 1189 -86.40 66.26 -38.15
C GLU A 1189 -85.59 66.25 -39.45
N LEU A 1190 -84.46 65.53 -39.49
CA LEU A 1190 -83.63 65.38 -40.69
C LEU A 1190 -83.57 63.91 -41.12
N ASN A 1191 -83.93 63.64 -42.37
CA ASN A 1191 -83.94 62.28 -42.93
C ASN A 1191 -83.28 62.30 -44.33
N GLY A 1192 -82.22 61.52 -44.54
CA GLY A 1192 -81.45 61.55 -45.77
C GLY A 1192 -80.29 60.56 -45.84
N THR A 1193 -79.49 60.73 -46.90
CA THR A 1193 -78.26 59.99 -47.15
C THR A 1193 -77.08 60.96 -47.20
N LEU A 1194 -75.99 60.60 -46.53
CA LEU A 1194 -74.70 61.29 -46.56
C LEU A 1194 -73.66 60.35 -47.17
N ASP A 1195 -73.22 60.64 -48.39
CA ASP A 1195 -72.15 59.89 -49.06
C ASP A 1195 -70.81 60.60 -48.80
N MET A 1196 -70.02 60.03 -47.88
CA MET A 1196 -68.70 60.57 -47.54
C MET A 1196 -67.67 60.36 -48.65
N ASN A 1197 -67.87 59.39 -49.55
CA ASN A 1197 -66.95 59.12 -50.65
C ASN A 1197 -67.08 60.19 -51.75
N GLN A 1198 -68.31 60.61 -52.03
CA GLN A 1198 -68.62 61.67 -52.99
C GLN A 1198 -68.69 63.07 -52.37
N ASP A 1199 -68.43 63.19 -51.06
CA ASP A 1199 -68.58 64.41 -50.26
C ASP A 1199 -69.95 65.09 -50.47
N ARG A 1200 -71.03 64.30 -50.57
CA ARG A 1200 -72.36 64.78 -50.96
C ARG A 1200 -73.43 64.39 -49.94
N VAL A 1201 -74.30 65.34 -49.61
CA VAL A 1201 -75.51 65.11 -48.82
C VAL A 1201 -76.75 65.25 -49.68
N ASP A 1202 -77.74 64.41 -49.42
CA ASP A 1202 -79.11 64.53 -49.91
C ASP A 1202 -80.06 64.19 -48.76
N ALA A 1203 -80.65 65.21 -48.16
CA ALA A 1203 -81.54 65.06 -47.01
C ALA A 1203 -82.75 65.97 -47.10
N LYS A 1204 -83.83 65.54 -46.44
CA LYS A 1204 -85.03 66.31 -46.19
C LYS A 1204 -84.99 66.81 -44.75
N LEU A 1205 -85.08 68.12 -44.58
CA LEU A 1205 -85.14 68.80 -43.29
C LEU A 1205 -86.56 69.31 -43.05
N LEU A 1206 -87.26 68.73 -42.08
CA LEU A 1206 -88.58 69.17 -41.63
C LEU A 1206 -88.41 70.09 -40.43
N VAL A 1207 -88.80 71.35 -40.59
CA VAL A 1207 -88.76 72.37 -39.53
C VAL A 1207 -90.17 72.52 -38.98
N THR A 1208 -90.38 72.20 -37.71
CA THR A 1208 -91.67 72.34 -37.03
C THR A 1208 -91.56 73.40 -35.95
N LEU A 1209 -92.39 74.44 -36.05
CA LEU A 1209 -92.49 75.44 -34.99
C LEU A 1209 -93.33 74.87 -33.83
N PRO A 1210 -92.83 74.91 -32.58
CA PRO A 1210 -93.61 74.50 -31.44
C PRO A 1210 -94.77 75.49 -31.25
N VAL A 1211 -96.00 75.01 -31.39
CA VAL A 1211 -97.20 75.80 -31.09
C VAL A 1211 -97.42 75.73 -29.58
N THR A 1212 -96.84 76.69 -28.84
CA THR A 1212 -97.06 76.77 -27.39
C THR A 1212 -98.24 77.70 -27.11
N THR A 1213 -99.41 77.11 -26.86
CA THR A 1213 -100.59 77.83 -26.38
C THR A 1213 -100.47 78.01 -24.86
N ASN A 1214 -99.82 79.09 -24.40
CA ASN A 1214 -99.76 79.46 -22.97
C ASN A 1214 -101.11 79.99 -22.42
N LEU A 1215 -102.20 79.91 -23.19
CA LEU A 1215 -103.51 80.45 -22.85
C LEU A 1215 -104.16 79.86 -21.58
N PRO A 1216 -104.04 78.55 -21.26
CA PRO A 1216 -104.65 78.01 -20.03
C PRO A 1216 -104.02 78.59 -18.76
N ILE A 1217 -102.72 78.90 -18.80
CA ILE A 1217 -101.95 79.40 -17.65
C ILE A 1217 -102.32 80.87 -17.36
N ALA A 1218 -102.57 81.68 -18.39
CA ALA A 1218 -103.03 83.06 -18.23
C ALA A 1218 -104.43 83.14 -17.60
N ALA A 1219 -105.36 82.25 -17.97
CA ALA A 1219 -106.71 82.22 -17.39
C ALA A 1219 -106.74 81.80 -15.91
N LEU A 1220 -105.79 80.94 -15.49
CA LEU A 1220 -105.61 80.54 -14.08
C LEU A 1220 -105.04 81.67 -13.21
N LEU A 1221 -104.16 82.51 -13.76
CA LEU A 1221 -103.57 83.65 -13.05
C LEU A 1221 -104.57 84.79 -12.77
N VAL A 1222 -105.66 84.90 -13.56
CA VAL A 1222 -106.70 85.93 -13.39
C VAL A 1222 -107.92 85.40 -12.60
N GLY A 1223 -107.86 84.15 -12.11
CA GLY A 1223 -108.87 83.61 -11.18
C GLY A 1223 -110.19 83.14 -11.80
N ALA A 1224 -110.21 82.78 -13.10
CA ALA A 1224 -111.42 82.30 -13.80
C ALA A 1224 -111.27 80.83 -14.30
N PRO A 1225 -111.27 79.82 -13.41
CA PRO A 1225 -110.97 78.44 -13.76
C PRO A 1225 -111.99 77.78 -14.72
N ALA A 1226 -113.25 78.22 -14.74
CA ALA A 1226 -114.27 77.68 -15.64
C ALA A 1226 -113.99 77.99 -17.14
N VAL A 1227 -113.30 79.10 -17.43
CA VAL A 1227 -112.90 79.46 -18.80
C VAL A 1227 -111.66 78.68 -19.25
N GLY A 1228 -110.77 78.32 -18.31
CA GLY A 1228 -109.57 77.53 -18.58
C GLY A 1228 -109.87 76.08 -19.01
N GLY A 1229 -110.94 75.47 -18.49
CA GLY A 1229 -111.34 74.10 -18.84
C GLY A 1229 -111.83 73.93 -20.28
N ALA A 1230 -112.57 74.92 -20.81
CA ALA A 1230 -113.05 74.89 -22.19
C ALA A 1230 -111.91 75.14 -23.20
N LEU A 1231 -110.95 76.00 -22.89
CA LEU A 1231 -109.77 76.26 -23.72
C LEU A 1231 -108.80 75.07 -23.75
N PHE A 1232 -108.63 74.33 -22.66
CA PHE A 1232 -107.78 73.13 -22.61
C PHE A 1232 -108.33 71.96 -23.44
N LEU A 1233 -109.65 71.79 -23.50
CA LEU A 1233 -110.29 70.77 -24.36
C LEU A 1233 -110.17 71.11 -25.85
N VAL A 1234 -110.24 72.39 -26.21
CA VAL A 1234 -110.00 72.87 -27.58
C VAL A 1234 -108.52 72.68 -27.98
N ASP A 1235 -107.59 72.96 -27.06
CA ASP A 1235 -106.14 72.78 -27.26
C ASP A 1235 -105.76 71.30 -27.49
N LYS A 1236 -106.39 70.36 -26.77
CA LYS A 1236 -106.08 68.92 -26.87
C LYS A 1236 -106.77 68.21 -28.05
N LEU A 1237 -107.88 68.75 -28.57
CA LEU A 1237 -108.57 68.25 -29.77
C LEU A 1237 -107.98 68.80 -31.08
N LEU A 1238 -107.36 69.99 -31.05
CA LEU A 1238 -106.82 70.67 -32.23
C LEU A 1238 -105.27 70.75 -32.28
N GLY A 1239 -104.56 70.64 -31.15
CA GLY A 1239 -103.10 70.87 -31.05
C GLY A 1239 -102.23 70.09 -32.05
N ASP A 1240 -102.44 68.77 -32.16
CA ASP A 1240 -101.69 67.92 -33.10
C ASP A 1240 -102.10 68.11 -34.58
N ARG A 1241 -103.29 68.67 -34.84
CA ARG A 1241 -103.72 69.03 -36.20
C ARG A 1241 -103.25 70.43 -36.60
N VAL A 1242 -103.10 71.36 -35.64
CA VAL A 1242 -102.59 72.72 -35.87
C VAL A 1242 -101.06 72.74 -36.00
N ALA A 1243 -100.34 71.90 -35.26
CA ALA A 1243 -98.89 71.75 -35.42
C ALA A 1243 -98.47 71.25 -36.82
N ARG A 1244 -99.34 70.47 -37.51
CA ARG A 1244 -99.12 70.04 -38.91
C ARG A 1244 -99.22 71.18 -39.94
N PHE A 1245 -99.85 72.31 -39.58
CA PHE A 1245 -99.93 73.53 -40.40
C PHE A 1245 -98.81 74.54 -40.07
N ALA A 1246 -97.82 74.16 -39.26
CA ALA A 1246 -96.64 74.97 -38.93
C ALA A 1246 -95.33 74.22 -39.19
N SER A 1247 -95.35 73.32 -40.18
CA SER A 1247 -94.18 72.55 -40.61
C SER A 1247 -93.76 72.95 -42.02
N VAL A 1248 -92.47 73.25 -42.20
CA VAL A 1248 -91.88 73.59 -43.51
C VAL A 1248 -90.81 72.56 -43.86
N GLN A 1249 -90.90 72.00 -45.05
CA GLN A 1249 -89.92 71.04 -45.56
C GLN A 1249 -88.89 71.75 -46.45
N TYR A 1250 -87.62 71.54 -46.14
CA TYR A 1250 -86.47 71.97 -46.91
C TYR A 1250 -85.74 70.75 -47.46
N LYS A 1251 -85.16 70.91 -48.65
CA LYS A 1251 -84.24 69.96 -49.25
C LYS A 1251 -82.82 70.45 -49.02
N VAL A 1252 -81.95 69.56 -48.56
CA VAL A 1252 -80.54 69.81 -48.27
C VAL A 1252 -79.72 68.95 -49.23
N GLU A 1253 -79.17 69.58 -50.27
CA GLU A 1253 -78.42 68.88 -51.33
C GLU A 1253 -77.12 69.60 -51.67
N GLY A 1254 -76.06 68.84 -51.96
CA GLY A 1254 -74.78 69.37 -52.44
C GLY A 1254 -73.59 68.87 -51.62
N PRO A 1255 -72.42 69.54 -51.73
CA PRO A 1255 -71.24 69.16 -50.97
C PRO A 1255 -71.53 69.17 -49.45
N TRP A 1256 -71.14 68.14 -48.70
CA TRP A 1256 -71.47 68.04 -47.28
C TRP A 1256 -70.91 69.20 -46.43
N LYS A 1257 -69.74 69.73 -46.81
CA LYS A 1257 -69.12 70.88 -46.13
C LYS A 1257 -69.88 72.20 -46.35
N GLU A 1258 -70.59 72.33 -47.48
CA GLU A 1258 -71.36 73.52 -47.86
C GLU A 1258 -72.66 73.13 -48.61
N PRO A 1259 -73.63 72.52 -47.92
CA PRO A 1259 -74.83 72.01 -48.59
C PRO A 1259 -75.78 73.16 -48.93
N LYS A 1260 -76.41 73.10 -50.11
CA LYS A 1260 -77.43 74.06 -50.49
C LYS A 1260 -78.77 73.66 -49.87
N ILE A 1261 -79.33 74.57 -49.08
CA ILE A 1261 -80.67 74.40 -48.48
C ILE A 1261 -81.67 75.15 -49.35
N THR A 1262 -82.53 74.40 -50.03
CA THR A 1262 -83.61 74.96 -50.86
C THR A 1262 -84.95 74.60 -50.26
N PHE A 1263 -85.88 75.54 -50.25
CA PHE A 1263 -87.27 75.27 -49.89
C PHE A 1263 -87.86 74.22 -50.86
N ASP A 1264 -88.45 73.15 -50.32
CA ASP A 1264 -89.06 72.09 -51.13
C ASP A 1264 -90.55 72.41 -51.35
N LYS A 1265 -91.37 72.27 -50.30
CA LYS A 1265 -92.82 72.47 -50.36
C LYS A 1265 -93.39 72.89 -49.00
N PRO A 1266 -94.47 73.70 -48.96
CA PRO A 1266 -95.23 73.92 -47.74
C PRO A 1266 -96.27 72.80 -47.54
N PHE A 1267 -96.45 72.35 -46.29
CA PHE A 1267 -97.59 71.56 -45.79
C PHE A 1267 -97.86 70.15 -46.39
N GLN A 1268 -97.15 69.11 -45.91
CA GLN A 1268 -97.73 67.77 -45.63
C GLN A 1268 -96.74 66.84 -44.91
N LYS A 1269 -97.15 66.24 -43.78
CA LYS A 1269 -96.53 65.02 -43.22
C LYS A 1269 -97.30 63.84 -43.84
N ALA A 1270 -96.69 63.05 -44.71
CA ALA A 1270 -97.30 61.79 -45.18
C ALA A 1270 -97.30 60.78 -44.02
N ASN A 1271 -98.39 60.02 -43.87
CA ASN A 1271 -98.55 59.00 -42.82
C ASN A 1271 -97.47 57.92 -42.90
#